data_AF-A0A6I8P4M7-F1
#
_entry.id   AF-A0A6I8P4M7-F1
#
_cell.length_a   1.000
_cell.length_b   1.000
_cell.length_c   1.000
_cell.angle_alpha   90.00
_cell.angle_beta   90.00
_cell.angle_gamma   90.00
#
_symmetry.space_group_name_H-M   'P 1'
#
loop_
_entity.id
_entity.type
_entity.pdbx_description
1 polymer ?
#
loop_
_entity_poly.entity_id
_entity_poly.type
_entity_poly.pdbx_seq_one_letter_code
_entity_poly.pdbx_strand_id
1 'polypeptide(L)'
;AQAGFCQHQREEETLKKLIVRLQNVQEGKHIDTLIQILEDMLVCTYADGASKLFQGKNVHVPLLLVLDSYVRVASVQQVGWSLLCKLIEICPATMQSLSPQGVGNDWEVLAVHQLILKMLTLHNANINLSVIGLKALDLLLTSDVMTLLVLDEESDVFLLIFDAMHTFPSNEEVQRFGCKALHVLFERVPEEQLTEFFESKDHMIVLDALKQFKNKEEVVFHALHCLHSLAVPCNNVEVLMSGNVRCYNIVVEAMKTFPCSEQIQEVSCRLLHKLTLGNFFNILVLNEVHEVIVKAVKQYSDNANLQIAALSCLALLTETIVLNRDLEESKEEEEEEEVNLYWLGACYKALTGHRKNTLVQEAACWALNNLLMYQSNLHEKIGDEDGQYPAHREVMLSMLMHSSSKEVFQAAANALSTLLEQNGNIRKILLSKGIYWNVLELMKKHLQSPEVAESGCKMLNHLFEGSEPHLDVVAAVTPRIITVMKNHEKSLTVQLEALRAILHFIISGEEASDKDTEFDVTLKVIKNQCLLNGIHKLVLDALNRFIGNPGIQKCGLKVIFSIAECSGALEMLAQQGAADTVLHTLQMFPDDQEIQCLGLNLLGVLITKKNICIATMHLLAKVLVSSVRRFKDVAEVQIHGFHTTLAILELSFCFAKLLLHHSYDTFIFYQMSMCFTEQRDQQFQSLCCRCFAKITNNEDIKNMMLQKACDENNCIMAECLLLLGADVNKMTKQSSLICQVCEKESNPKLVELLLSSGSREQDIRMALTISIKKGDSQIISLLLRKLGLDVANSSICLGGFCMGKIEPLWLSPLFPNKASSLRKQTSNSALARMVLRYQMKGISEHGRTTDSDGNSEDTLDKIDDWTFIPESSVDCVFGQSDDLDSEGSENSFVVKKKSNSLSVGDLYRDPALQKCSPTLQRHSNSLGPSFDQELLKQRRKLFSSDDALRSSVLQSHLRGSESFSNLALEKEYIKSLDLSANELEDIDSISQKCCLSVHLEHLEKLELQQNVLTTVPQQLCETLKCLTYLDLHSNKFPAFPSYLLEMNCIANLDISRNDIGPSLALDPSVKCPTMKQLNLSYNQLSCIPEFFANVVEKLEQLILEGNKISGICSPLGLKELKVLNLSKNNICSFSENFLEACTKIEVFSARMNLLVAVPCLPCSITSLKLSQNKFTCIPEAILRLPHLRSLDLSSNEIHTLPGPVNWKSLNLRELLLNYNQISILDLSEKASAWSRLEKLHLSHNKLKEVKKTLNKYTNKKYGKHLKIHWVQ
;
A
#
# COMPACT_ATOMS: atom_id res chain seq x y z
N ALA A 1 -4.41 -46.85 100.75
CA ALA A 1 -3.09 -47.52 100.74
C ALA A 1 -3.24 -49.04 100.77
N GLN A 2 -3.04 -49.73 101.91
CA GLN A 2 -2.95 -51.21 101.96
C GLN A 2 -4.15 -51.95 101.36
N ALA A 3 -5.40 -51.50 101.58
CA ALA A 3 -6.58 -52.12 100.97
C ALA A 3 -6.52 -52.18 99.44
N GLY A 4 -6.17 -51.06 98.78
CA GLY A 4 -6.00 -50.98 97.34
C GLY A 4 -4.81 -51.80 96.82
N PHE A 5 -3.76 -51.98 97.63
CA PHE A 5 -2.62 -52.83 97.27
C PHE A 5 -3.01 -54.32 97.26
N CYS A 6 -3.78 -54.77 98.28
CA CYS A 6 -4.36 -56.11 98.29
C CYS A 6 -5.40 -56.33 97.18
N GLN A 7 -6.16 -55.29 96.82
CA GLN A 7 -7.13 -55.36 95.73
C GLN A 7 -6.44 -55.49 94.37
N HIS A 8 -5.48 -54.62 94.05
CA HIS A 8 -4.72 -54.67 92.80
C HIS A 8 -3.89 -55.97 92.66
N GLN A 9 -3.44 -56.58 93.76
CA GLN A 9 -2.83 -57.92 93.76
C GLN A 9 -3.84 -59.03 93.46
N ARG A 10 -5.07 -58.97 94.01
CA ARG A 10 -6.15 -59.92 93.68
C ARG A 10 -6.56 -59.82 92.22
N GLU A 11 -6.71 -58.60 91.71
CA GLU A 11 -7.06 -58.31 90.31
C GLU A 11 -5.95 -58.73 89.34
N GLU A 12 -4.68 -58.62 89.76
CA GLU A 12 -3.57 -59.20 89.00
C GLU A 12 -3.58 -60.74 89.04
N GLU A 13 -3.90 -61.36 90.18
CA GLU A 13 -4.04 -62.82 90.28
C GLU A 13 -5.22 -63.36 89.46
N THR A 14 -6.39 -62.70 89.48
CA THR A 14 -7.53 -63.10 88.65
C THR A 14 -7.21 -62.93 87.18
N LEU A 15 -6.61 -61.81 86.76
CA LEU A 15 -6.18 -61.62 85.37
C LEU A 15 -5.16 -62.69 84.94
N LYS A 16 -4.16 -63.04 85.77
CA LYS A 16 -3.23 -64.15 85.48
C LYS A 16 -3.96 -65.49 85.33
N LYS A 17 -4.94 -65.79 86.19
CA LYS A 17 -5.76 -67.01 86.10
C LYS A 17 -6.66 -67.01 84.85
N LEU A 18 -7.16 -65.86 84.42
CA LEU A 18 -7.97 -65.70 83.20
C LEU A 18 -7.12 -65.84 81.93
N ILE A 19 -5.94 -65.22 81.85
CA ILE A 19 -4.99 -65.39 80.74
C ILE A 19 -4.60 -66.86 80.56
N VAL A 20 -4.27 -67.57 81.65
CA VAL A 20 -3.92 -68.99 81.59
C VAL A 20 -5.12 -69.86 81.18
N ARG A 21 -6.36 -69.48 81.54
CA ARG A 21 -7.57 -70.16 81.03
C ARG A 21 -7.76 -69.92 79.52
N LEU A 22 -7.56 -68.69 79.05
CA LEU A 22 -7.68 -68.30 77.64
C LEU A 22 -6.64 -69.02 76.76
N GLN A 23 -5.41 -69.18 77.25
CA GLN A 23 -4.33 -69.95 76.59
C GLN A 23 -4.61 -71.46 76.48
N ASN A 24 -5.52 -72.01 77.31
CA ASN A 24 -5.81 -73.45 77.36
C ASN A 24 -7.16 -73.80 76.71
N VAL A 25 -7.60 -73.03 75.72
CA VAL A 25 -8.83 -73.29 74.95
C VAL A 25 -8.50 -74.18 73.75
N GLN A 26 -8.61 -75.50 73.95
CA GLN A 26 -8.67 -76.46 72.85
C GLN A 26 -10.07 -76.47 72.22
N GLU A 27 -10.15 -76.77 70.92
CA GLU A 27 -11.41 -76.89 70.18
C GLU A 27 -12.40 -77.82 70.90
N GLY A 28 -13.65 -77.35 71.10
CA GLY A 28 -14.74 -78.16 71.65
C GLY A 28 -15.15 -77.89 73.11
N LYS A 29 -14.60 -76.88 73.80
CA LYS A 29 -15.13 -76.43 75.10
C LYS A 29 -16.46 -75.66 74.96
N HIS A 30 -17.28 -75.69 76.02
CA HIS A 30 -18.57 -74.97 76.08
C HIS A 30 -18.38 -73.47 75.83
N ILE A 31 -19.02 -72.95 74.78
CA ILE A 31 -18.93 -71.56 74.30
C ILE A 31 -19.25 -70.57 75.42
N ASP A 32 -20.25 -70.86 76.25
CA ASP A 32 -20.68 -69.98 77.35
C ASP A 32 -19.57 -69.74 78.38
N THR A 33 -18.72 -70.75 78.63
CA THR A 33 -17.58 -70.62 79.55
C THR A 33 -16.44 -69.80 78.97
N LEU A 34 -16.30 -69.77 77.64
CA LEU A 34 -15.34 -68.91 76.93
C LEU A 34 -15.81 -67.46 76.92
N ILE A 35 -17.11 -67.24 76.68
CA ILE A 35 -17.74 -65.91 76.78
C ILE A 35 -17.55 -65.34 78.18
N GLN A 36 -17.86 -66.10 79.25
CA GLN A 36 -17.66 -65.64 80.63
C GLN A 36 -16.19 -65.26 80.92
N ILE A 37 -15.21 -66.00 80.39
CA ILE A 37 -13.78 -65.64 80.54
C ILE A 37 -13.47 -64.30 79.85
N LEU A 38 -14.00 -64.08 78.65
CA LEU A 38 -13.81 -62.83 77.91
C LEU A 38 -14.55 -61.66 78.58
N GLU A 39 -15.74 -61.89 79.15
CA GLU A 39 -16.51 -60.90 79.91
C GLU A 39 -15.82 -60.54 81.23
N ASP A 40 -15.34 -61.53 82.00
CA ASP A 40 -14.55 -61.31 83.22
C ASP A 40 -13.29 -60.47 82.92
N MET A 41 -12.61 -60.75 81.80
CA MET A 41 -11.45 -59.98 81.35
C MET A 41 -11.82 -58.58 80.86
N LEU A 42 -12.97 -58.41 80.19
CA LEU A 42 -13.50 -57.11 79.78
C LEU A 42 -13.87 -56.25 81.00
N VAL A 43 -14.52 -56.83 82.02
CA VAL A 43 -14.78 -56.15 83.30
C VAL A 43 -13.48 -55.70 83.97
N CYS A 44 -12.42 -56.52 83.94
CA CYS A 44 -11.09 -56.11 84.43
C CYS A 44 -10.50 -54.90 83.69
N THR A 45 -10.89 -54.61 82.44
CA THR A 45 -10.45 -53.40 81.74
C THR A 45 -11.13 -52.12 82.24
N TYR A 46 -12.26 -52.20 82.93
CA TYR A 46 -12.94 -51.05 83.52
C TYR A 46 -12.49 -50.73 84.96
N ALA A 47 -11.50 -51.44 85.49
CA ALA A 47 -10.97 -51.25 86.84
C ALA A 47 -10.02 -50.03 86.95
N ASP A 48 -10.01 -49.38 88.12
CA ASP A 48 -9.12 -48.25 88.42
C ASP A 48 -7.64 -48.66 88.30
N GLY A 49 -6.96 -48.14 87.27
CA GLY A 49 -5.57 -48.46 86.99
C GLY A 49 -5.35 -49.60 85.98
N ALA A 50 -6.38 -50.00 85.22
CA ALA A 50 -6.30 -51.05 84.20
C ALA A 50 -5.09 -50.94 83.24
N SER A 51 -4.63 -49.74 82.91
CA SER A 51 -3.41 -49.56 82.09
C SER A 51 -2.17 -50.22 82.71
N LYS A 52 -1.97 -50.08 84.03
CA LYS A 52 -0.90 -50.79 84.76
C LYS A 52 -1.23 -52.27 84.97
N LEU A 53 -2.51 -52.63 85.01
CA LEU A 53 -2.93 -54.03 85.18
C LEU A 53 -2.62 -54.88 83.93
N PHE A 54 -2.73 -54.32 82.72
CA PHE A 54 -2.55 -55.05 81.45
C PHE A 54 -1.19 -54.82 80.76
N GLN A 55 -0.46 -53.75 81.08
CA GLN A 55 0.85 -53.45 80.48
C GLN A 55 1.84 -54.63 80.58
N GLY A 56 2.43 -54.99 79.45
CA GLY A 56 3.47 -56.05 79.35
C GLY A 56 2.96 -57.49 79.50
N LYS A 57 1.64 -57.74 79.56
CA LYS A 57 1.08 -59.09 79.75
C LYS A 57 0.64 -59.80 78.45
N ASN A 58 0.87 -59.19 77.30
CA ASN A 58 0.64 -59.71 75.94
C ASN A 58 -0.73 -60.41 75.74
N VAL A 59 -1.77 -59.89 76.40
CA VAL A 59 -3.13 -60.48 76.42
C VAL A 59 -3.76 -60.56 75.02
N HIS A 60 -3.32 -59.73 74.10
CA HIS A 60 -3.75 -59.75 72.70
C HIS A 60 -3.41 -61.08 72.00
N VAL A 61 -2.28 -61.75 72.28
CA VAL A 61 -1.89 -62.98 71.56
C VAL A 61 -2.89 -64.14 71.77
N PRO A 62 -3.21 -64.57 73.02
CA PRO A 62 -4.23 -65.60 73.23
C PRO A 62 -5.65 -65.14 72.87
N LEU A 63 -5.91 -63.82 72.84
CA LEU A 63 -7.20 -63.29 72.38
C LEU A 63 -7.38 -63.46 70.87
N LEU A 64 -6.34 -63.17 70.07
CA LEU A 64 -6.36 -63.34 68.61
C LEU A 64 -6.46 -64.82 68.21
N LEU A 65 -5.74 -65.71 68.91
CA LEU A 65 -5.89 -67.17 68.77
C LEU A 65 -7.35 -67.62 68.97
N VAL A 66 -8.02 -67.10 70.00
CA VAL A 66 -9.43 -67.39 70.27
C VAL A 66 -10.35 -66.78 69.21
N LEU A 67 -10.07 -65.56 68.74
CA LEU A 67 -10.85 -64.91 67.68
C LEU A 67 -10.77 -65.66 66.35
N ASP A 68 -9.59 -66.20 65.96
CA ASP A 68 -9.45 -67.01 64.75
C ASP A 68 -10.11 -68.41 64.89
N SER A 69 -9.90 -69.07 66.03
CA SER A 69 -10.51 -70.38 66.31
C SER A 69 -12.05 -70.34 66.33
N TYR A 70 -12.63 -69.21 66.73
CA TYR A 70 -14.08 -69.04 66.90
C TYR A 70 -14.68 -67.98 65.96
N VAL A 71 -14.10 -67.76 64.77
CA VAL A 71 -14.60 -66.75 63.79
C VAL A 71 -16.10 -66.85 63.53
N ARG A 72 -16.67 -68.06 63.42
CA ARG A 72 -18.09 -68.26 63.10
C ARG A 72 -19.05 -68.02 64.29
N VAL A 73 -18.56 -67.76 65.50
CA VAL A 73 -19.39 -67.63 66.71
C VAL A 73 -19.58 -66.17 67.11
N ALA A 74 -20.70 -65.58 66.68
CA ALA A 74 -21.00 -64.16 66.82
C ALA A 74 -20.81 -63.60 68.25
N SER A 75 -21.24 -64.31 69.29
CA SER A 75 -21.10 -63.88 70.69
C SER A 75 -19.65 -63.87 71.19
N VAL A 76 -18.82 -64.83 70.77
CA VAL A 76 -17.39 -64.86 71.11
C VAL A 76 -16.65 -63.72 70.39
N GLN A 77 -16.97 -63.47 69.12
CA GLN A 77 -16.46 -62.30 68.39
C GLN A 77 -16.87 -61.00 69.09
N GLN A 78 -18.13 -60.86 69.52
CA GLN A 78 -18.66 -59.61 70.08
C GLN A 78 -17.92 -59.20 71.36
N VAL A 79 -17.72 -60.12 72.30
CA VAL A 79 -16.99 -59.82 73.54
C VAL A 79 -15.48 -59.75 73.27
N GLY A 80 -14.94 -60.62 72.42
CA GLY A 80 -13.50 -60.67 72.13
C GLY A 80 -12.97 -59.41 71.43
N TRP A 81 -13.68 -58.90 70.41
CA TRP A 81 -13.31 -57.62 69.77
C TRP A 81 -13.58 -56.43 70.69
N SER A 82 -14.66 -56.44 71.50
CA SER A 82 -14.87 -55.40 72.53
C SER A 82 -13.70 -55.32 73.52
N LEU A 83 -13.18 -56.48 73.95
CA LEU A 83 -11.99 -56.58 74.79
C LEU A 83 -10.74 -56.06 74.06
N LEU A 84 -10.52 -56.43 72.79
CA LEU A 84 -9.36 -55.95 72.03
C LEU A 84 -9.38 -54.42 71.84
N CYS A 85 -10.52 -53.85 71.45
CA CYS A 85 -10.73 -52.40 71.37
C CYS A 85 -10.39 -51.71 72.70
N LYS A 86 -10.90 -52.26 73.82
CA LYS A 86 -10.68 -51.66 75.14
C LYS A 86 -9.23 -51.80 75.64
N LEU A 87 -8.55 -52.89 75.26
CA LEU A 87 -7.10 -53.05 75.49
C LEU A 87 -6.27 -52.04 74.69
N ILE A 88 -6.67 -51.71 73.45
CA ILE A 88 -6.01 -50.68 72.64
C ILE A 88 -6.21 -49.28 73.27
N GLU A 89 -7.45 -48.92 73.63
CA GLU A 89 -7.77 -47.65 74.31
C GLU A 89 -6.96 -47.42 75.60
N ILE A 90 -6.75 -48.49 76.38
CA ILE A 90 -6.15 -48.41 77.73
C ILE A 90 -4.62 -48.59 77.69
N CYS A 91 -4.11 -49.37 76.74
CA CYS A 91 -2.70 -49.66 76.55
C CYS A 91 -2.31 -49.42 75.09
N PRO A 92 -2.04 -48.17 74.64
CA PRO A 92 -1.66 -47.88 73.25
C PRO A 92 -0.42 -48.64 72.75
N ALA A 93 0.50 -49.04 73.65
CA ALA A 93 1.62 -49.92 73.32
C ALA A 93 1.18 -51.28 72.72
N THR A 94 -0.07 -51.70 72.95
CA THR A 94 -0.67 -52.89 72.32
C THR A 94 -0.62 -52.77 70.80
N MET A 95 -0.93 -51.60 70.23
CA MET A 95 -0.90 -51.37 68.77
C MET A 95 0.48 -51.63 68.15
N GLN A 96 1.56 -51.30 68.87
CA GLN A 96 2.92 -51.58 68.41
C GLN A 96 3.21 -53.09 68.40
N SER A 97 2.78 -53.83 69.43
CA SER A 97 2.90 -55.30 69.48
C SER A 97 1.97 -56.06 68.53
N LEU A 98 0.91 -55.43 68.00
CA LEU A 98 0.07 -56.02 66.96
C LEU A 98 0.69 -55.93 65.56
N SER A 99 1.70 -55.07 65.35
CA SER A 99 2.39 -54.95 64.06
C SER A 99 3.20 -56.22 63.73
N PRO A 100 3.34 -56.60 62.45
CA PRO A 100 3.95 -57.88 62.05
C PRO A 100 5.44 -58.01 62.38
N GLN A 101 6.12 -56.95 62.85
CA GLN A 101 7.49 -57.05 63.36
C GLN A 101 7.57 -57.70 64.77
N GLY A 102 6.44 -57.86 65.47
CA GLY A 102 6.38 -58.42 66.83
C GLY A 102 5.76 -59.83 66.96
N VAL A 103 5.03 -60.31 65.96
CA VAL A 103 4.38 -61.63 65.97
C VAL A 103 5.29 -62.64 65.26
N GLY A 104 6.02 -63.44 66.03
CA GLY A 104 7.03 -64.36 65.51
C GLY A 104 6.46 -65.54 64.71
N ASN A 105 7.31 -66.11 63.85
CA ASN A 105 7.02 -67.18 62.86
C ASN A 105 6.55 -68.55 63.44
N ASP A 106 6.15 -68.61 64.70
CA ASP A 106 5.86 -69.85 65.45
C ASP A 106 4.36 -70.16 65.58
N TRP A 107 3.47 -69.33 65.00
CA TRP A 107 2.01 -69.44 65.14
C TRP A 107 1.29 -69.29 63.79
N GLU A 108 0.53 -70.31 63.38
CA GLU A 108 -0.27 -70.33 62.15
C GLU A 108 -1.59 -69.53 62.29
N VAL A 109 -1.52 -68.27 62.72
CA VAL A 109 -2.67 -67.43 63.05
C VAL A 109 -2.73 -66.23 62.11
N LEU A 110 -3.93 -65.92 61.59
CA LEU A 110 -4.13 -64.73 60.77
C LEU A 110 -3.79 -63.44 61.53
N ALA A 111 -3.23 -62.46 60.82
CA ALA A 111 -2.91 -61.17 61.40
C ALA A 111 -4.17 -60.36 61.75
N VAL A 112 -4.04 -59.33 62.58
CA VAL A 112 -5.22 -58.61 63.11
C VAL A 112 -6.05 -57.93 62.00
N HIS A 113 -5.40 -57.43 60.94
CA HIS A 113 -6.07 -56.86 59.76
C HIS A 113 -6.87 -57.94 59.01
N GLN A 114 -6.30 -59.11 58.77
CA GLN A 114 -7.01 -60.27 58.19
C GLN A 114 -8.19 -60.70 59.06
N LEU A 115 -8.01 -60.76 60.38
CA LEU A 115 -9.05 -61.18 61.32
C LEU A 115 -10.22 -60.20 61.39
N ILE A 116 -9.98 -58.88 61.35
CA ILE A 116 -11.08 -57.91 61.39
C ILE A 116 -11.91 -57.93 60.09
N LEU A 117 -11.24 -58.00 58.93
CA LEU A 117 -11.91 -58.11 57.63
C LEU A 117 -12.72 -59.42 57.56
N LYS A 118 -12.10 -60.57 57.89
CA LYS A 118 -12.76 -61.89 57.97
C LYS A 118 -13.97 -61.91 58.91
N MET A 119 -13.94 -61.16 60.02
CA MET A 119 -15.07 -61.02 60.95
C MET A 119 -16.21 -60.19 60.34
N LEU A 120 -15.88 -59.02 59.76
CA LEU A 120 -16.85 -58.15 59.08
C LEU A 120 -17.54 -58.89 57.91
N THR A 121 -16.79 -59.60 57.07
CA THR A 121 -17.33 -60.40 55.94
C THR A 121 -18.33 -61.48 56.40
N LEU A 122 -18.06 -62.14 57.54
CA LEU A 122 -18.88 -63.28 58.00
C LEU A 122 -20.04 -62.91 58.93
N HIS A 123 -20.06 -61.68 59.47
CA HIS A 123 -21.11 -61.21 60.39
C HIS A 123 -21.75 -59.88 59.96
N ASN A 124 -21.65 -59.50 58.68
CA ASN A 124 -22.21 -58.25 58.13
C ASN A 124 -23.68 -57.98 58.51
N ALA A 125 -24.50 -59.03 58.69
CA ALA A 125 -25.90 -58.94 59.10
C ALA A 125 -26.13 -58.68 60.62
N ASN A 126 -25.09 -58.57 61.45
CA ASN A 126 -25.22 -58.34 62.90
C ASN A 126 -24.73 -56.93 63.30
N ILE A 127 -25.69 -56.02 63.52
CA ILE A 127 -25.48 -54.62 63.87
C ILE A 127 -24.48 -54.38 65.02
N ASN A 128 -24.45 -55.23 66.05
CA ASN A 128 -23.52 -55.09 67.17
C ASN A 128 -22.09 -55.41 66.75
N LEU A 129 -21.90 -56.43 65.90
CA LEU A 129 -20.60 -56.80 65.35
C LEU A 129 -20.13 -55.80 64.30
N SER A 130 -21.03 -55.21 63.51
CA SER A 130 -20.69 -54.10 62.61
C SER A 130 -20.21 -52.87 63.39
N VAL A 131 -20.90 -52.46 64.47
CA VAL A 131 -20.44 -51.34 65.32
C VAL A 131 -19.09 -51.64 65.99
N ILE A 132 -18.96 -52.81 66.63
CA ILE A 132 -17.72 -53.19 67.33
C ILE A 132 -16.57 -53.39 66.33
N GLY A 133 -16.86 -53.91 65.13
CA GLY A 133 -15.89 -54.16 64.08
C GLY A 133 -15.40 -52.88 63.40
N LEU A 134 -16.30 -51.96 63.05
CA LEU A 134 -15.92 -50.64 62.54
C LEU A 134 -15.19 -49.82 63.60
N LYS A 135 -15.53 -49.96 64.90
CA LYS A 135 -14.74 -49.37 65.99
C LYS A 135 -13.35 -50.02 66.15
N ALA A 136 -13.23 -51.33 65.96
CA ALA A 136 -11.94 -52.01 65.96
C ALA A 136 -11.07 -51.53 64.78
N LEU A 137 -11.68 -51.38 63.60
CA LEU A 137 -11.04 -50.86 62.41
C LEU A 137 -10.59 -49.41 62.60
N ASP A 138 -11.45 -48.53 63.10
CA ASP A 138 -11.10 -47.15 63.50
C ASP A 138 -9.87 -47.08 64.42
N LEU A 139 -9.84 -47.93 65.46
CA LEU A 139 -8.68 -48.02 66.36
C LEU A 139 -7.43 -48.58 65.68
N LEU A 140 -7.57 -49.53 64.75
CA LEU A 140 -6.43 -50.09 64.00
C LEU A 140 -5.83 -49.07 63.02
N LEU A 141 -6.68 -48.31 62.33
CA LEU A 141 -6.31 -47.28 61.34
C LEU A 141 -5.58 -46.06 61.95
N THR A 142 -5.48 -45.97 63.28
CA THR A 142 -4.60 -45.00 63.98
C THR A 142 -3.10 -45.28 63.78
N SER A 143 -2.74 -46.42 63.21
CA SER A 143 -1.35 -46.83 62.96
C SER A 143 -1.09 -46.94 61.45
N ASP A 144 -0.20 -46.11 60.92
CA ASP A 144 0.11 -46.06 59.48
C ASP A 144 0.45 -47.43 58.88
N VAL A 145 1.17 -48.26 59.65
CA VAL A 145 1.54 -49.63 59.25
C VAL A 145 0.32 -50.53 59.13
N MET A 146 -0.68 -50.39 60.00
CA MET A 146 -1.93 -51.15 59.90
C MET A 146 -2.80 -50.63 58.76
N THR A 147 -2.84 -49.32 58.51
CA THR A 147 -3.62 -48.74 57.41
C THR A 147 -3.13 -49.22 56.04
N LEU A 148 -1.81 -49.35 55.84
CA LEU A 148 -1.26 -49.98 54.63
C LEU A 148 -1.60 -51.47 54.56
N LEU A 149 -1.37 -52.24 55.63
CA LEU A 149 -1.69 -53.67 55.66
C LEU A 149 -3.18 -53.98 55.46
N VAL A 150 -4.09 -53.09 55.84
CA VAL A 150 -5.54 -53.21 55.59
C VAL A 150 -5.91 -52.92 54.13
N LEU A 151 -5.09 -52.14 53.41
CA LEU A 151 -5.26 -51.85 51.98
C LEU A 151 -4.59 -52.88 51.06
N ASP A 152 -3.55 -53.57 51.54
CA ASP A 152 -2.80 -54.61 50.79
C ASP A 152 -3.48 -56.01 50.78
N GLU A 153 -4.62 -56.18 51.46
CA GLU A 153 -5.31 -57.48 51.62
C GLU A 153 -6.23 -57.87 50.46
N GLU A 154 -6.45 -59.18 50.26
CA GLU A 154 -7.38 -59.70 49.21
C GLU A 154 -8.85 -59.37 49.47
N SER A 155 -9.20 -58.90 50.68
CA SER A 155 -10.58 -58.57 51.08
C SER A 155 -10.79 -57.06 51.05
N ASP A 156 -11.60 -56.58 50.10
CA ASP A 156 -11.92 -55.16 49.93
C ASP A 156 -12.55 -54.55 51.21
N VAL A 157 -11.75 -53.74 51.90
CA VAL A 157 -12.15 -53.02 53.11
C VAL A 157 -13.21 -51.95 52.84
N PHE A 158 -13.20 -51.30 51.68
CA PHE A 158 -14.16 -50.26 51.33
C PHE A 158 -15.54 -50.87 51.14
N LEU A 159 -15.63 -51.95 50.35
CA LEU A 159 -16.87 -52.71 50.17
C LEU A 159 -17.45 -53.17 51.52
N LEU A 160 -16.61 -53.69 52.43
CA LEU A 160 -17.07 -54.14 53.75
C LEU A 160 -17.58 -53.00 54.65
N ILE A 161 -17.01 -51.79 54.56
CA ILE A 161 -17.53 -50.62 55.29
C ILE A 161 -18.83 -50.12 54.64
N PHE A 162 -18.87 -50.03 53.31
CA PHE A 162 -20.06 -49.58 52.58
C PHE A 162 -21.25 -50.54 52.75
N ASP A 163 -21.04 -51.86 52.69
CA ASP A 163 -22.05 -52.87 53.00
C ASP A 163 -22.61 -52.69 54.42
N ALA A 164 -21.74 -52.46 55.42
CA ALA A 164 -22.17 -52.25 56.80
C ALA A 164 -23.00 -50.95 56.95
N MET A 165 -22.56 -49.86 56.33
CA MET A 165 -23.28 -48.58 56.31
C MET A 165 -24.62 -48.66 55.56
N HIS A 166 -24.66 -49.38 54.44
CA HIS A 166 -25.87 -49.60 53.63
C HIS A 166 -26.87 -50.54 54.31
N THR A 167 -26.39 -51.55 55.05
CA THR A 167 -27.23 -52.49 55.81
C THR A 167 -27.86 -51.83 57.03
N PHE A 168 -27.18 -50.87 57.67
CA PHE A 168 -27.65 -50.18 58.87
C PHE A 168 -27.68 -48.65 58.72
N PRO A 169 -28.46 -48.10 57.76
CA PRO A 169 -28.50 -46.66 57.47
C PRO A 169 -28.98 -45.88 58.70
N SER A 170 -29.92 -46.43 59.47
CA SER A 170 -30.49 -45.78 60.66
C SER A 170 -29.68 -45.93 61.95
N ASN A 171 -28.45 -46.47 61.93
CA ASN A 171 -27.61 -46.58 63.13
C ASN A 171 -26.49 -45.53 63.16
N GLU A 172 -26.59 -44.61 64.10
CA GLU A 172 -25.64 -43.51 64.31
C GLU A 172 -24.19 -43.97 64.52
N GLU A 173 -23.96 -45.07 65.25
CA GLU A 173 -22.60 -45.55 65.52
C GLU A 173 -21.98 -46.27 64.33
N VAL A 174 -22.79 -46.99 63.53
CA VAL A 174 -22.33 -47.57 62.24
C VAL A 174 -21.94 -46.45 61.28
N GLN A 175 -22.79 -45.42 61.11
CA GLN A 175 -22.46 -44.31 60.22
C GLN A 175 -21.26 -43.49 60.72
N ARG A 176 -21.15 -43.24 62.03
CA ARG A 176 -20.00 -42.53 62.63
C ARG A 176 -18.70 -43.29 62.40
N PHE A 177 -18.60 -44.56 62.81
CA PHE A 177 -17.36 -45.32 62.67
C PHE A 177 -17.06 -45.70 61.22
N GLY A 178 -18.09 -45.92 60.39
CA GLY A 178 -17.94 -46.13 58.95
C GLY A 178 -17.33 -44.92 58.25
N CYS A 179 -17.94 -43.74 58.38
CA CYS A 179 -17.36 -42.50 57.85
C CYS A 179 -15.97 -42.21 58.42
N LYS A 180 -15.73 -42.45 59.71
CA LYS A 180 -14.41 -42.20 60.34
C LYS A 180 -13.32 -43.13 59.77
N ALA A 181 -13.63 -44.41 59.54
CA ALA A 181 -12.71 -45.35 58.89
C ALA A 181 -12.48 -44.99 57.41
N LEU A 182 -13.55 -44.70 56.66
CA LEU A 182 -13.47 -44.28 55.26
C LEU A 182 -12.63 -43.01 55.08
N HIS A 183 -12.78 -42.00 55.93
CA HIS A 183 -11.96 -40.78 55.88
C HIS A 183 -10.46 -41.10 55.95
N VAL A 184 -10.03 -41.92 56.91
CA VAL A 184 -8.61 -42.27 57.09
C VAL A 184 -8.09 -43.12 55.94
N LEU A 185 -8.92 -44.01 55.38
CA LEU A 185 -8.56 -44.81 54.20
C LEU A 185 -8.47 -43.96 52.93
N PHE A 186 -9.41 -43.03 52.70
CA PHE A 186 -9.42 -42.14 51.53
C PHE A 186 -8.22 -41.18 51.49
N GLU A 187 -7.60 -40.83 52.62
CA GLU A 187 -6.35 -40.06 52.64
C GLU A 187 -5.09 -40.87 52.27
N ARG A 188 -5.21 -42.19 52.04
CA ARG A 188 -4.07 -43.09 51.79
C ARG A 188 -4.11 -43.82 50.43
N VAL A 189 -5.23 -43.77 49.72
CA VAL A 189 -5.37 -44.34 48.37
C VAL A 189 -5.03 -43.33 47.27
N PRO A 190 -4.58 -43.78 46.08
CA PRO A 190 -4.35 -42.90 44.93
C PRO A 190 -5.66 -42.30 44.38
N GLU A 191 -5.55 -41.16 43.69
CA GLU A 191 -6.69 -40.46 43.08
C GLU A 191 -7.48 -41.31 42.07
N GLU A 192 -6.85 -42.30 41.45
CA GLU A 192 -7.49 -43.25 40.53
C GLU A 192 -8.60 -44.05 41.25
N GLN A 193 -8.28 -44.69 42.37
CA GLN A 193 -9.26 -45.43 43.20
C GLN A 193 -10.35 -44.51 43.76
N LEU A 194 -10.03 -43.24 44.06
CA LEU A 194 -11.03 -42.27 44.49
C LEU A 194 -12.09 -41.97 43.41
N THR A 195 -11.82 -42.22 42.13
CA THR A 195 -12.83 -42.11 41.05
C THR A 195 -13.72 -43.35 40.92
N GLU A 196 -13.22 -44.54 41.27
CA GLU A 196 -14.00 -45.79 41.18
C GLU A 196 -15.24 -45.78 42.10
N PHE A 197 -15.15 -45.15 43.28
CA PHE A 197 -16.28 -44.93 44.21
C PHE A 197 -17.39 -44.01 43.66
N PHE A 198 -17.16 -43.34 42.52
CA PHE A 198 -18.20 -42.61 41.78
C PHE A 198 -18.84 -43.44 40.67
N GLU A 199 -18.09 -44.36 40.04
CA GLU A 199 -18.63 -45.31 39.07
C GLU A 199 -19.51 -46.37 39.75
N SER A 200 -19.09 -46.89 40.90
CA SER A 200 -19.87 -47.81 41.76
C SER A 200 -21.10 -47.15 42.39
N LYS A 201 -21.01 -45.83 42.64
CA LYS A 201 -21.96 -44.94 43.36
C LYS A 201 -21.91 -45.01 44.89
N ASP A 202 -20.87 -45.57 45.49
CA ASP A 202 -20.78 -45.73 46.95
C ASP A 202 -20.78 -44.38 47.71
N HIS A 203 -20.32 -43.30 47.08
CA HIS A 203 -20.44 -41.92 47.61
C HIS A 203 -21.88 -41.53 47.99
N MET A 204 -22.89 -42.15 47.40
CA MET A 204 -24.31 -41.95 47.77
C MET A 204 -24.60 -42.37 49.22
N ILE A 205 -23.91 -43.39 49.73
CA ILE A 205 -24.08 -43.88 51.11
C ILE A 205 -23.63 -42.81 52.11
N VAL A 206 -22.51 -42.12 51.82
CA VAL A 206 -22.00 -40.98 52.62
C VAL A 206 -22.97 -39.78 52.55
N LEU A 207 -23.52 -39.50 51.37
CA LEU A 207 -24.51 -38.43 51.17
C LEU A 207 -25.85 -38.71 51.88
N ASP A 208 -26.29 -39.97 51.94
CA ASP A 208 -27.52 -40.35 52.65
C ASP A 208 -27.32 -40.36 54.17
N ALA A 209 -26.14 -40.77 54.67
CA ALA A 209 -25.77 -40.61 56.08
C ALA A 209 -25.83 -39.12 56.53
N LEU A 210 -25.33 -38.20 55.70
CA LEU A 210 -25.42 -36.75 55.95
C LEU A 210 -26.85 -36.24 56.04
N LYS A 211 -27.74 -36.64 55.12
CA LYS A 211 -29.17 -36.26 55.16
C LYS A 211 -29.86 -36.80 56.41
N GLN A 212 -29.60 -38.07 56.75
CA GLN A 212 -30.29 -38.76 57.84
C GLN A 212 -29.83 -38.28 59.22
N PHE A 213 -28.54 -37.94 59.38
CA PHE A 213 -27.95 -37.51 60.65
C PHE A 213 -27.58 -36.03 60.69
N LYS A 214 -28.21 -35.16 59.88
CA LYS A 214 -27.90 -33.72 59.79
C LYS A 214 -27.89 -32.93 61.11
N ASN A 215 -28.51 -33.46 62.17
CA ASN A 215 -28.51 -32.87 63.52
C ASN A 215 -27.43 -33.46 64.45
N LYS A 216 -26.52 -34.32 63.97
CA LYS A 216 -25.46 -34.97 64.76
C LYS A 216 -24.07 -34.56 64.27
N GLU A 217 -23.47 -33.62 64.98
CA GLU A 217 -22.15 -33.02 64.72
C GLU A 217 -21.07 -34.07 64.36
N GLU A 218 -20.90 -35.10 65.18
CA GLU A 218 -19.92 -36.19 64.96
C GLU A 218 -20.10 -36.94 63.63
N VAL A 219 -21.34 -37.23 63.20
CA VAL A 219 -21.59 -37.95 61.94
C VAL A 219 -21.38 -37.01 60.76
N VAL A 220 -21.86 -35.77 60.87
CA VAL A 220 -21.73 -34.73 59.85
C VAL A 220 -20.25 -34.39 59.61
N PHE A 221 -19.46 -34.19 60.66
CA PHE A 221 -18.03 -33.89 60.58
C PHE A 221 -17.25 -34.96 59.81
N HIS A 222 -17.36 -36.24 60.21
CA HIS A 222 -16.63 -37.32 59.55
C HIS A 222 -17.12 -37.57 58.11
N ALA A 223 -18.42 -37.42 57.84
CA ALA A 223 -18.96 -37.57 56.48
C ALA A 223 -18.58 -36.41 55.54
N LEU A 224 -18.50 -35.17 56.05
CA LEU A 224 -17.94 -34.04 55.30
C LEU A 224 -16.45 -34.24 55.00
N HIS A 225 -15.69 -34.84 55.93
CA HIS A 225 -14.30 -35.25 55.68
C HIS A 225 -14.20 -36.31 54.57
N CYS A 226 -15.05 -37.34 54.57
CA CYS A 226 -15.14 -38.29 53.46
C CYS A 226 -15.40 -37.59 52.12
N LEU A 227 -16.38 -36.67 52.06
CA LEU A 227 -16.68 -35.90 50.85
C LEU A 227 -15.54 -34.98 50.42
N HIS A 228 -14.79 -34.39 51.36
CA HIS A 228 -13.59 -33.61 51.07
C HIS A 228 -12.50 -34.47 50.38
N SER A 229 -12.23 -35.67 50.90
CA SER A 229 -11.26 -36.59 50.29
C SER A 229 -11.75 -37.12 48.93
N LEU A 230 -13.03 -37.48 48.84
CA LEU A 230 -13.68 -37.88 47.58
C LEU A 230 -13.75 -36.75 46.53
N ALA A 231 -13.70 -35.47 46.95
CA ALA A 231 -13.64 -34.30 46.08
C ALA A 231 -12.19 -33.88 45.71
N VAL A 232 -11.18 -34.72 45.96
CA VAL A 232 -9.81 -34.47 45.51
C VAL A 232 -9.69 -34.57 43.97
N PRO A 233 -10.17 -35.63 43.29
CA PRO A 233 -10.15 -35.73 41.83
C PRO A 233 -11.22 -34.85 41.17
N CYS A 234 -10.85 -34.12 40.11
CA CYS A 234 -11.76 -33.17 39.46
C CYS A 234 -13.04 -33.79 38.87
N ASN A 235 -12.97 -35.03 38.35
CA ASN A 235 -14.12 -35.74 37.79
C ASN A 235 -15.24 -35.94 38.83
N ASN A 236 -14.86 -36.22 40.08
CA ASN A 236 -15.79 -36.45 41.18
C ASN A 236 -16.55 -35.17 41.55
N VAL A 237 -15.89 -34.01 41.45
CA VAL A 237 -16.51 -32.70 41.70
C VAL A 237 -17.65 -32.44 40.72
N GLU A 238 -17.51 -32.81 39.44
CA GLU A 238 -18.61 -32.64 38.48
C GLU A 238 -19.83 -33.47 38.85
N VAL A 239 -19.65 -34.70 39.36
CA VAL A 239 -20.75 -35.55 39.83
C VAL A 239 -21.38 -35.02 41.14
N LEU A 240 -20.57 -34.57 42.10
CA LEU A 240 -21.03 -33.96 43.36
C LEU A 240 -21.83 -32.66 43.13
N MET A 241 -21.51 -31.91 42.07
CA MET A 241 -22.18 -30.65 41.73
C MET A 241 -23.42 -30.83 40.84
N SER A 242 -23.39 -31.76 39.88
CA SER A 242 -24.47 -31.96 38.90
C SER A 242 -25.50 -33.04 39.28
N GLY A 243 -25.17 -33.94 40.20
CA GLY A 243 -26.01 -35.09 40.56
C GLY A 243 -27.34 -34.72 41.22
N ASN A 244 -28.24 -35.70 41.32
CA ASN A 244 -29.55 -35.58 42.00
C ASN A 244 -29.45 -35.07 43.44
N VAL A 245 -28.29 -35.28 44.08
CA VAL A 245 -27.97 -34.85 45.44
C VAL A 245 -26.87 -33.80 45.37
N ARG A 246 -27.28 -32.56 45.09
CA ARG A 246 -26.39 -31.40 44.96
C ARG A 246 -25.58 -31.19 46.24
N CYS A 247 -24.30 -31.56 46.23
CA CYS A 247 -23.47 -31.65 47.43
C CYS A 247 -23.39 -30.31 48.18
N TYR A 248 -23.17 -29.21 47.43
CA TYR A 248 -23.05 -27.86 47.99
C TYR A 248 -24.24 -27.43 48.87
N ASN A 249 -25.47 -27.88 48.57
CA ASN A 249 -26.65 -27.58 49.39
C ASN A 249 -26.61 -28.28 50.76
N ILE A 250 -26.09 -29.52 50.82
CA ILE A 250 -25.91 -30.25 52.08
C ILE A 250 -24.81 -29.60 52.92
N VAL A 251 -23.73 -29.14 52.29
CA VAL A 251 -22.65 -28.41 52.97
C VAL A 251 -23.15 -27.07 53.53
N VAL A 252 -23.95 -26.32 52.75
CA VAL A 252 -24.62 -25.09 53.22
C VAL A 252 -25.61 -25.37 54.35
N GLU A 253 -26.40 -26.44 54.28
CA GLU A 253 -27.31 -26.82 55.38
C GLU A 253 -26.52 -27.18 56.65
N ALA A 254 -25.41 -27.92 56.54
CA ALA A 254 -24.52 -28.22 57.66
C ALA A 254 -23.90 -26.95 58.27
N MET A 255 -23.37 -26.03 57.45
CA MET A 255 -22.82 -24.76 57.93
C MET A 255 -23.89 -23.88 58.61
N LYS A 256 -25.12 -23.83 58.06
CA LYS A 256 -26.26 -23.11 58.64
C LYS A 256 -26.78 -23.78 59.93
N THR A 257 -26.59 -25.10 60.09
CA THR A 257 -27.01 -25.88 61.27
C THR A 257 -26.00 -25.82 62.42
N PHE A 258 -24.70 -25.79 62.12
CA PHE A 258 -23.61 -25.76 63.12
C PHE A 258 -22.75 -24.48 63.03
N PRO A 259 -23.33 -23.26 63.14
CA PRO A 259 -22.55 -22.01 63.06
C PRO A 259 -21.52 -21.87 64.19
N CYS A 260 -21.70 -22.57 65.31
CA CYS A 260 -20.80 -22.55 66.48
C CYS A 260 -19.70 -23.63 66.46
N SER A 261 -19.64 -24.49 65.43
CA SER A 261 -18.66 -25.57 65.32
C SER A 261 -17.54 -25.21 64.35
N GLU A 262 -16.43 -24.70 64.88
CA GLU A 262 -15.24 -24.31 64.09
C GLU A 262 -14.78 -25.44 63.14
N GLN A 263 -14.82 -26.69 63.61
CA GLN A 263 -14.43 -27.88 62.85
C GLN A 263 -15.33 -28.11 61.63
N ILE A 264 -16.66 -28.06 61.79
CA ILE A 264 -17.58 -28.19 60.65
C ILE A 264 -17.41 -27.01 59.68
N GLN A 265 -17.22 -25.78 60.17
CA GLN A 265 -17.02 -24.62 59.29
C GLN A 265 -15.70 -24.72 58.49
N GLU A 266 -14.60 -25.18 59.10
CA GLU A 266 -13.33 -25.38 58.39
C GLU A 266 -13.47 -26.41 57.26
N VAL A 267 -13.97 -27.61 57.58
CA VAL A 267 -14.11 -28.71 56.62
C VAL A 267 -15.09 -28.33 55.50
N SER A 268 -16.18 -27.65 55.85
CA SER A 268 -17.16 -27.15 54.87
C SER A 268 -16.56 -26.12 53.93
N CYS A 269 -15.80 -25.13 54.43
CA CYS A 269 -15.08 -24.17 53.60
C CYS A 269 -14.04 -24.85 52.68
N ARG A 270 -13.32 -25.86 53.19
CA ARG A 270 -12.36 -26.65 52.39
C ARG A 270 -13.04 -27.47 51.28
N LEU A 271 -14.17 -28.10 51.58
CA LEU A 271 -14.98 -28.83 50.60
C LEU A 271 -15.58 -27.86 49.57
N LEU A 272 -16.18 -26.74 49.98
CA LEU A 272 -16.71 -25.73 49.06
C LEU A 272 -15.62 -25.15 48.14
N HIS A 273 -14.42 -24.90 48.65
CA HIS A 273 -13.27 -24.50 47.83
C HIS A 273 -12.92 -25.57 46.77
N LYS A 274 -12.90 -26.86 47.13
CA LYS A 274 -12.74 -27.97 46.17
C LYS A 274 -13.88 -28.09 45.16
N LEU A 275 -15.11 -27.77 45.56
CA LEU A 275 -16.29 -27.75 44.67
C LEU A 275 -16.34 -26.52 43.74
N THR A 276 -15.47 -25.52 43.94
CA THR A 276 -15.44 -24.26 43.19
C THR A 276 -14.62 -24.41 41.89
N LEU A 277 -15.12 -25.24 40.97
CA LEU A 277 -14.64 -25.31 39.58
C LEU A 277 -15.40 -24.32 38.68
N GLY A 278 -14.73 -23.81 37.64
CA GLY A 278 -15.22 -22.72 36.78
C GLY A 278 -16.62 -22.94 36.17
N ASN A 279 -16.98 -24.19 35.88
CA ASN A 279 -18.29 -24.56 35.34
C ASN A 279 -19.47 -24.30 36.32
N PHE A 280 -19.20 -24.15 37.62
CA PHE A 280 -20.22 -24.12 38.68
C PHE A 280 -20.34 -22.80 39.44
N PHE A 281 -19.55 -21.76 39.11
CA PHE A 281 -19.55 -20.49 39.83
C PHE A 281 -20.96 -19.88 39.94
N ASN A 282 -21.70 -19.79 38.84
CA ASN A 282 -23.09 -19.27 38.84
C ASN A 282 -24.01 -20.07 39.78
N ILE A 283 -23.85 -21.40 39.82
CA ILE A 283 -24.69 -22.27 40.67
C ILE A 283 -24.36 -22.04 42.15
N LEU A 284 -23.10 -21.86 42.51
CA LEU A 284 -22.67 -21.55 43.88
C LEU A 284 -23.15 -20.16 44.32
N VAL A 285 -23.08 -19.14 43.45
CA VAL A 285 -23.54 -17.78 43.75
C VAL A 285 -25.07 -17.73 43.94
N LEU A 286 -25.84 -18.29 43.01
CA LEU A 286 -27.31 -18.34 43.04
C LEU A 286 -27.92 -19.21 44.17
N ASN A 287 -27.09 -19.89 44.97
CA ASN A 287 -27.53 -20.66 46.14
C ASN A 287 -26.86 -20.13 47.44
N GLU A 288 -26.58 -18.82 47.51
CA GLU A 288 -26.10 -18.09 48.71
C GLU A 288 -24.75 -18.57 49.29
N VAL A 289 -24.02 -19.48 48.63
CA VAL A 289 -22.81 -20.12 49.18
C VAL A 289 -21.80 -19.08 49.67
N HIS A 290 -21.64 -18.02 48.89
CA HIS A 290 -20.74 -16.91 49.19
C HIS A 290 -21.07 -16.17 50.50
N GLU A 291 -22.35 -16.01 50.85
CA GLU A 291 -22.73 -15.38 52.13
C GLU A 291 -22.31 -16.22 53.33
N VAL A 292 -22.54 -17.54 53.26
CA VAL A 292 -22.27 -18.47 54.37
C VAL A 292 -20.77 -18.53 54.63
N ILE A 293 -19.96 -18.50 53.56
CA ILE A 293 -18.51 -18.37 53.63
C ILE A 293 -18.11 -17.02 54.25
N VAL A 294 -18.68 -15.88 53.82
CA VAL A 294 -18.41 -14.56 54.44
C VAL A 294 -18.77 -14.52 55.92
N LYS A 295 -19.87 -15.16 56.32
CA LYS A 295 -20.32 -15.28 57.72
C LYS A 295 -19.30 -16.10 58.53
N ALA A 296 -18.86 -17.25 58.04
CA ALA A 296 -17.81 -18.07 58.66
C ALA A 296 -16.46 -17.33 58.78
N VAL A 297 -16.02 -16.63 57.73
CA VAL A 297 -14.77 -15.83 57.73
C VAL A 297 -14.80 -14.69 58.74
N LYS A 298 -15.95 -14.00 58.87
CA LYS A 298 -16.13 -12.90 59.84
C LYS A 298 -16.15 -13.41 61.30
N GLN A 299 -16.61 -14.64 61.53
CA GLN A 299 -16.74 -15.25 62.85
C GLN A 299 -15.45 -15.94 63.33
N TYR A 300 -14.76 -16.67 62.45
CA TYR A 300 -13.55 -17.44 62.77
C TYR A 300 -12.31 -16.82 62.12
N SER A 301 -11.98 -15.59 62.54
CA SER A 301 -10.78 -14.87 62.06
C SER A 301 -9.47 -15.61 62.36
N ASP A 302 -9.46 -16.40 63.43
CA ASP A 302 -8.23 -16.93 64.03
C ASP A 302 -7.87 -18.33 63.52
N ASN A 303 -8.81 -19.04 62.85
CA ASN A 303 -8.53 -20.32 62.20
C ASN A 303 -7.90 -20.11 60.82
N ALA A 304 -6.60 -20.39 60.71
CA ALA A 304 -5.87 -20.18 59.46
C ALA A 304 -6.37 -21.05 58.28
N ASN A 305 -6.74 -22.32 58.52
CA ASN A 305 -7.18 -23.23 57.46
C ASN A 305 -8.51 -22.80 56.84
N LEU A 306 -9.45 -22.38 57.69
CA LEU A 306 -10.74 -21.81 57.30
C LEU A 306 -10.51 -20.52 56.50
N GLN A 307 -9.68 -19.61 56.98
CA GLN A 307 -9.34 -18.36 56.26
C GLN A 307 -8.74 -18.65 54.88
N ILE A 308 -7.81 -19.60 54.75
CA ILE A 308 -7.23 -20.00 53.45
C ILE A 308 -8.33 -20.48 52.48
N ALA A 309 -9.08 -21.51 52.87
CA ALA A 309 -10.07 -22.11 51.97
C ALA A 309 -11.20 -21.15 51.60
N ALA A 310 -11.68 -20.39 52.57
CA ALA A 310 -12.78 -19.46 52.40
C ALA A 310 -12.40 -18.23 51.56
N LEU A 311 -11.23 -17.62 51.80
CA LEU A 311 -10.79 -16.46 51.01
C LEU A 311 -10.42 -16.86 49.59
N SER A 312 -9.81 -18.03 49.36
CA SER A 312 -9.58 -18.55 48.01
C SER A 312 -10.89 -18.83 47.26
N CYS A 313 -11.90 -19.39 47.94
CA CYS A 313 -13.24 -19.57 47.37
C CYS A 313 -13.89 -18.23 46.98
N LEU A 314 -13.83 -17.22 47.86
CA LEU A 314 -14.35 -15.87 47.56
C LEU A 314 -13.58 -15.20 46.42
N ALA A 315 -12.25 -15.37 46.34
CA ALA A 315 -11.44 -14.87 45.23
C ALA A 315 -11.88 -15.44 43.88
N LEU A 316 -12.16 -16.75 43.81
CA LEU A 316 -12.66 -17.41 42.60
C LEU A 316 -14.08 -16.96 42.23
N LEU A 317 -14.98 -16.81 43.21
CA LEU A 317 -16.39 -16.45 42.95
C LEU A 317 -16.60 -14.95 42.70
N THR A 318 -15.62 -14.07 42.98
CA THR A 318 -15.80 -12.61 43.01
C THR A 318 -16.46 -12.04 41.75
N GLU A 319 -15.95 -12.40 40.55
CA GLU A 319 -16.50 -11.96 39.26
C GLU A 319 -17.99 -12.30 39.13
N THR A 320 -18.34 -13.54 39.48
CA THR A 320 -19.70 -14.06 39.36
C THR A 320 -20.64 -13.48 40.43
N ILE A 321 -20.12 -13.11 41.61
CA ILE A 321 -20.90 -12.42 42.66
C ILE A 321 -21.26 -11.00 42.21
N VAL A 322 -20.34 -10.28 41.54
CA VAL A 322 -20.63 -8.95 41.00
C VAL A 322 -21.60 -9.04 39.82
N LEU A 323 -21.29 -9.84 38.80
CA LEU A 323 -22.09 -9.90 37.56
C LEU A 323 -23.54 -10.38 37.74
N ASN A 324 -23.86 -11.11 38.82
CA ASN A 324 -25.25 -11.49 39.11
C ASN A 324 -26.00 -10.40 39.91
N ARG A 325 -25.33 -9.54 40.67
CA ARG A 325 -25.97 -8.44 41.42
C ARG A 325 -26.52 -7.36 40.49
N ASP A 326 -25.80 -7.05 39.42
CA ASP A 326 -26.25 -6.14 38.34
C ASP A 326 -27.58 -6.61 37.67
N LEU A 327 -28.01 -7.86 37.89
CA LEU A 327 -29.28 -8.42 37.44
C LEU A 327 -30.37 -8.44 38.54
N GLU A 328 -29.98 -8.30 39.80
CA GLU A 328 -30.86 -8.37 40.98
C GLU A 328 -31.25 -6.98 41.54
N GLU A 329 -30.54 -5.90 41.18
CA GLU A 329 -30.84 -4.48 41.52
C GLU A 329 -32.16 -3.92 40.94
N SER A 330 -33.18 -4.76 40.76
CA SER A 330 -34.55 -4.37 40.42
C SER A 330 -35.54 -4.52 41.59
N LYS A 331 -35.07 -4.92 42.79
CA LYS A 331 -35.92 -5.11 43.99
C LYS A 331 -35.24 -4.69 45.29
N GLU A 332 -35.99 -3.91 46.06
CA GLU A 332 -35.81 -3.66 47.49
C GLU A 332 -34.51 -2.90 47.86
N GLU A 333 -34.52 -1.61 47.49
CA GLU A 333 -33.85 -0.55 48.26
C GLU A 333 -34.37 -0.52 49.71
N GLU A 334 -33.65 0.19 50.61
CA GLU A 334 -33.99 0.45 52.02
C GLU A 334 -33.79 -0.69 53.04
N GLU A 335 -32.57 -1.24 53.17
CA GLU A 335 -31.82 -1.34 54.46
C GLU A 335 -30.34 -1.81 54.26
N GLU A 336 -29.52 -1.81 55.31
CA GLU A 336 -28.14 -2.36 55.40
C GLU A 336 -26.96 -1.72 54.59
N GLU A 337 -26.77 -0.40 54.61
CA GLU A 337 -25.51 0.23 54.12
C GLU A 337 -24.22 -0.33 54.79
N GLU A 338 -24.29 -0.82 56.04
CA GLU A 338 -23.15 -1.45 56.74
C GLU A 338 -22.75 -2.83 56.18
N VAL A 339 -23.62 -3.52 55.43
CA VAL A 339 -23.30 -4.83 54.84
C VAL A 339 -22.53 -4.68 53.51
N ASN A 340 -22.67 -3.53 52.83
CA ASN A 340 -21.97 -3.17 51.59
C ASN A 340 -20.50 -2.71 51.80
N LEU A 341 -19.78 -3.46 52.64
CA LEU A 341 -18.32 -3.47 52.76
C LEU A 341 -17.69 -4.76 52.21
N TYR A 342 -18.49 -5.63 51.58
CA TYR A 342 -18.05 -6.93 51.05
C TYR A 342 -17.27 -7.75 52.09
N TRP A 343 -16.20 -8.44 51.66
CA TRP A 343 -15.19 -9.06 52.50
C TRP A 343 -13.91 -8.21 52.62
N LEU A 344 -13.92 -6.91 52.29
CA LEU A 344 -12.74 -6.03 52.42
C LEU A 344 -12.19 -6.03 53.86
N GLY A 345 -13.07 -5.76 54.83
CA GLY A 345 -12.72 -5.79 56.26
C GLY A 345 -12.34 -7.18 56.77
N ALA A 346 -12.74 -8.24 56.07
CA ALA A 346 -12.34 -9.61 56.37
C ALA A 346 -10.93 -9.92 55.83
N CYS A 347 -10.62 -9.57 54.58
CA CYS A 347 -9.26 -9.64 54.03
C CYS A 347 -8.28 -8.84 54.90
N TYR A 348 -8.66 -7.63 55.34
CA TYR A 348 -7.83 -6.82 56.24
C TYR A 348 -7.59 -7.51 57.60
N LYS A 349 -8.61 -8.14 58.21
CA LYS A 349 -8.45 -8.95 59.43
C LYS A 349 -7.54 -10.16 59.21
N ALA A 350 -7.69 -10.87 58.09
CA ALA A 350 -6.84 -12.01 57.74
C ALA A 350 -5.37 -11.61 57.56
N LEU A 351 -5.12 -10.53 56.80
CA LEU A 351 -3.78 -9.97 56.58
C LEU A 351 -3.11 -9.56 57.91
N THR A 352 -3.83 -8.83 58.77
CA THR A 352 -3.30 -8.34 60.05
C THR A 352 -3.10 -9.44 61.11
N GLY A 353 -4.04 -10.39 61.22
CA GLY A 353 -3.96 -11.50 62.18
C GLY A 353 -2.91 -12.54 61.80
N HIS A 354 -2.89 -12.99 60.55
CA HIS A 354 -2.09 -14.12 60.09
C HIS A 354 -0.77 -13.72 59.42
N ARG A 355 -0.15 -12.62 59.85
CA ARG A 355 1.10 -12.07 59.25
C ARG A 355 2.26 -13.06 59.08
N LYS A 356 2.25 -14.22 59.76
CA LYS A 356 3.26 -15.28 59.63
C LYS A 356 2.89 -16.45 58.69
N ASN A 357 1.63 -16.60 58.30
CA ASN A 357 1.17 -17.73 57.48
C ASN A 357 1.11 -17.31 56.01
N THR A 358 2.02 -17.83 55.18
CA THR A 358 2.10 -17.52 53.75
C THR A 358 0.78 -17.75 53.02
N LEU A 359 0.10 -18.87 53.28
CA LEU A 359 -1.11 -19.26 52.57
C LEU A 359 -2.31 -18.35 52.89
N VAL A 360 -2.44 -17.88 54.13
CA VAL A 360 -3.49 -16.90 54.49
C VAL A 360 -3.20 -15.56 53.82
N GLN A 361 -1.93 -15.13 53.80
CA GLN A 361 -1.53 -13.88 53.16
C GLN A 361 -1.78 -13.92 51.64
N GLU A 362 -1.45 -15.03 50.98
CA GLU A 362 -1.73 -15.26 49.57
C GLU A 362 -3.24 -15.22 49.26
N ALA A 363 -4.04 -16.02 49.98
CA ALA A 363 -5.49 -16.09 49.77
C ALA A 363 -6.19 -14.74 50.03
N ALA A 364 -5.78 -14.01 51.07
CA ALA A 364 -6.31 -12.68 51.38
C ALA A 364 -5.90 -11.63 50.33
N CYS A 365 -4.68 -11.72 49.77
CA CYS A 365 -4.23 -10.83 48.69
C CYS A 365 -4.98 -11.11 47.38
N TRP A 366 -5.23 -12.38 47.00
CA TRP A 366 -6.05 -12.69 45.83
C TRP A 366 -7.51 -12.28 46.00
N ALA A 367 -8.12 -12.55 47.16
CA ALA A 367 -9.49 -12.13 47.46
C ALA A 367 -9.66 -10.61 47.44
N LEU A 368 -8.63 -9.86 47.86
CA LEU A 368 -8.60 -8.39 47.78
C LEU A 368 -8.33 -7.89 46.35
N ASN A 369 -7.41 -8.50 45.60
CA ASN A 369 -7.14 -8.15 44.20
C ASN A 369 -8.41 -8.26 43.36
N ASN A 370 -9.07 -9.43 43.41
CA ASN A 370 -10.23 -9.68 42.57
C ASN A 370 -11.37 -8.74 42.97
N LEU A 371 -11.57 -8.51 44.27
CA LEU A 371 -12.57 -7.55 44.73
C LEU A 371 -12.31 -6.12 44.21
N LEU A 372 -11.04 -5.69 44.15
CA LEU A 372 -10.67 -4.39 43.56
C LEU A 372 -10.82 -4.34 42.02
N MET A 373 -10.58 -5.45 41.31
CA MET A 373 -10.73 -5.49 39.85
C MET A 373 -12.19 -5.31 39.41
N TYR A 374 -13.15 -5.88 40.14
CA TYR A 374 -14.59 -5.85 39.79
C TYR A 374 -15.41 -4.77 40.52
N GLN A 375 -14.83 -4.02 41.48
CA GLN A 375 -15.53 -2.95 42.21
C GLN A 375 -14.71 -1.65 42.22
N SER A 376 -14.88 -0.85 41.18
CA SER A 376 -14.16 0.42 40.97
C SER A 376 -14.23 1.38 42.15
N ASN A 377 -15.35 1.41 42.88
CA ASN A 377 -15.58 2.41 43.94
C ASN A 377 -14.94 2.01 45.28
N LEU A 378 -14.37 0.81 45.39
CA LEU A 378 -13.82 0.30 46.65
C LEU A 378 -12.48 0.96 47.02
N HIS A 379 -11.71 1.47 46.06
CA HIS A 379 -10.41 2.09 46.30
C HIS A 379 -10.47 3.37 47.16
N GLU A 380 -11.64 4.03 47.24
CA GLU A 380 -11.88 5.18 48.11
C GLU A 380 -11.95 4.79 49.59
N LYS A 381 -12.36 3.53 49.87
CA LYS A 381 -12.42 2.96 51.22
C LYS A 381 -11.06 2.39 51.68
N ILE A 382 -10.00 2.51 50.87
CA ILE A 382 -8.63 2.07 51.18
C ILE A 382 -7.70 3.28 51.24
N GLY A 383 -6.97 3.42 52.34
CA GLY A 383 -6.08 4.55 52.56
C GLY A 383 -5.65 4.70 54.02
N ASP A 384 -5.15 5.90 54.34
CA ASP A 384 -4.50 6.21 55.63
C ASP A 384 -5.35 7.18 56.50
N GLU A 385 -6.57 7.52 56.09
CA GLU A 385 -7.46 8.49 56.76
C GLU A 385 -8.50 7.82 57.70
N ASP A 386 -9.06 8.60 58.63
CA ASP A 386 -10.01 8.09 59.63
C ASP A 386 -11.29 7.52 58.95
N GLY A 387 -11.49 6.21 59.08
CA GLY A 387 -12.59 5.47 58.45
C GLY A 387 -12.19 4.61 57.24
N GLN A 388 -10.98 4.78 56.70
CA GLN A 388 -10.44 3.93 55.64
C GLN A 388 -9.73 2.69 56.20
N TYR A 389 -9.65 1.63 55.38
CA TYR A 389 -8.82 0.46 55.65
C TYR A 389 -7.40 0.66 55.13
N PRO A 390 -6.34 0.57 55.96
CA PRO A 390 -4.94 0.70 55.51
C PRO A 390 -4.41 -0.60 54.85
N ALA A 391 -5.21 -1.19 53.96
CA ALA A 391 -4.93 -2.47 53.33
C ALA A 391 -3.67 -2.44 52.43
N HIS A 392 -3.38 -1.32 51.77
CA HIS A 392 -2.13 -1.09 51.04
C HIS A 392 -0.88 -1.27 51.91
N ARG A 393 -0.94 -0.91 53.20
CA ARG A 393 0.17 -1.15 54.15
C ARG A 393 0.34 -2.63 54.43
N GLU A 394 -0.74 -3.35 54.70
CA GLU A 394 -0.67 -4.77 55.04
C GLU A 394 -0.31 -5.65 53.84
N VAL A 395 -0.79 -5.34 52.64
CA VAL A 395 -0.37 -6.04 51.40
C VAL A 395 1.12 -5.77 51.10
N MET A 396 1.61 -4.54 51.30
CA MET A 396 3.04 -4.25 51.21
C MET A 396 3.84 -5.01 52.28
N LEU A 397 3.36 -5.08 53.53
CA LEU A 397 4.01 -5.84 54.60
C LEU A 397 4.04 -7.34 54.31
N SER A 398 2.95 -7.91 53.77
CA SER A 398 2.86 -9.28 53.29
C SER A 398 3.98 -9.60 52.29
N MET A 399 4.08 -8.79 51.22
CA MET A 399 5.09 -8.91 50.17
C MET A 399 6.53 -8.84 50.72
N LEU A 400 6.79 -7.97 51.70
CA LEU A 400 8.11 -7.80 52.30
C LEU A 400 8.48 -8.94 53.29
N MET A 401 7.54 -9.32 54.16
CA MET A 401 7.73 -10.37 55.16
C MET A 401 7.94 -11.73 54.49
N HIS A 402 7.13 -12.07 53.49
CA HIS A 402 7.14 -13.37 52.81
C HIS A 402 7.97 -13.36 51.53
N SER A 403 9.04 -12.56 51.51
CA SER A 403 9.96 -12.40 50.38
C SER A 403 10.53 -13.70 49.77
N SER A 404 10.39 -14.86 50.42
CA SER A 404 10.80 -16.18 49.91
C SER A 404 9.71 -16.96 49.19
N SER A 405 8.44 -16.59 49.31
CA SER A 405 7.35 -17.12 48.48
C SER A 405 7.27 -16.31 47.19
N LYS A 406 7.02 -16.98 46.06
CA LYS A 406 6.69 -16.34 44.77
C LYS A 406 5.18 -16.06 44.67
N GLU A 407 4.39 -16.89 45.34
CA GLU A 407 2.93 -16.94 45.36
C GLU A 407 2.36 -15.72 46.11
N VAL A 408 2.84 -15.49 47.34
CA VAL A 408 2.51 -14.30 48.13
C VAL A 408 2.96 -13.02 47.43
N PHE A 409 4.14 -13.03 46.79
CA PHE A 409 4.59 -11.89 45.99
C PHE A 409 3.62 -11.60 44.84
N GLN A 410 3.27 -12.62 44.04
CA GLN A 410 2.38 -12.47 42.88
C GLN A 410 1.01 -11.94 43.30
N ALA A 411 0.41 -12.51 44.35
CA ALA A 411 -0.88 -12.08 44.89
C ALA A 411 -0.83 -10.63 45.39
N ALA A 412 0.21 -10.28 46.17
CA ALA A 412 0.35 -8.94 46.75
C ALA A 412 0.71 -7.85 45.72
N ALA A 413 1.59 -8.15 44.77
CA ALA A 413 1.97 -7.25 43.69
C ALA A 413 0.80 -6.97 42.74
N ASN A 414 -0.03 -7.99 42.43
CA ASN A 414 -1.26 -7.78 41.67
C ASN A 414 -2.28 -6.93 42.43
N ALA A 415 -2.54 -7.23 43.71
CA ALA A 415 -3.45 -6.44 44.55
C ALA A 415 -3.01 -4.97 44.66
N LEU A 416 -1.71 -4.70 44.82
CA LEU A 416 -1.16 -3.34 44.78
C LEU A 416 -1.23 -2.72 43.39
N SER A 417 -0.99 -3.47 42.32
CA SER A 417 -1.08 -2.98 40.94
C SER A 417 -2.49 -2.49 40.61
N THR A 418 -3.53 -3.26 40.95
CA THR A 418 -4.93 -2.90 40.72
C THR A 418 -5.34 -1.67 41.54
N LEU A 419 -4.84 -1.56 42.77
CA LEU A 419 -5.05 -0.39 43.62
C LEU A 419 -4.30 0.87 43.11
N LEU A 420 -3.11 0.70 42.56
CA LEU A 420 -2.29 1.75 41.97
C LEU A 420 -2.88 2.30 40.67
N GLU A 421 -3.51 1.43 39.86
CA GLU A 421 -4.26 1.77 38.65
C GLU A 421 -5.43 2.72 38.96
N GLN A 422 -6.18 2.44 40.02
CA GLN A 422 -7.35 3.24 40.42
C GLN A 422 -7.02 4.48 41.27
N ASN A 423 -6.05 4.41 42.21
CA ASN A 423 -5.85 5.44 43.23
C ASN A 423 -4.50 6.20 43.09
N GLY A 424 -4.55 7.37 42.44
CA GLY A 424 -3.39 8.25 42.26
C GLY A 424 -2.79 8.87 43.53
N ASN A 425 -3.54 8.91 44.64
CA ASN A 425 -2.99 9.35 45.94
C ASN A 425 -2.12 8.25 46.56
N ILE A 426 -2.58 7.00 46.51
CA ILE A 426 -1.78 5.83 46.93
C ILE A 426 -0.52 5.69 46.07
N ARG A 427 -0.60 5.96 44.76
CA ARG A 427 0.55 6.02 43.85
C ARG A 427 1.65 6.96 44.37
N LYS A 428 1.31 8.21 44.71
CA LYS A 428 2.24 9.20 45.29
C LYS A 428 2.79 8.76 46.66
N ILE A 429 1.96 8.16 47.51
CA ILE A 429 2.37 7.66 48.84
C ILE A 429 3.35 6.47 48.72
N LEU A 430 3.16 5.56 47.78
CA LEU A 430 4.02 4.38 47.61
C LEU A 430 5.32 4.70 46.84
N LEU A 431 5.27 5.64 45.88
CA LEU A 431 6.47 6.22 45.24
C LEU A 431 7.38 6.91 46.28
N SER A 432 6.83 7.81 47.10
CA SER A 432 7.61 8.53 48.13
C SER A 432 8.16 7.63 49.24
N LYS A 433 7.54 6.47 49.48
CA LYS A 433 8.06 5.41 50.38
C LYS A 433 9.06 4.46 49.70
N GLY A 434 9.41 4.68 48.43
CA GLY A 434 10.47 3.94 47.72
C GLY A 434 10.13 2.49 47.35
N ILE A 435 8.84 2.13 47.23
CA ILE A 435 8.43 0.71 47.09
C ILE A 435 9.06 0.01 45.87
N TYR A 436 9.34 0.75 44.79
CA TYR A 436 9.94 0.24 43.56
C TYR A 436 11.25 -0.53 43.81
N TRP A 437 12.08 -0.08 44.75
CA TRP A 437 13.35 -0.76 45.06
C TRP A 437 13.12 -2.16 45.64
N ASN A 438 12.13 -2.29 46.52
CA ASN A 438 11.77 -3.57 47.13
C ASN A 438 11.22 -4.53 46.07
N VAL A 439 10.34 -4.05 45.18
CA VAL A 439 9.80 -4.84 44.05
C VAL A 439 10.95 -5.39 43.19
N LEU A 440 11.92 -4.55 42.83
CA LEU A 440 13.06 -4.96 42.00
C LEU A 440 13.99 -5.98 42.68
N GLU A 441 14.27 -5.82 43.97
CA GLU A 441 15.08 -6.80 44.72
C GLU A 441 14.34 -8.13 44.94
N LEU A 442 13.00 -8.12 45.02
CA LEU A 442 12.16 -9.32 45.09
C LEU A 442 12.08 -10.05 43.73
N MET A 443 11.89 -9.32 42.63
CA MET A 443 12.00 -9.89 41.27
C MET A 443 13.39 -10.50 41.01
N LYS A 444 14.44 -9.82 41.48
CA LYS A 444 15.84 -10.31 41.45
C LYS A 444 16.10 -11.51 42.37
N LYS A 445 15.26 -11.76 43.37
CA LYS A 445 15.32 -12.98 44.19
C LYS A 445 14.68 -14.18 43.50
N HIS A 446 13.68 -13.93 42.65
CA HIS A 446 12.88 -14.95 41.96
C HIS A 446 13.08 -14.97 40.43
N LEU A 447 14.33 -14.79 39.97
CA LEU A 447 14.77 -14.65 38.56
C LEU A 447 14.36 -15.77 37.57
N GLN A 448 13.68 -16.82 38.03
CA GLN A 448 13.19 -17.94 37.22
C GLN A 448 11.65 -18.01 37.14
N SER A 449 10.91 -17.24 37.93
CA SER A 449 9.44 -17.21 37.93
C SER A 449 8.93 -16.10 36.97
N PRO A 450 8.35 -16.45 35.81
CA PRO A 450 7.74 -15.45 34.93
C PRO A 450 6.54 -14.76 35.60
N GLU A 451 5.88 -15.39 36.56
CA GLU A 451 4.71 -14.86 37.26
C GLU A 451 5.08 -13.69 38.20
N VAL A 452 6.23 -13.82 38.89
CA VAL A 452 6.83 -12.75 39.70
C VAL A 452 7.38 -11.63 38.80
N ALA A 453 7.98 -11.99 37.66
CA ALA A 453 8.44 -11.02 36.68
C ALA A 453 7.29 -10.19 36.07
N GLU A 454 6.15 -10.83 35.77
CA GLU A 454 4.95 -10.20 35.23
C GLU A 454 4.30 -9.26 36.26
N SER A 455 3.93 -9.79 37.42
CA SER A 455 3.26 -9.02 38.48
C SER A 455 4.12 -7.85 39.01
N GLY A 456 5.44 -8.06 39.10
CA GLY A 456 6.39 -6.99 39.44
C GLY A 456 6.49 -5.91 38.36
N CYS A 457 6.53 -6.28 37.07
CA CYS A 457 6.49 -5.31 35.97
C CYS A 457 5.14 -4.57 35.89
N LYS A 458 4.00 -5.26 36.08
CA LYS A 458 2.67 -4.66 36.10
C LYS A 458 2.57 -3.63 37.23
N MET A 459 3.00 -4.00 38.43
CA MET A 459 3.04 -3.09 39.58
C MET A 459 3.93 -1.87 39.32
N LEU A 460 5.11 -2.03 38.68
CA LEU A 460 5.97 -0.90 38.31
C LEU A 460 5.32 0.01 37.24
N ASN A 461 4.63 -0.57 36.26
CA ASN A 461 3.89 0.17 35.24
C ASN A 461 2.85 1.14 35.88
N HIS A 462 1.92 0.64 36.68
CA HIS A 462 0.92 1.50 37.33
C HIS A 462 1.47 2.33 38.51
N LEU A 463 2.67 2.02 39.03
CA LEU A 463 3.34 2.85 40.03
C LEU A 463 3.93 4.13 39.42
N PHE A 464 4.48 4.06 38.20
CA PHE A 464 5.14 5.18 37.52
C PHE A 464 4.25 5.95 36.53
N GLU A 465 3.10 5.39 36.15
CA GLU A 465 2.10 6.07 35.31
C GLU A 465 1.76 7.47 35.86
N GLY A 466 1.81 8.50 34.99
CA GLY A 466 1.50 9.87 35.36
C GLY A 466 2.47 10.50 36.38
N SER A 467 3.70 9.99 36.47
CA SER A 467 4.76 10.54 37.33
C SER A 467 6.02 10.86 36.53
N GLU A 468 6.79 11.84 36.99
CA GLU A 468 8.11 12.18 36.44
C GLU A 468 9.21 11.59 37.35
N PRO A 469 9.83 10.47 36.98
CA PRO A 469 10.82 9.80 37.83
C PRO A 469 12.18 10.52 37.80
N HIS A 470 12.70 10.89 38.97
CA HIS A 470 14.04 11.47 39.11
C HIS A 470 15.13 10.55 38.55
N LEU A 471 16.21 11.11 38.01
CA LEU A 471 17.27 10.39 37.29
C LEU A 471 17.80 9.16 38.04
N ASP A 472 18.01 9.25 39.37
CA ASP A 472 18.49 8.14 40.19
C ASP A 472 17.53 6.93 40.18
N VAL A 473 16.22 7.21 40.13
CA VAL A 473 15.17 6.18 40.07
C VAL A 473 15.23 5.49 38.71
N VAL A 474 15.36 6.25 37.62
CA VAL A 474 15.48 5.69 36.26
C VAL A 474 16.75 4.84 36.11
N ALA A 475 17.88 5.35 36.60
CA ALA A 475 19.16 4.65 36.60
C ALA A 475 19.14 3.35 37.44
N ALA A 476 18.31 3.29 38.49
CA ALA A 476 18.11 2.08 39.29
C ALA A 476 17.11 1.09 38.65
N VAL A 477 16.00 1.58 38.09
CA VAL A 477 14.88 0.75 37.61
C VAL A 477 15.15 0.15 36.23
N THR A 478 15.49 0.97 35.24
CA THR A 478 15.52 0.53 33.83
C THR A 478 16.51 -0.60 33.54
N PRO A 479 17.76 -0.61 34.09
CA PRO A 479 18.67 -1.74 33.92
C PRO A 479 18.14 -3.05 34.51
N ARG A 480 17.32 -2.98 35.58
CA ARG A 480 16.71 -4.16 36.20
C ARG A 480 15.59 -4.74 35.34
N ILE A 481 14.69 -3.91 34.82
CA ILE A 481 13.65 -4.37 33.88
C ILE A 481 14.29 -4.99 32.63
N ILE A 482 15.38 -4.40 32.11
CA ILE A 482 16.16 -4.97 30.99
C ILE A 482 16.73 -6.36 31.34
N THR A 483 17.17 -6.63 32.57
CA THR A 483 17.57 -7.99 32.98
C THR A 483 16.39 -8.96 33.13
N VAL A 484 15.21 -8.49 33.54
CA VAL A 484 13.99 -9.31 33.59
C VAL A 484 13.55 -9.72 32.18
N MET A 485 13.58 -8.79 31.22
CA MET A 485 13.29 -9.07 29.80
C MET A 485 14.26 -10.09 29.19
N LYS A 486 15.56 -10.03 29.54
CA LYS A 486 16.59 -11.00 29.09
C LYS A 486 16.29 -12.42 29.61
N ASN A 487 15.88 -12.55 30.88
CA ASN A 487 15.63 -13.87 31.47
C ASN A 487 14.30 -14.48 30.98
N HIS A 488 13.25 -13.67 30.85
CA HIS A 488 11.91 -14.12 30.46
C HIS A 488 11.60 -13.81 28.98
N GLU A 489 12.62 -13.95 28.13
CA GLU A 489 12.58 -13.72 26.68
C GLU A 489 11.40 -14.44 25.97
N LYS A 490 10.90 -15.54 26.53
CA LYS A 490 9.80 -16.36 25.98
C LYS A 490 8.41 -16.07 26.57
N SER A 491 8.28 -15.26 27.62
CA SER A 491 6.96 -14.97 28.24
C SER A 491 6.34 -13.71 27.66
N LEU A 492 5.21 -13.85 26.96
CA LEU A 492 4.49 -12.76 26.31
C LEU A 492 4.09 -11.67 27.31
N THR A 493 3.53 -12.05 28.46
CA THR A 493 3.01 -11.12 29.47
C THR A 493 4.14 -10.33 30.13
N VAL A 494 5.24 -10.98 30.48
CA VAL A 494 6.43 -10.33 31.04
C VAL A 494 7.02 -9.30 30.07
N GLN A 495 7.13 -9.63 28.77
CA GLN A 495 7.62 -8.65 27.78
C GLN A 495 6.65 -7.47 27.63
N LEU A 496 5.33 -7.71 27.64
CA LEU A 496 4.33 -6.65 27.55
C LEU A 496 4.40 -5.67 28.72
N GLU A 497 4.36 -6.17 29.96
CA GLU A 497 4.42 -5.30 31.15
C GLU A 497 5.80 -4.66 31.36
N ALA A 498 6.88 -5.35 30.99
CA ALA A 498 8.21 -4.74 30.99
C ALA A 498 8.32 -3.58 29.99
N LEU A 499 7.77 -3.73 28.77
CA LEU A 499 7.71 -2.65 27.79
C LEU A 499 6.84 -1.49 28.27
N ARG A 500 5.69 -1.76 28.88
CA ARG A 500 4.80 -0.74 29.48
C ARG A 500 5.50 0.05 30.57
N ALA A 501 6.10 -0.64 31.55
CA ALA A 501 6.86 0.00 32.63
C ALA A 501 8.07 0.81 32.10
N ILE A 502 8.69 0.37 31.00
CA ILE A 502 9.81 1.09 30.36
C ILE A 502 9.38 2.38 29.66
N LEU A 503 8.15 2.47 29.13
CA LEU A 503 7.70 3.66 28.40
C LEU A 503 7.68 4.91 29.27
N HIS A 504 7.27 4.80 30.54
CA HIS A 504 7.28 5.91 31.52
C HIS A 504 8.69 6.48 31.81
N PHE A 505 9.75 5.77 31.41
CA PHE A 505 11.15 6.22 31.54
C PHE A 505 11.77 6.69 30.21
N ILE A 506 11.06 6.53 29.09
CA ILE A 506 11.56 6.76 27.73
C ILE A 506 10.72 7.80 26.96
N ILE A 507 9.49 8.06 27.39
CA ILE A 507 8.58 9.07 26.83
C ILE A 507 8.13 9.99 27.97
N SER A 508 8.42 11.28 27.84
CA SER A 508 7.82 12.34 28.66
C SER A 508 6.37 12.60 28.24
N GLY A 509 5.47 12.86 29.20
CA GLY A 509 4.09 13.25 28.89
C GLY A 509 4.04 14.55 28.07
N GLU A 510 3.19 14.58 27.04
CA GLU A 510 3.21 15.63 26.00
C GLU A 510 2.57 16.98 26.42
N GLU A 511 2.29 17.20 27.71
CA GLU A 511 1.52 18.36 28.22
C GLU A 511 2.30 19.36 29.09
N ALA A 512 3.60 19.15 29.35
CA ALA A 512 4.43 20.09 30.11
C ALA A 512 4.94 21.25 29.21
N SER A 513 4.29 22.41 29.27
CA SER A 513 4.54 23.54 28.35
C SER A 513 5.76 24.41 28.64
N ASP A 514 6.59 24.08 29.64
CA ASP A 514 7.83 24.80 29.97
C ASP A 514 9.05 23.87 29.79
N LYS A 515 9.85 24.12 28.75
CA LYS A 515 11.03 23.31 28.40
C LYS A 515 12.21 23.60 29.34
N ASP A 516 12.25 22.99 30.52
CA ASP A 516 13.43 23.02 31.40
C ASP A 516 14.62 22.31 30.72
N THR A 517 15.66 23.07 30.37
CA THR A 517 16.78 22.59 29.53
C THR A 517 17.63 21.51 30.21
N GLU A 518 17.59 21.42 31.54
CA GLU A 518 18.25 20.37 32.32
C GLU A 518 17.54 19.01 32.20
N PHE A 519 16.22 19.00 31.95
CA PHE A 519 15.42 17.79 31.78
C PHE A 519 15.68 17.10 30.43
N ASP A 520 15.78 17.86 29.33
CA ASP A 520 16.08 17.30 28.00
C ASP A 520 17.49 16.67 27.93
N VAL A 521 18.49 17.31 28.54
CA VAL A 521 19.83 16.72 28.70
C VAL A 521 19.77 15.42 29.50
N THR A 522 18.98 15.40 30.58
CA THR A 522 18.79 14.22 31.44
C THR A 522 18.10 13.07 30.68
N LEU A 523 17.05 13.36 29.91
CA LEU A 523 16.35 12.39 29.08
C LEU A 523 17.27 11.81 27.99
N LYS A 524 18.09 12.63 27.34
CA LYS A 524 19.09 12.19 26.35
C LYS A 524 20.15 11.27 26.98
N VAL A 525 20.56 11.50 28.23
CA VAL A 525 21.45 10.58 28.98
C VAL A 525 20.75 9.24 29.26
N ILE A 526 19.49 9.27 29.72
CA ILE A 526 18.68 8.06 29.98
C ILE A 526 18.52 7.21 28.72
N LYS A 527 18.08 7.80 27.60
CA LYS A 527 17.87 7.07 26.33
C LYS A 527 19.18 6.44 25.81
N ASN A 528 20.31 7.14 25.93
CA ASN A 528 21.64 6.61 25.59
C ASN A 528 22.06 5.46 26.52
N GLN A 529 21.80 5.53 27.83
CA GLN A 529 22.05 4.44 28.76
C GLN A 529 21.19 3.20 28.44
N CYS A 530 19.94 3.41 28.03
CA CYS A 530 19.05 2.34 27.57
C CYS A 530 19.59 1.67 26.29
N LEU A 531 20.09 2.45 25.32
CA LEU A 531 20.75 1.96 24.12
C LEU A 531 21.97 1.07 24.46
N LEU A 532 22.86 1.55 25.33
CA LEU A 532 24.05 0.83 25.81
C LEU A 532 23.72 -0.48 26.55
N ASN A 533 22.63 -0.51 27.33
CA ASN A 533 22.15 -1.71 28.01
C ASN A 533 21.60 -2.80 27.05
N GLY A 534 21.48 -2.48 25.75
CA GLY A 534 21.05 -3.40 24.70
C GLY A 534 19.54 -3.53 24.54
N ILE A 535 18.76 -2.56 25.04
CA ILE A 535 17.28 -2.63 24.99
C ILE A 535 16.76 -2.74 23.54
N HIS A 536 17.37 -2.01 22.61
CA HIS A 536 16.96 -1.94 21.21
C HIS A 536 16.89 -3.33 20.57
N LYS A 537 17.85 -4.21 20.92
CA LYS A 537 17.84 -5.60 20.45
C LYS A 537 16.69 -6.40 21.07
N LEU A 538 16.49 -6.32 22.39
CA LEU A 538 15.42 -7.05 23.08
C LEU A 538 14.03 -6.68 22.55
N VAL A 539 13.81 -5.39 22.29
CA VAL A 539 12.53 -4.91 21.78
C VAL A 539 12.30 -5.45 20.36
N LEU A 540 13.31 -5.46 19.49
CA LEU A 540 13.22 -6.10 18.17
C LEU A 540 13.01 -7.61 18.27
N ASP A 541 13.76 -8.31 19.13
CA ASP A 541 13.58 -9.75 19.38
C ASP A 541 12.16 -10.06 19.88
N ALA A 542 11.58 -9.22 20.76
CA ALA A 542 10.20 -9.34 21.25
C ALA A 542 9.15 -9.01 20.18
N LEU A 543 9.34 -7.94 19.38
CA LEU A 543 8.47 -7.58 18.26
C LEU A 543 8.37 -8.71 17.23
N ASN A 544 9.52 -9.29 16.86
CA ASN A 544 9.60 -10.44 15.95
C ASN A 544 8.98 -11.72 16.55
N ARG A 545 9.19 -11.98 17.85
CA ARG A 545 8.74 -13.21 18.52
C ARG A 545 7.25 -13.22 18.84
N PHE A 546 6.67 -12.08 19.20
CA PHE A 546 5.26 -11.94 19.58
C PHE A 546 4.47 -11.13 18.55
N ILE A 547 4.70 -11.45 17.27
CA ILE A 547 4.16 -10.70 16.12
C ILE A 547 2.64 -10.80 15.93
N GLY A 548 1.95 -11.59 16.77
CA GLY A 548 0.49 -11.64 16.87
C GLY A 548 -0.12 -10.82 18.02
N ASN A 549 0.67 -10.18 18.88
CA ASN A 549 0.16 -9.39 20.02
C ASN A 549 0.25 -7.88 19.76
N PRO A 550 -0.88 -7.16 19.57
CA PRO A 550 -0.85 -5.73 19.23
C PRO A 550 -0.31 -4.85 20.37
N GLY A 551 -0.44 -5.26 21.63
CA GLY A 551 0.12 -4.53 22.77
C GLY A 551 1.65 -4.46 22.72
N ILE A 552 2.31 -5.60 22.47
CA ILE A 552 3.77 -5.67 22.29
C ILE A 552 4.19 -4.88 21.05
N GLN A 553 3.44 -4.94 19.95
CA GLN A 553 3.74 -4.14 18.77
C GLN A 553 3.67 -2.63 19.05
N LYS A 554 2.60 -2.14 19.68
CA LYS A 554 2.44 -0.72 20.03
C LYS A 554 3.51 -0.25 21.01
N CYS A 555 3.72 -0.96 22.11
CA CYS A 555 4.71 -0.56 23.12
C CYS A 555 6.14 -0.65 22.58
N GLY A 556 6.47 -1.72 21.84
CA GLY A 556 7.79 -1.89 21.23
C GLY A 556 8.09 -0.85 20.16
N LEU A 557 7.14 -0.53 19.28
CA LEU A 557 7.30 0.55 18.30
C LEU A 557 7.54 1.92 18.97
N LYS A 558 6.78 2.25 20.03
CA LYS A 558 6.98 3.48 20.82
C LYS A 558 8.37 3.53 21.48
N VAL A 559 8.86 2.43 22.05
CA VAL A 559 10.22 2.35 22.61
C VAL A 559 11.29 2.52 21.52
N ILE A 560 11.17 1.83 20.38
CA ILE A 560 12.14 1.96 19.27
C ILE A 560 12.13 3.38 18.69
N PHE A 561 10.96 4.00 18.52
CA PHE A 561 10.84 5.37 18.02
C PHE A 561 11.56 6.38 18.91
N SER A 562 11.27 6.39 20.22
CA SER A 562 11.93 7.31 21.16
C SER A 562 13.44 7.09 21.27
N ILE A 563 13.93 5.86 21.03
CA ILE A 563 15.37 5.55 20.97
C ILE A 563 16.00 5.98 19.63
N ALA A 564 15.26 5.96 18.52
CA ALA A 564 15.75 6.30 17.19
C ALA A 564 16.24 7.76 17.09
N GLU A 565 15.72 8.65 17.94
CA GLU A 565 16.16 10.05 18.09
C GLU A 565 17.60 10.20 18.63
N CYS A 566 18.21 9.14 19.18
CA CYS A 566 19.50 9.24 19.86
C CYS A 566 20.70 9.15 18.90
N SER A 567 21.76 9.90 19.23
CA SER A 567 23.00 9.95 18.46
C SER A 567 23.62 8.55 18.28
N GLY A 568 23.69 8.09 17.02
CA GLY A 568 24.21 6.77 16.64
C GLY A 568 23.22 5.61 16.75
N ALA A 569 22.04 5.79 17.37
CA ALA A 569 21.05 4.71 17.52
C ALA A 569 20.55 4.16 16.17
N LEU A 570 20.39 5.03 15.16
CA LEU A 570 19.95 4.63 13.82
C LEU A 570 20.90 3.63 13.14
N GLU A 571 22.22 3.76 13.32
CA GLU A 571 23.17 2.79 12.75
C GLU A 571 23.12 1.44 13.49
N MET A 572 22.82 1.43 14.79
CA MET A 572 22.62 0.19 15.55
C MET A 572 21.30 -0.51 15.18
N LEU A 573 20.20 0.25 15.10
CA LEU A 573 18.88 -0.25 14.69
C LEU A 573 18.90 -0.80 13.26
N ALA A 574 19.62 -0.12 12.34
CA ALA A 574 19.90 -0.62 11.00
C ALA A 574 20.61 -1.99 11.01
N GLN A 575 21.68 -2.13 11.81
CA GLN A 575 22.45 -3.37 11.90
C GLN A 575 21.67 -4.54 12.52
N GLN A 576 20.66 -4.27 13.37
CA GLN A 576 19.77 -5.29 13.93
C GLN A 576 18.51 -5.56 13.07
N GLY A 577 18.43 -5.02 11.85
CA GLY A 577 17.32 -5.31 10.92
C GLY A 577 15.98 -4.65 11.26
N ALA A 578 15.99 -3.56 12.04
CA ALA A 578 14.77 -2.93 12.57
C ALA A 578 13.73 -2.58 11.49
N ALA A 579 14.16 -2.15 10.30
CA ALA A 579 13.26 -1.81 9.20
C ALA A 579 12.46 -3.02 8.67
N ASP A 580 13.05 -4.21 8.65
CA ASP A 580 12.37 -5.43 8.20
C ASP A 580 11.36 -5.92 9.26
N THR A 581 11.69 -5.80 10.56
CA THR A 581 10.75 -6.03 11.66
C THR A 581 9.53 -5.10 11.55
N VAL A 582 9.74 -3.79 11.41
CA VAL A 582 8.64 -2.81 11.30
C VAL A 582 7.80 -3.06 10.04
N LEU A 583 8.42 -3.40 8.91
CA LEU A 583 7.69 -3.81 7.69
C LEU A 583 6.82 -5.05 7.92
N HIS A 584 7.30 -6.04 8.69
CA HIS A 584 6.53 -7.24 9.00
C HIS A 584 5.38 -6.94 9.99
N THR A 585 5.61 -6.08 11.00
CA THR A 585 4.56 -5.59 11.91
C THR A 585 3.42 -4.89 11.15
N LEU A 586 3.77 -3.98 10.21
CA LEU A 586 2.79 -3.28 9.37
C LEU A 586 2.00 -4.22 8.43
N GLN A 587 2.55 -5.39 8.08
CA GLN A 587 1.85 -6.40 7.28
C GLN A 587 0.91 -7.27 8.10
N MET A 588 1.22 -7.53 9.37
CA MET A 588 0.39 -8.34 10.27
C MET A 588 -0.80 -7.57 10.83
N PHE A 589 -0.66 -6.26 11.02
CA PHE A 589 -1.73 -5.38 11.55
C PHE A 589 -2.16 -4.32 10.54
N PRO A 590 -2.73 -4.70 9.37
CA PRO A 590 -3.13 -3.73 8.34
C PRO A 590 -4.36 -2.91 8.74
N ASP A 591 -5.05 -3.24 9.84
CA ASP A 591 -6.27 -2.57 10.33
C ASP A 591 -6.09 -1.77 11.63
N ASP A 592 -4.92 -1.83 12.29
CA ASP A 592 -4.67 -1.05 13.52
C ASP A 592 -4.04 0.31 13.17
N GLN A 593 -4.83 1.38 13.30
CA GLN A 593 -4.41 2.76 13.00
C GLN A 593 -3.11 3.15 13.72
N GLU A 594 -2.98 2.82 15.00
CA GLU A 594 -1.85 3.27 15.83
C GLU A 594 -0.55 2.55 15.43
N ILE A 595 -0.62 1.24 15.17
CA ILE A 595 0.51 0.48 14.64
C ILE A 595 0.93 1.01 13.26
N GLN A 596 -0.04 1.41 12.42
CA GLN A 596 0.24 1.99 11.11
C GLN A 596 0.87 3.39 11.20
N CYS A 597 0.37 4.28 12.08
CA CYS A 597 1.02 5.57 12.36
C CYS A 597 2.46 5.40 12.84
N LEU A 598 2.67 4.63 13.91
CA LEU A 598 3.98 4.43 14.55
C LEU A 598 4.98 3.75 13.59
N GLY A 599 4.56 2.69 12.90
CA GLY A 599 5.43 1.94 12.00
C GLY A 599 5.79 2.71 10.73
N LEU A 600 4.87 3.50 10.16
CA LEU A 600 5.20 4.39 9.04
C LEU A 600 6.19 5.47 9.48
N ASN A 601 5.90 6.20 10.56
CA ASN A 601 6.78 7.24 11.09
C ASN A 601 8.21 6.71 11.32
N LEU A 602 8.32 5.56 11.99
CA LEU A 602 9.59 4.91 12.27
C LEU A 602 10.33 4.44 11.00
N LEU A 603 9.64 3.97 9.95
CA LEU A 603 10.27 3.67 8.66
C LEU A 603 10.81 4.93 7.97
N GLY A 604 10.17 6.09 8.14
CA GLY A 604 10.66 7.37 7.64
C GLY A 604 12.04 7.75 8.20
N VAL A 605 12.36 7.31 9.42
CA VAL A 605 13.63 7.60 10.12
C VAL A 605 14.66 6.46 9.96
N LEU A 606 14.23 5.18 10.01
CA LEU A 606 15.15 4.03 9.96
C LEU A 606 15.78 3.76 8.58
N ILE A 607 15.14 4.20 7.50
CA ILE A 607 15.60 3.90 6.15
C ILE A 607 16.72 4.87 5.77
N THR A 608 17.92 4.33 5.55
CA THR A 608 19.10 5.09 5.12
C THR A 608 19.68 4.53 3.82
N LYS A 609 20.49 5.30 3.09
CA LYS A 609 21.07 4.87 1.79
C LYS A 609 21.89 3.57 1.86
N LYS A 610 22.35 3.15 3.06
CA LYS A 610 23.12 1.91 3.28
C LYS A 610 22.24 0.64 3.28
N ASN A 611 20.95 0.76 3.58
CA ASN A 611 20.08 -0.38 3.95
C ASN A 611 19.16 -0.87 2.81
N ILE A 612 19.12 -0.18 1.67
CA ILE A 612 18.03 -0.32 0.69
C ILE A 612 18.37 -1.40 -0.35
N CYS A 613 17.84 -2.62 -0.17
CA CYS A 613 17.86 -3.65 -1.22
C CYS A 613 16.61 -3.60 -2.11
N ILE A 614 16.69 -4.15 -3.32
CA ILE A 614 15.60 -4.11 -4.32
C ILE A 614 14.33 -4.84 -3.82
N ALA A 615 14.48 -5.96 -3.10
CA ALA A 615 13.36 -6.70 -2.54
C ALA A 615 12.64 -5.89 -1.45
N THR A 616 13.39 -5.28 -0.52
CA THR A 616 12.85 -4.39 0.52
C THR A 616 12.13 -3.19 -0.11
N MET A 617 12.65 -2.58 -1.18
CA MET A 617 11.95 -1.49 -1.89
C MET A 617 10.60 -1.92 -2.47
N HIS A 618 10.49 -3.12 -3.05
CA HIS A 618 9.20 -3.64 -3.53
C HIS A 618 8.22 -3.88 -2.38
N LEU A 619 8.70 -4.44 -1.27
CA LEU A 619 7.87 -4.73 -0.10
C LEU A 619 7.35 -3.42 0.54
N LEU A 620 8.25 -2.46 0.74
CA LEU A 620 8.00 -1.12 1.25
C LEU A 620 7.00 -0.34 0.38
N ALA A 621 7.16 -0.35 -0.94
CA ALA A 621 6.22 0.29 -1.86
C ALA A 621 4.82 -0.35 -1.77
N LYS A 622 4.73 -1.68 -1.69
CA LYS A 622 3.46 -2.39 -1.53
C LYS A 622 2.78 -2.04 -0.20
N VAL A 623 3.51 -2.09 0.92
CA VAL A 623 2.99 -1.80 2.27
C VAL A 623 2.50 -0.37 2.34
N LEU A 624 3.37 0.62 2.08
CA LEU A 624 3.04 2.03 2.20
C LEU A 624 1.80 2.40 1.36
N VAL A 625 1.75 1.98 0.10
CA VAL A 625 0.61 2.27 -0.78
C VAL A 625 -0.67 1.57 -0.32
N SER A 626 -0.58 0.43 0.37
CA SER A 626 -1.74 -0.23 0.98
C SER A 626 -2.24 0.49 2.24
N SER A 627 -1.34 0.87 3.15
CA SER A 627 -1.67 1.58 4.40
C SER A 627 -2.32 2.94 4.11
N VAL A 628 -1.67 3.75 3.28
CA VAL A 628 -2.13 5.12 2.95
C VAL A 628 -3.45 5.09 2.16
N ARG A 629 -3.74 4.03 1.39
CA ARG A 629 -5.07 3.85 0.78
C ARG A 629 -6.16 3.41 1.76
N ARG A 630 -5.83 2.50 2.69
CA ARG A 630 -6.81 1.93 3.62
C ARG A 630 -7.28 2.97 4.63
N PHE A 631 -6.36 3.80 5.13
CA PHE A 631 -6.63 4.90 6.05
C PHE A 631 -6.73 6.26 5.35
N LYS A 632 -7.35 6.30 4.16
CA LYS A 632 -7.48 7.51 3.31
C LYS A 632 -8.08 8.74 4.00
N ASP A 633 -8.88 8.54 5.05
CA ASP A 633 -9.60 9.60 5.78
C ASP A 633 -8.93 9.97 7.12
N VAL A 634 -7.88 9.26 7.55
CA VAL A 634 -7.18 9.49 8.84
C VAL A 634 -5.93 10.34 8.62
N ALA A 635 -5.97 11.59 9.10
CA ALA A 635 -4.92 12.57 8.86
C ALA A 635 -3.52 12.11 9.27
N GLU A 636 -3.35 11.54 10.48
CA GLU A 636 -2.05 11.08 10.99
C GLU A 636 -1.40 10.01 10.10
N VAL A 637 -2.16 8.99 9.66
CA VAL A 637 -1.64 7.92 8.80
C VAL A 637 -1.26 8.47 7.43
N GLN A 638 -2.04 9.43 6.90
CA GLN A 638 -1.67 10.14 5.68
C GLN A 638 -0.36 10.91 5.86
N ILE A 639 -0.27 11.80 6.87
CA ILE A 639 0.91 12.64 7.13
C ILE A 639 2.17 11.78 7.25
N HIS A 640 2.19 10.79 8.14
CA HIS A 640 3.35 9.92 8.31
C HIS A 640 3.66 9.09 7.07
N GLY A 641 2.65 8.58 6.35
CA GLY A 641 2.83 7.86 5.10
C GLY A 641 3.44 8.71 3.98
N PHE A 642 3.00 9.96 3.82
CA PHE A 642 3.58 10.89 2.83
C PHE A 642 4.98 11.38 3.24
N HIS A 643 5.25 11.64 4.53
CA HIS A 643 6.60 11.94 5.02
C HIS A 643 7.58 10.79 4.74
N THR A 644 7.16 9.55 5.04
CA THR A 644 7.92 8.32 4.74
C THR A 644 8.18 8.20 3.25
N THR A 645 7.16 8.45 2.41
CA THR A 645 7.30 8.44 0.94
C THR A 645 8.37 9.43 0.48
N LEU A 646 8.33 10.67 1.00
CA LEU A 646 9.27 11.72 0.64
C LEU A 646 10.71 11.35 1.01
N ALA A 647 10.92 10.86 2.23
CA ALA A 647 12.23 10.41 2.70
C ALA A 647 12.80 9.30 1.79
N ILE A 648 12.02 8.27 1.46
CA ILE A 648 12.48 7.18 0.59
C ILE A 648 12.79 7.70 -0.83
N LEU A 649 11.99 8.62 -1.37
CA LEU A 649 12.23 9.25 -2.68
C LEU A 649 13.50 10.11 -2.72
N GLU A 650 13.96 10.64 -1.58
CA GLU A 650 15.22 11.37 -1.43
C GLU A 650 16.45 10.45 -1.31
N LEU A 651 16.21 9.19 -0.92
CA LEU A 651 17.23 8.16 -0.79
C LEU A 651 17.40 7.35 -2.08
N SER A 652 16.30 6.97 -2.75
CA SER A 652 16.29 6.09 -3.92
C SER A 652 15.25 6.52 -4.97
N PHE A 653 15.76 7.08 -6.08
CA PHE A 653 14.97 7.46 -7.26
C PHE A 653 14.22 6.28 -7.91
N CYS A 654 14.75 5.05 -7.79
CA CYS A 654 14.11 3.85 -8.30
C CYS A 654 12.78 3.53 -7.61
N PHE A 655 12.57 4.01 -6.37
CA PHE A 655 11.34 3.82 -5.61
C PHE A 655 10.12 4.44 -6.29
N ALA A 656 10.28 5.60 -6.96
CA ALA A 656 9.20 6.25 -7.70
C ALA A 656 8.56 5.33 -8.76
N LYS A 657 9.37 4.53 -9.46
CA LYS A 657 8.90 3.55 -10.45
C LYS A 657 8.10 2.40 -9.82
N LEU A 658 8.37 2.07 -8.55
CA LEU A 658 7.64 1.04 -7.81
C LEU A 658 6.31 1.57 -7.26
N LEU A 659 6.27 2.82 -6.82
CA LEU A 659 5.03 3.51 -6.44
C LEU A 659 4.03 3.56 -7.62
N LEU A 660 4.51 3.85 -8.83
CA LEU A 660 3.70 3.78 -10.06
C LEU A 660 3.14 2.37 -10.33
N HIS A 661 3.92 1.31 -10.12
CA HIS A 661 3.46 -0.07 -10.30
C HIS A 661 2.30 -0.45 -9.36
N HIS A 662 2.19 0.22 -8.21
CA HIS A 662 1.05 0.07 -7.29
C HIS A 662 -0.05 1.13 -7.50
N SER A 663 0.01 1.93 -8.57
CA SER A 663 -0.90 3.05 -8.91
C SER A 663 -0.97 4.17 -7.87
N TYR A 664 0.12 4.44 -7.14
CA TYR A 664 0.16 5.52 -6.14
C TYR A 664 -0.02 6.91 -6.77
N ASP A 665 0.43 7.08 -8.01
CA ASP A 665 0.35 8.27 -8.86
C ASP A 665 -1.07 8.86 -9.02
N THR A 666 -2.09 8.01 -9.16
CA THR A 666 -3.49 8.46 -9.26
C THR A 666 -4.07 8.80 -7.90
N PHE A 667 -3.64 8.11 -6.84
CA PHE A 667 -4.06 8.38 -5.46
C PHE A 667 -3.49 9.72 -4.94
N ILE A 668 -2.20 9.99 -5.12
CA ILE A 668 -1.59 11.26 -4.72
C ILE A 668 -2.21 12.45 -5.49
N PHE A 669 -2.51 12.27 -6.79
CA PHE A 669 -3.16 13.32 -7.57
C PHE A 669 -4.60 13.58 -7.10
N TYR A 670 -5.35 12.53 -6.75
CA TYR A 670 -6.67 12.65 -6.14
C TYR A 670 -6.62 13.41 -4.81
N GLN A 671 -5.75 13.01 -3.87
CA GLN A 671 -5.61 13.70 -2.57
C GLN A 671 -5.20 15.16 -2.74
N MET A 672 -4.21 15.45 -3.59
CA MET A 672 -3.78 16.82 -3.91
C MET A 672 -4.92 17.66 -4.50
N SER A 673 -5.78 17.07 -5.33
CA SER A 673 -6.97 17.72 -5.90
C SER A 673 -8.05 18.00 -4.83
N MET A 674 -8.35 17.02 -3.97
CA MET A 674 -9.33 17.18 -2.89
C MET A 674 -8.91 18.23 -1.85
N CYS A 675 -7.64 18.24 -1.45
CA CYS A 675 -7.09 19.29 -0.57
C CYS A 675 -7.20 20.69 -1.22
N PHE A 676 -7.01 20.79 -2.54
CA PHE A 676 -7.16 22.06 -3.27
C PHE A 676 -8.63 22.52 -3.36
N THR A 677 -9.61 21.61 -3.40
CA THR A 677 -11.03 21.97 -3.40
C THR A 677 -11.64 22.23 -2.02
N GLU A 678 -11.14 21.58 -0.97
CA GLU A 678 -11.77 21.60 0.37
C GLU A 678 -11.10 22.55 1.39
N GLN A 679 -10.01 23.23 1.04
CA GLN A 679 -9.25 24.12 1.94
C GLN A 679 -8.80 23.45 3.26
N ARG A 680 -8.48 22.14 3.22
CA ARG A 680 -7.84 21.43 4.34
C ARG A 680 -6.40 21.90 4.56
N ASP A 681 -5.82 21.46 5.68
CA ASP A 681 -4.47 21.79 6.17
C ASP A 681 -3.41 22.05 5.07
N GLN A 682 -2.78 23.22 5.18
CA GLN A 682 -1.74 23.70 4.27
C GLN A 682 -0.43 22.91 4.42
N GLN A 683 -0.12 22.37 5.61
CA GLN A 683 1.07 21.54 5.81
C GLN A 683 0.93 20.22 5.06
N PHE A 684 -0.21 19.54 5.20
CA PHE A 684 -0.53 18.34 4.42
C PHE A 684 -0.58 18.60 2.91
N GLN A 685 -1.17 19.72 2.46
CA GLN A 685 -1.17 20.10 1.04
C GLN A 685 0.26 20.30 0.50
N SER A 686 1.12 21.00 1.26
CA SER A 686 2.54 21.19 0.95
C SER A 686 3.27 19.86 0.81
N LEU A 687 3.05 18.93 1.76
CA LEU A 687 3.66 17.60 1.77
C LEU A 687 3.25 16.77 0.54
N CYS A 688 1.96 16.77 0.18
CA CYS A 688 1.45 16.13 -1.04
C CYS A 688 2.12 16.70 -2.30
N CYS A 689 2.24 18.04 -2.39
CA CYS A 689 2.88 18.71 -3.52
C CYS A 689 4.38 18.40 -3.63
N ARG A 690 5.10 18.34 -2.49
CA ARG A 690 6.53 17.94 -2.45
C ARG A 690 6.73 16.51 -2.94
N CYS A 691 5.88 15.58 -2.51
CA CYS A 691 5.92 14.19 -2.96
C CYS A 691 5.65 14.08 -4.47
N PHE A 692 4.62 14.77 -4.98
CA PHE A 692 4.29 14.76 -6.41
C PHE A 692 5.39 15.39 -7.27
N ALA A 693 5.95 16.52 -6.84
CA ALA A 693 7.12 17.15 -7.45
C ALA A 693 8.33 16.19 -7.53
N LYS A 694 8.64 15.48 -6.45
CA LYS A 694 9.79 14.54 -6.40
C LYS A 694 9.61 13.35 -7.35
N ILE A 695 8.38 12.83 -7.49
CA ILE A 695 8.05 11.76 -8.46
C ILE A 695 8.15 12.28 -9.90
N THR A 696 7.61 13.47 -10.17
CA THR A 696 7.57 14.06 -11.53
C THR A 696 8.90 14.67 -12.01
N ASN A 697 9.92 14.76 -11.16
CA ASN A 697 11.28 15.12 -11.55
C ASN A 697 11.96 14.13 -12.52
N ASN A 698 11.39 12.95 -12.77
CA ASN A 698 11.91 12.00 -13.76
C ASN A 698 11.12 12.03 -15.07
N GLU A 699 11.80 12.30 -16.19
CA GLU A 699 11.18 12.33 -17.52
C GLU A 699 10.72 10.97 -18.07
N ASP A 700 11.09 9.82 -17.48
CA ASP A 700 10.50 8.53 -17.88
C ASP A 700 9.16 8.33 -17.16
N ILE A 701 9.15 8.54 -15.85
CA ILE A 701 7.98 8.42 -14.97
C ILE A 701 6.92 9.48 -15.29
N LYS A 702 7.29 10.74 -15.49
CA LYS A 702 6.36 11.83 -15.88
C LYS A 702 5.59 11.47 -17.15
N ASN A 703 6.26 10.86 -18.13
CA ASN A 703 5.67 10.43 -19.38
C ASN A 703 4.88 9.11 -19.26
N MET A 704 5.29 8.18 -18.38
CA MET A 704 4.45 7.02 -18.02
C MET A 704 3.15 7.45 -17.32
N MET A 705 3.20 8.46 -16.44
CA MET A 705 2.01 9.05 -15.81
C MET A 705 1.11 9.74 -16.83
N LEU A 706 1.68 10.43 -17.84
CA LEU A 706 0.91 11.03 -18.92
C LEU A 706 0.21 9.95 -19.77
N GLN A 707 0.92 8.89 -20.16
CA GLN A 707 0.32 7.77 -20.91
C GLN A 707 -0.87 7.17 -20.14
N LYS A 708 -0.68 6.90 -18.85
CA LYS A 708 -1.73 6.34 -17.99
C LYS A 708 -2.91 7.32 -17.79
N ALA A 709 -2.66 8.62 -17.63
CA ALA A 709 -3.71 9.63 -17.54
C ALA A 709 -4.54 9.72 -18.83
N CYS A 710 -3.93 9.51 -20.00
CA CYS A 710 -4.65 9.40 -21.27
C CYS A 710 -5.43 8.08 -21.38
N ASP A 711 -4.86 6.95 -20.94
CA ASP A 711 -5.55 5.65 -20.89
C ASP A 711 -6.76 5.64 -19.93
N GLU A 712 -6.70 6.41 -18.84
CA GLU A 712 -7.77 6.61 -17.85
C GLU A 712 -8.70 7.80 -18.19
N ASN A 713 -8.54 8.43 -19.38
CA ASN A 713 -9.34 9.58 -19.84
C ASN A 713 -9.33 10.82 -18.89
N ASN A 714 -8.31 10.91 -18.02
CA ASN A 714 -8.18 11.92 -16.96
C ASN A 714 -7.53 13.21 -17.49
N CYS A 715 -8.35 14.04 -18.14
CA CYS A 715 -7.91 15.31 -18.73
C CYS A 715 -7.24 16.27 -17.74
N ILE A 716 -7.60 16.24 -16.44
CA ILE A 716 -7.05 17.18 -15.43
C ILE A 716 -5.62 16.79 -15.07
N MET A 717 -5.36 15.50 -14.88
CA MET A 717 -4.02 14.97 -14.65
C MET A 717 -3.11 15.14 -15.88
N ALA A 718 -3.66 14.93 -17.08
CA ALA A 718 -2.95 15.20 -18.33
C ALA A 718 -2.59 16.70 -18.49
N GLU A 719 -3.55 17.62 -18.29
CA GLU A 719 -3.31 19.08 -18.33
C GLU A 719 -2.20 19.49 -17.35
N CYS A 720 -2.20 18.95 -16.13
CA CYS A 720 -1.15 19.23 -15.14
C CYS A 720 0.22 18.67 -15.54
N LEU A 721 0.30 17.45 -16.08
CA LEU A 721 1.57 16.83 -16.49
C LEU A 721 2.17 17.50 -17.73
N LEU A 722 1.35 17.93 -18.69
CA LEU A 722 1.80 18.71 -19.84
C LEU A 722 2.36 20.07 -19.41
N LEU A 723 1.71 20.76 -18.46
CA LEU A 723 2.22 22.00 -17.85
C LEU A 723 3.50 21.80 -17.01
N LEU A 724 3.81 20.56 -16.61
CA LEU A 724 5.09 20.16 -15.97
C LEU A 724 6.14 19.70 -17.01
N GLY A 725 5.90 19.92 -18.31
CA GLY A 725 6.85 19.58 -19.38
C GLY A 725 6.95 18.08 -19.64
N ALA A 726 5.81 17.38 -19.69
CA ALA A 726 5.76 16.01 -20.23
C ALA A 726 5.87 16.01 -21.76
N ASP A 727 6.64 15.08 -22.31
CA ASP A 727 6.88 14.89 -23.73
C ASP A 727 5.80 14.01 -24.37
N VAL A 728 4.87 14.66 -25.07
CA VAL A 728 3.78 14.07 -25.86
C VAL A 728 4.28 13.03 -26.88
N ASN A 729 5.50 13.20 -27.38
CA ASN A 729 6.04 12.48 -28.52
C ASN A 729 6.89 11.25 -28.14
N LYS A 730 7.07 11.01 -26.84
CA LYS A 730 7.80 9.87 -26.30
C LYS A 730 7.06 8.57 -26.61
N MET A 731 7.56 7.83 -27.59
CA MET A 731 6.88 6.65 -28.15
C MET A 731 6.55 5.60 -27.09
N THR A 732 5.28 5.17 -27.05
CA THR A 732 4.89 3.94 -26.37
C THR A 732 5.31 2.72 -27.22
N LYS A 733 5.15 1.50 -26.69
CA LYS A 733 5.58 0.27 -27.38
C LYS A 733 4.80 -0.09 -28.66
N GLN A 734 3.69 0.58 -28.98
CA GLN A 734 2.79 0.15 -30.07
C GLN A 734 2.30 1.31 -30.96
N SER A 735 2.09 2.50 -30.41
CA SER A 735 1.63 3.69 -31.14
C SER A 735 1.97 4.98 -30.37
N SER A 736 1.85 6.14 -31.02
CA SER A 736 1.97 7.44 -30.37
C SER A 736 0.73 7.80 -29.56
N LEU A 737 0.90 8.68 -28.57
CA LEU A 737 -0.12 8.97 -27.56
C LEU A 737 -1.43 9.51 -28.17
N ILE A 738 -1.33 10.39 -29.17
CA ILE A 738 -2.48 10.94 -29.89
C ILE A 738 -3.24 9.86 -30.70
N CYS A 739 -2.53 8.88 -31.27
CA CYS A 739 -3.16 7.74 -31.93
C CYS A 739 -3.92 6.87 -30.92
N GLN A 740 -3.37 6.62 -29.73
CA GLN A 740 -4.01 5.78 -28.70
C GLN A 740 -5.31 6.38 -28.16
N VAL A 741 -5.34 7.70 -27.98
CA VAL A 741 -6.58 8.42 -27.64
C VAL A 741 -7.60 8.31 -28.77
N CYS A 742 -7.19 8.44 -30.04
CA CYS A 742 -8.09 8.26 -31.19
C CYS A 742 -8.52 6.80 -31.41
N GLU A 743 -7.74 5.80 -30.98
CA GLU A 743 -8.07 4.37 -31.08
C GLU A 743 -9.12 3.94 -30.05
N LYS A 744 -9.01 4.42 -28.80
CA LYS A 744 -9.91 4.06 -27.69
C LYS A 744 -11.17 4.93 -27.67
N GLU A 745 -11.29 5.87 -26.73
CA GLU A 745 -12.45 6.74 -26.54
C GLU A 745 -12.17 8.14 -27.07
N SER A 746 -12.98 8.57 -28.04
CA SER A 746 -12.81 9.80 -28.82
C SER A 746 -13.15 11.09 -28.02
N ASN A 747 -12.37 11.41 -26.98
CA ASN A 747 -12.52 12.65 -26.20
C ASN A 747 -11.83 13.84 -26.90
N PRO A 748 -12.58 14.80 -27.50
CA PRO A 748 -11.99 15.88 -28.28
C PRO A 748 -11.15 16.85 -27.42
N LYS A 749 -11.47 17.00 -26.12
CA LYS A 749 -10.70 17.90 -25.22
C LYS A 749 -9.30 17.35 -24.93
N LEU A 750 -9.16 16.02 -24.82
CA LEU A 750 -7.87 15.39 -24.62
C LEU A 750 -7.00 15.51 -25.89
N VAL A 751 -7.60 15.32 -27.08
CA VAL A 751 -6.91 15.53 -28.36
C VAL A 751 -6.50 17.00 -28.54
N GLU A 752 -7.36 17.97 -28.20
CA GLU A 752 -7.03 19.40 -28.24
C GLU A 752 -5.84 19.75 -27.34
N LEU A 753 -5.78 19.19 -26.11
CA LEU A 753 -4.62 19.34 -25.21
C LEU A 753 -3.34 18.78 -25.83
N LEU A 754 -3.35 17.54 -26.35
CA LEU A 754 -2.18 16.90 -26.97
C LEU A 754 -1.71 17.60 -28.26
N LEU A 755 -2.62 18.20 -29.02
CA LEU A 755 -2.29 19.04 -30.18
C LEU A 755 -1.66 20.37 -29.76
N SER A 756 -2.19 21.00 -28.70
CA SER A 756 -1.66 22.28 -28.20
C SER A 756 -0.24 22.18 -27.61
N SER A 757 0.14 20.97 -27.17
CA SER A 757 1.43 20.66 -26.54
C SER A 757 2.47 20.09 -27.52
N GLY A 758 2.26 20.25 -28.84
CA GLY A 758 3.30 19.97 -29.84
C GLY A 758 3.43 18.50 -30.26
N SER A 759 2.31 17.81 -30.50
CA SER A 759 2.33 16.50 -31.19
C SER A 759 3.06 16.58 -32.55
N ARG A 760 3.93 15.62 -32.85
CA ARG A 760 4.63 15.51 -34.15
C ARG A 760 3.64 15.38 -35.29
N GLU A 761 3.93 16.06 -36.39
CA GLU A 761 3.06 16.07 -37.57
C GLU A 761 2.75 14.67 -38.12
N GLN A 762 3.75 13.78 -38.18
CA GLN A 762 3.58 12.38 -38.61
C GLN A 762 2.54 11.62 -37.76
N ASP A 763 2.53 11.86 -36.44
CA ASP A 763 1.59 11.23 -35.52
C ASP A 763 0.18 11.82 -35.66
N ILE A 764 0.07 13.14 -35.93
CA ILE A 764 -1.20 13.80 -36.26
C ILE A 764 -1.78 13.23 -37.57
N ARG A 765 -0.94 12.98 -38.59
CA ARG A 765 -1.35 12.33 -39.85
C ARG A 765 -1.83 10.89 -39.63
N MET A 766 -1.14 10.10 -38.80
CA MET A 766 -1.60 8.75 -38.45
C MET A 766 -2.92 8.76 -37.65
N ALA A 767 -3.06 9.68 -36.70
CA ALA A 767 -4.31 9.90 -35.97
C ALA A 767 -5.46 10.30 -36.92
N LEU A 768 -5.20 11.14 -37.93
CA LEU A 768 -6.18 11.52 -38.95
C LEU A 768 -6.67 10.29 -39.74
N THR A 769 -5.78 9.39 -40.17
CA THR A 769 -6.17 8.14 -40.84
C THR A 769 -7.02 7.23 -39.94
N ILE A 770 -6.78 7.23 -38.62
CA ILE A 770 -7.59 6.47 -37.64
C ILE A 770 -8.97 7.12 -37.45
N SER A 771 -9.04 8.45 -37.26
CA SER A 771 -10.29 9.18 -37.08
C SER A 771 -11.17 9.17 -38.34
N ILE A 772 -10.60 9.22 -39.55
CA ILE A 772 -11.34 9.06 -40.82
C ILE A 772 -11.99 7.68 -40.90
N LYS A 773 -11.31 6.61 -40.46
CA LYS A 773 -11.88 5.24 -40.40
C LYS A 773 -12.99 5.09 -39.36
N LYS A 774 -12.97 5.87 -38.26
CA LYS A 774 -14.07 5.94 -37.28
C LYS A 774 -15.24 6.83 -37.71
N GLY A 775 -14.97 7.90 -38.46
CA GLY A 775 -15.97 8.91 -38.85
C GLY A 775 -16.12 10.06 -37.84
N ASP A 776 -15.18 10.26 -36.92
CA ASP A 776 -15.24 11.28 -35.85
C ASP A 776 -15.01 12.71 -36.39
N SER A 777 -16.01 13.27 -37.06
CA SER A 777 -15.94 14.55 -37.80
C SER A 777 -15.38 15.74 -36.97
N GLN A 778 -15.68 15.81 -35.67
CA GLN A 778 -15.13 16.84 -34.79
C GLN A 778 -13.61 16.69 -34.61
N ILE A 779 -13.11 15.47 -34.38
CA ILE A 779 -11.67 15.22 -34.22
C ILE A 779 -10.96 15.40 -35.57
N ILE A 780 -11.54 14.91 -36.67
CA ILE A 780 -11.03 15.15 -38.03
C ILE A 780 -10.82 16.66 -38.26
N SER A 781 -11.81 17.49 -37.89
CA SER A 781 -11.70 18.95 -38.03
C SER A 781 -10.58 19.59 -37.18
N LEU A 782 -10.31 19.07 -35.97
CA LEU A 782 -9.25 19.56 -35.10
C LEU A 782 -7.85 19.18 -35.62
N LEU A 783 -7.71 17.96 -36.15
CA LEU A 783 -6.46 17.47 -36.75
C LEU A 783 -6.16 18.26 -38.05
N LEU A 784 -7.14 18.38 -38.95
CA LEU A 784 -7.00 19.14 -40.20
C LEU A 784 -6.67 20.63 -39.95
N ARG A 785 -7.23 21.23 -38.89
CA ARG A 785 -6.95 22.63 -38.51
C ARG A 785 -5.50 22.87 -38.09
N LYS A 786 -4.77 21.84 -37.63
CA LYS A 786 -3.33 21.94 -37.30
C LYS A 786 -2.42 21.52 -38.47
N LEU A 787 -2.90 20.69 -39.39
CA LEU A 787 -2.13 20.21 -40.55
C LEU A 787 -2.19 21.14 -41.78
N GLY A 788 -3.39 21.60 -42.15
CA GLY A 788 -3.64 22.11 -43.50
C GLY A 788 -3.82 23.62 -43.65
N LEU A 789 -3.50 24.41 -42.62
CA LEU A 789 -3.91 25.82 -42.53
C LEU A 789 -2.69 26.76 -42.58
N ASP A 790 -2.22 27.08 -43.79
CA ASP A 790 -1.18 28.08 -44.01
C ASP A 790 -1.79 29.48 -44.02
N VAL A 791 -1.68 30.14 -42.86
CA VAL A 791 -2.16 31.51 -42.62
C VAL A 791 -1.29 32.54 -43.37
N ALA A 792 -0.01 32.26 -43.59
CA ALA A 792 0.92 33.22 -44.21
C ALA A 792 0.68 33.38 -45.72
N ASN A 793 0.31 32.29 -46.41
CA ASN A 793 0.01 32.30 -47.84
C ASN A 793 -1.51 32.33 -48.16
N SER A 794 -2.37 32.41 -47.14
CA SER A 794 -3.84 32.32 -47.27
C SER A 794 -4.30 31.08 -48.06
N SER A 795 -3.71 29.93 -47.74
CA SER A 795 -3.88 28.68 -48.48
C SER A 795 -4.25 27.50 -47.58
N ILE A 796 -5.18 26.68 -48.05
CA ILE A 796 -5.44 25.36 -47.46
C ILE A 796 -4.66 24.30 -48.23
N CYS A 797 -3.72 23.66 -47.56
CA CYS A 797 -2.84 22.63 -48.10
C CYS A 797 -3.27 21.26 -47.55
N LEU A 798 -4.11 20.54 -48.30
CA LEU A 798 -4.65 19.25 -47.90
C LEU A 798 -4.22 18.11 -48.85
N GLY A 799 -3.18 18.31 -49.66
CA GLY A 799 -2.64 17.29 -50.54
C GLY A 799 -2.02 16.09 -49.80
N GLY A 800 -2.24 14.88 -50.32
CA GLY A 800 -1.50 13.67 -49.90
C GLY A 800 -1.98 12.99 -48.60
N PHE A 801 -3.21 13.26 -48.14
CA PHE A 801 -3.76 12.67 -46.91
C PHE A 801 -4.62 11.41 -47.12
N CYS A 802 -4.74 10.91 -48.36
CA CYS A 802 -5.52 9.70 -48.71
C CYS A 802 -6.95 9.69 -48.11
N MET A 803 -7.64 10.84 -48.16
CA MET A 803 -8.95 11.01 -47.51
C MET A 803 -10.08 10.17 -48.14
N GLY A 804 -9.99 9.84 -49.44
CA GLY A 804 -10.94 9.03 -50.22
C GLY A 804 -12.27 9.73 -50.53
N LYS A 805 -12.85 10.41 -49.53
CA LYS A 805 -14.01 11.31 -49.65
C LYS A 805 -13.71 12.63 -48.92
N ILE A 806 -14.57 13.63 -49.09
CA ILE A 806 -14.46 14.91 -48.39
C ILE A 806 -15.83 15.50 -48.05
N GLU A 807 -16.01 15.94 -46.80
CA GLU A 807 -17.28 16.45 -46.30
C GLU A 807 -17.19 17.95 -45.94
N PRO A 808 -18.24 18.76 -46.20
CA PRO A 808 -18.26 20.18 -45.82
C PRO A 808 -18.03 20.43 -44.32
N LEU A 809 -18.42 19.49 -43.46
CA LEU A 809 -18.21 19.57 -42.01
C LEU A 809 -16.73 19.56 -41.62
N TRP A 810 -15.87 18.86 -42.35
CA TRP A 810 -14.44 18.78 -42.06
C TRP A 810 -13.72 20.08 -42.46
N LEU A 811 -14.13 20.67 -43.58
CA LEU A 811 -13.58 21.92 -44.12
C LEU A 811 -14.11 23.17 -43.40
N SER A 812 -15.37 23.19 -42.97
CA SER A 812 -16.01 24.40 -42.44
C SER A 812 -15.32 25.09 -41.24
N PRO A 813 -14.60 24.40 -40.33
CA PRO A 813 -13.85 25.05 -39.24
C PRO A 813 -12.46 25.55 -39.66
N LEU A 814 -12.00 25.24 -40.88
CA LEU A 814 -10.74 25.74 -41.44
C LEU A 814 -10.89 27.16 -42.00
N PHE A 815 -12.08 27.51 -42.50
CA PHE A 815 -12.37 28.85 -43.01
C PHE A 815 -12.60 29.84 -41.85
N PRO A 816 -11.94 31.01 -41.82
CA PRO A 816 -11.98 31.93 -40.70
C PRO A 816 -13.37 32.61 -40.54
N ASN A 817 -14.19 32.06 -39.66
CA ASN A 817 -15.51 32.57 -39.32
C ASN A 817 -15.57 32.97 -37.83
N LYS A 818 -15.59 34.28 -37.56
CA LYS A 818 -15.79 34.94 -36.23
C LYS A 818 -15.01 34.32 -35.06
N ALA A 819 -13.89 34.94 -34.70
CA ALA A 819 -13.05 34.57 -33.56
C ALA A 819 -13.85 34.32 -32.26
N SER A 820 -13.85 33.08 -31.78
CA SER A 820 -14.24 32.68 -30.43
C SER A 820 -13.00 32.67 -29.52
N SER A 821 -12.91 33.65 -28.62
CA SER A 821 -11.78 33.79 -27.70
C SER A 821 -11.81 32.75 -26.57
N LEU A 822 -10.95 31.73 -26.68
CA LEU A 822 -10.81 30.67 -25.68
C LEU A 822 -9.39 30.61 -25.08
N ARG A 823 -9.05 31.63 -24.29
CA ARG A 823 -8.10 31.53 -23.19
C ARG A 823 -8.75 32.00 -21.89
N LYS A 824 -9.57 31.13 -21.28
CA LYS A 824 -9.85 31.21 -19.84
C LYS A 824 -8.71 30.51 -19.11
N GLN A 825 -8.01 31.22 -18.24
CA GLN A 825 -7.12 30.57 -17.27
C GLN A 825 -7.97 29.66 -16.38
N THR A 826 -7.70 28.36 -16.42
CA THR A 826 -8.37 27.34 -15.59
C THR A 826 -7.76 27.31 -14.19
N SER A 827 -8.54 26.90 -13.20
CA SER A 827 -8.06 26.55 -11.85
C SER A 827 -6.90 25.55 -11.87
N ASN A 828 -6.88 24.68 -12.87
CA ASN A 828 -5.90 23.63 -13.10
C ASN A 828 -4.48 24.21 -13.24
N SER A 829 -4.35 25.41 -13.81
CA SER A 829 -3.07 26.14 -13.89
C SER A 829 -2.47 26.52 -12.53
N ALA A 830 -3.27 26.61 -11.45
CA ALA A 830 -2.77 26.88 -10.11
C ALA A 830 -2.10 25.65 -9.49
N LEU A 831 -2.64 24.45 -9.74
CA LEU A 831 -2.09 23.17 -9.26
C LEU A 831 -0.69 22.93 -9.86
N ALA A 832 -0.55 23.09 -11.18
CA ALA A 832 0.74 22.97 -11.88
C ALA A 832 1.75 24.04 -11.40
N ARG A 833 1.32 25.31 -11.27
CA ARG A 833 2.19 26.39 -10.71
C ARG A 833 2.63 26.12 -9.27
N MET A 834 1.81 25.47 -8.45
CA MET A 834 2.19 25.08 -7.09
C MET A 834 3.24 23.97 -7.08
N VAL A 835 3.11 22.94 -7.92
CA VAL A 835 4.13 21.87 -8.07
C VAL A 835 5.45 22.44 -8.59
N LEU A 836 5.42 23.31 -9.60
CA LEU A 836 6.60 23.98 -10.17
C LEU A 836 7.38 24.80 -9.12
N ARG A 837 6.70 25.48 -8.19
CA ARG A 837 7.35 26.22 -7.08
C ARG A 837 8.21 25.29 -6.20
N TYR A 838 7.76 24.07 -5.93
CA TYR A 838 8.53 23.08 -5.16
C TYR A 838 9.69 22.47 -5.96
N GLN A 839 9.50 22.25 -7.27
CA GLN A 839 10.59 21.80 -8.15
C GLN A 839 11.73 22.83 -8.23
N MET A 840 11.41 24.11 -8.38
CA MET A 840 12.43 25.18 -8.43
C MET A 840 13.16 25.37 -7.09
N LYS A 841 12.48 25.25 -5.94
CA LYS A 841 13.14 25.32 -4.61
C LYS A 841 14.22 24.24 -4.45
N GLY A 842 13.95 23.00 -4.84
CA GLY A 842 14.89 21.87 -4.69
C GLY A 842 16.20 22.03 -5.47
N ILE A 843 16.23 22.85 -6.53
CA ILE A 843 17.44 23.15 -7.31
C ILE A 843 18.35 24.14 -6.56
N SER A 844 17.78 25.03 -5.73
CA SER A 844 18.51 26.05 -4.96
C SER A 844 19.39 25.43 -3.85
N GLU A 845 18.88 24.40 -3.17
CA GLU A 845 19.55 23.78 -2.02
C GLU A 845 20.76 22.92 -2.42
N HIS A 846 20.70 22.27 -3.59
CA HIS A 846 21.82 21.46 -4.11
C HIS A 846 23.01 22.31 -4.64
N GLY A 847 22.92 23.64 -4.60
CA GLY A 847 23.98 24.57 -5.00
C GLY A 847 24.96 24.98 -3.89
N ARG A 848 24.84 24.46 -2.67
CA ARG A 848 25.65 24.91 -1.50
C ARG A 848 26.16 23.77 -0.60
N THR A 849 26.99 22.88 -1.12
CA THR A 849 27.72 21.88 -0.30
C THR A 849 29.17 21.67 -0.76
N THR A 850 30.01 22.67 -0.49
CA THR A 850 31.48 22.51 -0.37
C THR A 850 32.00 23.39 0.77
N ASP A 851 32.78 22.78 1.66
CA ASP A 851 33.70 23.37 2.64
C ASP A 851 33.14 24.35 3.71
N SER A 852 32.67 23.80 4.85
CA SER A 852 33.35 23.95 6.16
C SER A 852 32.58 23.26 7.30
N ASP A 853 33.32 22.69 8.27
CA ASP A 853 32.76 22.09 9.49
C ASP A 853 32.30 23.15 10.52
N GLY A 854 31.28 22.83 11.33
CA GLY A 854 31.03 23.50 12.61
C GLY A 854 29.56 23.66 13.03
N ASN A 855 29.12 22.81 13.97
CA ASN A 855 27.97 22.94 14.88
C ASN A 855 26.69 23.66 14.39
N SER A 856 25.61 22.89 14.16
CA SER A 856 24.23 23.40 14.32
C SER A 856 23.18 22.28 14.55
N GLU A 857 23.21 21.62 15.71
CA GLU A 857 22.01 20.96 16.25
C GLU A 857 21.08 22.02 16.88
N ASP A 858 20.41 22.86 16.06
CA ASP A 858 19.37 23.79 16.57
C ASP A 858 18.47 24.43 15.48
N THR A 859 17.97 23.65 14.51
CA THR A 859 17.08 24.18 13.44
C THR A 859 15.93 23.23 13.06
N LEU A 860 14.96 23.03 13.97
CA LEU A 860 13.67 22.40 13.65
C LEU A 860 12.43 23.21 14.09
N ASP A 861 12.50 24.00 15.17
CA ASP A 861 11.34 24.71 15.74
C ASP A 861 11.00 26.09 15.09
N LYS A 862 11.71 26.56 14.05
CA LYS A 862 11.48 27.90 13.45
C LYS A 862 11.68 28.01 11.92
N ILE A 863 10.68 27.63 11.12
CA ILE A 863 10.54 28.09 9.72
C ILE A 863 9.09 28.54 9.38
N ASP A 864 8.37 29.09 10.37
CA ASP A 864 7.10 29.79 10.15
C ASP A 864 7.31 31.27 9.79
N ASP A 865 7.80 31.53 8.57
CA ASP A 865 7.57 32.82 7.90
C ASP A 865 7.75 32.69 6.37
N TRP A 866 6.67 32.34 5.66
CA TRP A 866 6.65 32.26 4.19
C TRP A 866 5.59 33.21 3.60
N THR A 867 5.83 34.51 3.77
CA THR A 867 5.04 35.57 3.13
C THR A 867 4.97 35.43 1.60
N PHE A 868 3.84 35.83 1.01
CA PHE A 868 3.57 35.73 -0.43
C PHE A 868 4.62 36.49 -1.27
N ILE A 869 5.33 35.77 -2.13
CA ILE A 869 6.12 36.38 -3.22
C ILE A 869 5.18 36.64 -4.42
N PRO A 870 5.18 37.84 -5.03
CA PRO A 870 4.30 38.17 -6.16
C PRO A 870 4.47 37.27 -7.39
N GLU A 871 3.40 37.12 -8.18
CA GLU A 871 3.34 36.17 -9.31
C GLU A 871 4.24 36.51 -10.51
N SER A 872 4.79 37.73 -10.58
CA SER A 872 5.47 38.30 -11.75
C SER A 872 6.76 37.61 -12.20
N SER A 873 7.27 36.64 -11.47
CA SER A 873 8.48 35.87 -11.82
C SER A 873 8.19 34.57 -12.58
N VAL A 874 6.94 34.12 -12.65
CA VAL A 874 6.57 32.82 -13.26
C VAL A 874 6.12 32.97 -14.72
N ASP A 875 5.55 34.11 -15.09
CA ASP A 875 5.01 34.36 -16.45
C ASP A 875 6.07 34.28 -17.56
N CYS A 876 7.35 34.50 -17.24
CA CYS A 876 8.46 34.39 -18.19
C CYS A 876 8.72 32.95 -18.68
N VAL A 877 8.17 31.92 -18.03
CA VAL A 877 8.36 30.50 -18.42
C VAL A 877 7.33 30.05 -19.46
N PHE A 878 6.18 30.72 -19.55
CA PHE A 878 5.03 30.31 -20.38
C PHE A 878 4.86 31.13 -21.67
N GLY A 879 5.91 31.84 -22.12
CA GLY A 879 5.78 32.87 -23.16
C GLY A 879 6.98 33.09 -24.08
N GLN A 880 7.44 32.06 -24.80
CA GLN A 880 8.20 32.20 -26.06
C GLN A 880 8.44 30.85 -26.76
N SER A 881 7.69 30.54 -27.83
CA SER A 881 8.05 29.55 -28.86
C SER A 881 7.04 29.55 -30.04
N ASP A 882 7.03 30.64 -30.81
CA ASP A 882 6.64 30.60 -32.23
C ASP A 882 7.90 31.01 -33.04
N ASP A 883 7.92 30.70 -34.34
CA ASP A 883 9.07 30.78 -35.28
C ASP A 883 10.25 29.82 -35.03
N LEU A 884 10.30 28.71 -35.79
CA LEU A 884 11.47 28.31 -36.61
C LEU A 884 11.21 27.02 -37.41
N ASP A 885 11.21 27.12 -38.74
CA ASP A 885 11.18 25.98 -39.66
C ASP A 885 12.56 25.31 -39.83
N SER A 886 12.59 23.98 -39.94
CA SER A 886 13.42 23.27 -40.94
C SER A 886 13.12 21.78 -41.05
N GLU A 887 13.30 21.26 -42.26
CA GLU A 887 13.16 19.84 -42.60
C GLU A 887 14.33 18.99 -42.06
N GLY A 888 14.08 17.68 -41.88
CA GLY A 888 15.09 16.71 -41.47
C GLY A 888 15.78 15.99 -42.63
N SER A 889 16.92 15.37 -42.35
CA SER A 889 17.46 14.25 -43.15
C SER A 889 18.28 13.30 -42.28
N GLU A 890 18.31 12.02 -42.65
CA GLU A 890 18.84 10.94 -41.81
C GLU A 890 20.28 10.48 -42.19
N ASN A 891 20.80 9.53 -41.40
CA ASN A 891 21.81 8.52 -41.76
C ASN A 891 23.32 8.86 -41.66
N SER A 892 23.75 9.02 -40.39
CA SER A 892 24.55 8.01 -39.64
C SER A 892 26.04 7.71 -39.94
N PHE A 893 26.72 7.20 -38.89
CA PHE A 893 28.05 6.55 -38.81
C PHE A 893 29.38 7.33 -39.00
N VAL A 894 29.84 7.92 -37.88
CA VAL A 894 31.03 7.46 -37.10
C VAL A 894 32.50 7.73 -37.60
N VAL A 895 33.24 8.46 -36.73
CA VAL A 895 34.66 8.30 -36.31
C VAL A 895 35.77 9.33 -36.68
N LYS A 896 36.57 9.67 -35.63
CA LYS A 896 37.94 10.24 -35.56
C LYS A 896 38.24 11.72 -35.93
N LYS A 897 38.25 12.54 -34.86
CA LYS A 897 39.39 13.34 -34.33
C LYS A 897 40.51 13.80 -35.29
N LYS A 898 40.77 15.12 -35.32
CA LYS A 898 42.03 15.83 -34.91
C LYS A 898 41.96 17.32 -35.32
N SER A 899 42.66 18.28 -34.71
CA SER A 899 43.21 18.45 -33.34
C SER A 899 43.74 19.89 -33.16
N ASN A 900 44.29 20.17 -31.96
CA ASN A 900 45.08 21.37 -31.58
C ASN A 900 44.25 22.59 -31.12
N SER A 901 44.67 23.42 -30.14
CA SER A 901 45.27 23.22 -28.80
C SER A 901 45.85 24.55 -28.30
N LEU A 902 45.86 24.78 -26.96
CA LEU A 902 46.61 25.85 -26.26
C LEU A 902 46.08 27.29 -26.51
N SER A 903 46.14 28.24 -25.57
CA SER A 903 46.59 28.20 -24.16
C SER A 903 46.21 29.48 -23.40
N VAL A 904 45.95 29.37 -22.08
CA VAL A 904 46.10 30.40 -21.01
C VAL A 904 45.23 31.68 -21.15
N GLY A 905 44.57 32.18 -20.10
CA GLY A 905 44.43 31.74 -18.69
C GLY A 905 43.91 32.90 -17.83
N ASP A 906 43.46 32.60 -16.59
CA ASP A 906 43.38 33.46 -15.38
C ASP A 906 42.63 34.84 -15.44
N LEU A 907 42.04 35.41 -14.37
CA LEU A 907 41.44 34.94 -13.10
C LEU A 907 40.68 36.16 -12.49
N TYR A 908 39.59 35.91 -11.73
CA TYR A 908 38.81 36.91 -10.93
C TYR A 908 38.14 38.08 -11.73
N ARG A 909 37.00 38.72 -11.38
CA ARG A 909 36.14 38.90 -10.18
C ARG A 909 36.39 40.20 -9.40
N ASP A 910 35.33 41.04 -9.31
CA ASP A 910 35.06 42.08 -8.29
C ASP A 910 36.02 43.31 -8.19
N PRO A 911 35.66 44.41 -7.47
CA PRO A 911 34.33 44.97 -7.14
C PRO A 911 34.26 46.51 -7.42
N ALA A 912 33.50 47.28 -6.62
CA ALA A 912 33.07 48.66 -6.91
C ALA A 912 33.89 49.81 -6.26
N LEU A 913 33.90 50.95 -6.98
CA LEU A 913 33.89 52.37 -6.53
C LEU A 913 34.41 52.76 -5.11
N GLN A 914 35.53 53.50 -5.04
CA GLN A 914 35.54 54.94 -4.71
C GLN A 914 36.94 55.60 -4.80
N LYS A 915 36.96 56.92 -5.08
CA LYS A 915 38.03 57.93 -4.81
C LYS A 915 39.48 57.53 -5.18
N CYS A 916 40.11 58.11 -6.20
CA CYS A 916 40.46 59.54 -6.20
C CYS A 916 40.78 60.10 -7.61
N SER A 917 40.85 61.42 -7.70
CA SER A 917 41.36 62.22 -8.83
C SER A 917 42.71 62.87 -8.42
N PRO A 918 43.43 63.68 -9.24
CA PRO A 918 43.05 64.23 -10.55
C PRO A 918 44.19 64.24 -11.62
N THR A 919 43.97 65.04 -12.67
CA THR A 919 44.91 65.66 -13.63
C THR A 919 45.17 64.97 -14.99
N LEU A 920 44.82 65.73 -16.05
CA LEU A 920 45.57 65.99 -17.30
C LEU A 920 45.97 64.78 -18.19
N GLN A 921 45.84 64.81 -19.53
CA GLN A 921 45.46 65.90 -20.45
C GLN A 921 45.06 65.36 -21.83
N ARG A 922 44.35 66.19 -22.63
CA ARG A 922 44.26 66.18 -24.11
C ARG A 922 43.54 64.95 -24.73
N HIS A 923 42.38 65.15 -25.37
CA HIS A 923 42.19 65.58 -26.77
C HIS A 923 42.48 64.46 -27.79
N SER A 924 41.72 64.30 -28.89
CA SER A 924 40.43 64.92 -29.28
C SER A 924 39.96 64.36 -30.62
N ASN A 925 38.66 64.45 -30.89
CA ASN A 925 38.06 64.45 -32.23
C ASN A 925 38.19 63.12 -33.02
N SER A 926 37.40 62.86 -34.08
CA SER A 926 36.40 63.71 -34.75
C SER A 926 35.27 62.88 -35.36
N LEU A 927 34.06 63.46 -35.35
CA LEU A 927 33.06 63.48 -36.44
C LEU A 927 32.61 62.16 -37.11
N GLY A 928 31.29 62.01 -37.25
CA GLY A 928 30.67 61.22 -38.33
C GLY A 928 30.64 62.06 -39.63
N PRO A 929 29.49 62.54 -40.12
CA PRO A 929 28.15 62.53 -39.51
C PRO A 929 27.02 61.96 -40.42
N SER A 930 25.83 61.72 -39.84
CA SER A 930 24.47 62.12 -40.32
C SER A 930 23.97 61.73 -41.74
N PHE A 931 22.71 61.90 -42.19
CA PHE A 931 21.41 62.49 -41.74
C PHE A 931 20.26 61.66 -42.42
N ASP A 932 18.93 61.86 -42.35
CA ASP A 932 18.02 62.90 -41.81
C ASP A 932 16.60 62.31 -41.49
N GLN A 933 15.76 62.91 -40.62
CA GLN A 933 14.49 63.69 -40.86
C GLN A 933 13.40 63.09 -41.78
N GLU A 934 12.08 63.33 -41.60
CA GLU A 934 11.13 63.79 -40.51
C GLU A 934 9.75 63.14 -40.88
N LEU A 935 8.63 63.03 -40.15
CA LEU A 935 8.07 63.55 -38.88
C LEU A 935 7.83 62.36 -37.88
N LEU A 936 7.19 62.40 -36.69
CA LEU A 936 6.26 63.31 -35.98
C LEU A 936 4.79 63.31 -36.52
N LYS A 937 3.71 63.71 -35.81
CA LYS A 937 3.50 64.45 -34.54
C LYS A 937 2.08 64.15 -33.94
N GLN A 938 1.94 64.22 -32.59
CA GLN A 938 0.71 64.55 -31.81
C GLN A 938 -0.42 63.48 -31.64
N ARG A 939 -1.19 63.43 -30.52
CA ARG A 939 -1.13 64.11 -29.19
C ARG A 939 -2.07 63.45 -28.14
N ARG A 940 -1.62 63.41 -26.86
CA ARG A 940 -2.42 63.55 -25.58
C ARG A 940 -3.56 62.52 -25.33
N LYS A 941 -3.98 62.18 -24.10
CA LYS A 941 -4.03 62.91 -22.81
C LYS A 941 -4.26 61.92 -21.63
N LEU A 942 -3.96 62.36 -20.40
CA LEU A 942 -4.58 62.11 -19.05
C LEU A 942 -5.76 61.09 -18.93
N PHE A 943 -6.01 60.34 -17.85
CA PHE A 943 -5.63 60.36 -16.40
C PHE A 943 -5.42 58.89 -15.87
N SER A 944 -4.78 58.59 -14.72
CA SER A 944 -5.36 58.43 -13.34
C SER A 944 -6.68 57.64 -13.26
N SER A 945 -6.98 56.76 -12.28
CA SER A 945 -6.23 56.06 -11.20
C SER A 945 -7.26 55.25 -10.35
N ASP A 946 -6.90 54.05 -9.91
CA ASP A 946 -7.44 53.32 -8.73
C ASP A 946 -8.95 52.96 -8.61
N ASP A 947 -9.20 52.10 -7.61
CA ASP A 947 -10.44 51.67 -6.95
C ASP A 947 -11.59 50.92 -7.68
N ALA A 948 -11.49 49.59 -7.55
CA ALA A 948 -12.37 48.77 -6.68
C ALA A 948 -13.79 48.33 -7.11
N LEU A 949 -14.04 47.03 -6.86
CA LEU A 949 -15.21 46.40 -6.20
C LEU A 949 -16.57 47.15 -6.33
N ARG A 950 -17.70 46.50 -6.71
CA ARG A 950 -18.18 45.19 -6.24
C ARG A 950 -19.52 44.85 -6.96
N SER A 951 -19.91 43.57 -6.98
CA SER A 951 -21.31 43.11 -7.24
C SER A 951 -21.92 43.40 -8.63
N SER A 952 -23.01 42.77 -9.08
CA SER A 952 -23.52 41.39 -8.93
C SER A 952 -24.79 41.21 -9.79
N VAL A 953 -25.26 39.97 -9.97
CA VAL A 953 -26.59 39.58 -10.47
C VAL A 953 -26.86 39.72 -11.99
N LEU A 954 -26.90 38.54 -12.61
CA LEU A 954 -27.73 38.11 -13.75
C LEU A 954 -28.95 39.00 -14.11
N GLN A 955 -29.14 39.36 -15.40
CA GLN A 955 -30.21 38.81 -16.27
C GLN A 955 -30.43 39.57 -17.61
N SER A 956 -30.41 38.82 -18.71
CA SER A 956 -31.39 38.87 -19.83
C SER A 956 -31.44 40.02 -20.88
N HIS A 957 -32.02 39.65 -22.04
CA HIS A 957 -32.68 40.46 -23.07
C HIS A 957 -31.94 41.55 -23.88
N LEU A 958 -31.51 41.15 -25.08
CA LEU A 958 -32.06 41.64 -26.37
C LEU A 958 -32.59 43.09 -26.45
N ARG A 959 -31.82 43.99 -27.09
CA ARG A 959 -32.17 44.60 -28.40
C ARG A 959 -31.16 45.65 -28.88
N GLY A 960 -31.06 45.82 -30.20
CA GLY A 960 -31.29 47.15 -30.79
C GLY A 960 -30.12 47.91 -31.43
N SER A 961 -29.93 47.70 -32.73
CA SER A 961 -29.57 48.71 -33.74
C SER A 961 -28.26 49.52 -33.64
N GLU A 962 -27.31 49.09 -34.47
CA GLU A 962 -26.69 49.87 -35.55
C GLU A 962 -26.39 51.38 -35.37
N SER A 963 -25.12 51.73 -35.59
CA SER A 963 -24.73 52.94 -36.35
C SER A 963 -23.38 52.68 -37.04
N PHE A 964 -23.39 52.56 -38.37
CA PHE A 964 -22.20 52.27 -39.17
C PHE A 964 -21.26 53.48 -39.30
N SER A 965 -19.96 53.22 -39.36
CA SER A 965 -19.04 54.00 -40.20
C SER A 965 -17.94 53.08 -40.74
N ASN A 966 -17.61 53.22 -42.02
CA ASN A 966 -16.80 52.22 -42.73
C ASN A 966 -15.30 52.51 -42.60
N LEU A 967 -14.57 51.53 -42.04
CA LEU A 967 -13.21 51.21 -42.46
C LEU A 967 -13.22 49.77 -42.94
N ALA A 968 -12.67 49.52 -44.12
CA ALA A 968 -12.66 48.20 -44.73
C ALA A 968 -11.63 47.31 -44.03
N LEU A 969 -12.10 46.48 -43.10
CA LEU A 969 -11.43 45.21 -42.83
C LEU A 969 -11.60 44.35 -44.08
N GLU A 970 -10.57 44.33 -44.93
CA GLU A 970 -10.47 43.31 -45.98
C GLU A 970 -10.51 41.94 -45.30
N LYS A 971 -11.48 41.11 -45.69
CA LYS A 971 -11.57 39.76 -45.17
C LYS A 971 -10.47 38.94 -45.83
N GLU A 972 -9.62 38.33 -45.02
CA GLU A 972 -8.63 37.35 -45.44
C GLU A 972 -9.34 36.07 -45.91
N TYR A 973 -9.82 36.09 -47.16
CA TYR A 973 -10.34 34.93 -47.84
C TYR A 973 -9.20 34.05 -48.35
N ILE A 974 -9.41 32.74 -48.28
CA ILE A 974 -8.44 31.73 -48.72
C ILE A 974 -8.41 31.70 -50.25
N LYS A 975 -7.22 31.90 -50.83
CA LYS A 975 -6.99 32.08 -52.27
C LYS A 975 -6.60 30.79 -52.98
N SER A 976 -6.01 29.83 -52.26
CA SER A 976 -5.54 28.56 -52.79
C SER A 976 -6.08 27.39 -51.98
N LEU A 977 -6.53 26.35 -52.68
CA LEU A 977 -6.99 25.09 -52.10
C LEU A 977 -6.32 23.93 -52.84
N ASP A 978 -5.47 23.21 -52.13
CA ASP A 978 -4.87 21.95 -52.59
C ASP A 978 -5.59 20.76 -51.95
N LEU A 979 -6.10 19.88 -52.81
CA LEU A 979 -6.76 18.62 -52.51
C LEU A 979 -6.13 17.46 -53.29
N SER A 980 -4.88 17.61 -53.76
CA SER A 980 -4.18 16.61 -54.56
C SER A 980 -3.91 15.29 -53.82
N ALA A 981 -3.65 14.21 -54.57
CA ALA A 981 -3.17 12.92 -54.02
C ALA A 981 -4.01 12.37 -52.83
N ASN A 982 -5.32 12.55 -52.86
CA ASN A 982 -6.25 12.18 -51.78
C ASN A 982 -7.12 10.97 -52.10
N GLU A 983 -6.93 10.33 -53.25
CA GLU A 983 -7.74 9.21 -53.73
C GLU A 983 -9.23 9.56 -53.92
N LEU A 984 -9.56 10.84 -54.14
CA LEU A 984 -10.95 11.31 -54.28
C LEU A 984 -11.62 10.73 -55.54
N GLU A 985 -12.77 10.08 -55.38
CA GLU A 985 -13.61 9.58 -56.48
C GLU A 985 -14.55 10.66 -57.04
N ASP A 986 -15.13 11.49 -56.15
CA ASP A 986 -15.97 12.65 -56.49
C ASP A 986 -15.63 13.89 -55.64
N ILE A 987 -16.18 15.04 -56.04
CA ILE A 987 -16.19 16.30 -55.28
C ILE A 987 -17.60 16.95 -55.24
N ASP A 988 -18.65 16.18 -55.49
CA ASP A 988 -20.05 16.67 -55.50
C ASP A 988 -20.44 17.24 -54.13
N SER A 989 -19.91 16.64 -53.06
CA SER A 989 -20.11 17.10 -51.68
C SER A 989 -19.64 18.54 -51.42
N ILE A 990 -18.67 19.06 -52.19
CA ILE A 990 -18.21 20.46 -52.13
C ILE A 990 -19.11 21.35 -53.01
N SER A 991 -19.66 20.80 -54.10
CA SER A 991 -20.46 21.53 -55.09
C SER A 991 -21.90 21.83 -54.67
N GLN A 992 -22.42 21.14 -53.65
CA GLN A 992 -23.75 21.42 -53.09
C GLN A 992 -23.77 22.81 -52.39
N LYS A 993 -24.96 23.41 -52.24
CA LYS A 993 -25.13 24.75 -51.64
C LYS A 993 -24.94 24.76 -50.12
N CYS A 994 -23.71 24.50 -49.70
CA CYS A 994 -23.25 24.50 -48.32
C CYS A 994 -22.67 25.87 -47.90
N CYS A 995 -22.36 26.01 -46.61
CA CYS A 995 -21.79 27.23 -46.01
C CYS A 995 -20.40 27.64 -46.56
N LEU A 996 -19.79 26.80 -47.40
CA LEU A 996 -18.49 27.04 -48.02
C LEU A 996 -18.54 27.93 -49.27
N SER A 997 -19.71 28.04 -49.93
CA SER A 997 -19.85 28.71 -51.24
C SER A 997 -19.30 30.15 -51.24
N VAL A 998 -19.58 30.94 -50.21
CA VAL A 998 -19.09 32.32 -50.02
C VAL A 998 -17.56 32.43 -50.00
N HIS A 999 -16.87 31.39 -49.52
CA HIS A 999 -15.40 31.34 -49.53
C HIS A 999 -14.87 30.86 -50.89
N LEU A 1000 -15.50 29.85 -51.49
CA LEU A 1000 -15.12 29.31 -52.80
C LEU A 1000 -15.26 30.32 -53.95
N GLU A 1001 -16.19 31.28 -53.87
CA GLU A 1001 -16.31 32.37 -54.86
C GLU A 1001 -15.03 33.19 -55.04
N HIS A 1002 -14.18 33.26 -54.01
CA HIS A 1002 -12.95 34.07 -53.97
C HIS A 1002 -11.67 33.27 -54.32
N LEU A 1003 -11.79 31.99 -54.67
CA LEU A 1003 -10.65 31.10 -54.90
C LEU A 1003 -9.94 31.42 -56.23
N GLU A 1004 -8.62 31.61 -56.18
CA GLU A 1004 -7.77 31.95 -57.34
C GLU A 1004 -7.05 30.73 -57.93
N LYS A 1005 -6.75 29.72 -57.09
CA LYS A 1005 -6.00 28.49 -57.43
C LYS A 1005 -6.68 27.24 -56.82
N LEU A 1006 -6.85 26.20 -57.64
CA LEU A 1006 -7.40 24.90 -57.22
C LEU A 1006 -6.54 23.76 -57.77
N GLU A 1007 -6.09 22.89 -56.87
CA GLU A 1007 -5.23 21.74 -57.16
C GLU A 1007 -5.96 20.43 -56.79
N LEU A 1008 -6.27 19.62 -57.81
CA LEU A 1008 -7.03 18.37 -57.73
C LEU A 1008 -6.29 17.19 -58.38
N GLN A 1009 -5.00 17.36 -58.68
CA GLN A 1009 -4.15 16.37 -59.34
C GLN A 1009 -3.94 15.09 -58.52
N GLN A 1010 -3.64 13.97 -59.20
CA GLN A 1010 -3.38 12.66 -58.58
C GLN A 1010 -4.56 12.07 -57.77
N ASN A 1011 -5.80 12.42 -58.14
CA ASN A 1011 -7.01 11.81 -57.57
C ASN A 1011 -7.61 10.77 -58.55
N VAL A 1012 -8.83 10.31 -58.27
CA VAL A 1012 -9.53 9.26 -59.03
C VAL A 1012 -10.67 9.85 -59.89
N LEU A 1013 -10.72 11.19 -59.99
CA LEU A 1013 -11.85 11.95 -60.54
C LEU A 1013 -12.14 11.59 -62.00
N THR A 1014 -13.42 11.39 -62.30
CA THR A 1014 -13.92 11.13 -63.67
C THR A 1014 -14.63 12.33 -64.29
N THR A 1015 -15.13 13.26 -63.46
CA THR A 1015 -15.85 14.48 -63.85
C THR A 1015 -15.49 15.64 -62.90
N VAL A 1016 -15.84 16.88 -63.30
CA VAL A 1016 -15.92 18.04 -62.39
C VAL A 1016 -17.38 18.50 -62.36
N PRO A 1017 -17.97 18.87 -61.21
CA PRO A 1017 -19.34 19.35 -61.17
C PRO A 1017 -19.47 20.72 -61.89
N GLN A 1018 -20.43 20.84 -62.81
CA GLN A 1018 -20.71 22.11 -63.50
C GLN A 1018 -21.06 23.24 -62.51
N GLN A 1019 -21.82 22.92 -61.45
CA GLN A 1019 -22.20 23.83 -60.37
C GLN A 1019 -20.99 24.38 -59.58
N LEU A 1020 -19.90 23.60 -59.48
CA LEU A 1020 -18.64 24.06 -58.89
C LEU A 1020 -17.96 25.09 -59.81
N CYS A 1021 -18.00 24.87 -61.13
CA CYS A 1021 -17.48 25.81 -62.13
C CYS A 1021 -18.25 27.14 -62.14
N GLU A 1022 -19.58 27.10 -61.92
CA GLU A 1022 -20.42 28.29 -61.71
C GLU A 1022 -20.10 29.07 -60.41
N THR A 1023 -19.58 28.37 -59.40
CA THR A 1023 -19.23 28.93 -58.09
C THR A 1023 -17.82 29.56 -58.12
N LEU A 1024 -16.86 28.93 -58.80
CA LEU A 1024 -15.44 29.31 -58.84
C LEU A 1024 -15.14 30.52 -59.76
N LYS A 1025 -15.79 31.66 -59.47
CA LYS A 1025 -15.80 32.88 -60.30
C LYS A 1025 -14.43 33.54 -60.48
N CYS A 1026 -13.54 33.44 -59.49
CA CYS A 1026 -12.21 34.05 -59.50
C CYS A 1026 -11.08 33.12 -59.97
N LEU A 1027 -11.37 31.87 -60.35
CA LEU A 1027 -10.34 30.87 -60.58
C LEU A 1027 -9.47 31.17 -61.81
N THR A 1028 -8.16 31.20 -61.61
CA THR A 1028 -7.15 31.50 -62.65
C THR A 1028 -6.29 30.29 -63.01
N TYR A 1029 -6.10 29.37 -62.07
CA TYR A 1029 -5.30 28.15 -62.22
C TYR A 1029 -6.10 26.94 -61.73
N LEU A 1030 -6.19 25.92 -62.58
CA LEU A 1030 -6.82 24.63 -62.28
C LEU A 1030 -5.89 23.50 -62.73
N ASP A 1031 -5.55 22.61 -61.80
CA ASP A 1031 -4.78 21.40 -62.09
C ASP A 1031 -5.62 20.14 -61.83
N LEU A 1032 -5.81 19.35 -62.89
CA LEU A 1032 -6.53 18.08 -62.94
C LEU A 1032 -5.61 16.94 -63.40
N HIS A 1033 -4.29 17.10 -63.34
CA HIS A 1033 -3.35 16.13 -63.92
C HIS A 1033 -3.43 14.77 -63.22
N SER A 1034 -3.21 13.68 -63.96
CA SER A 1034 -3.22 12.31 -63.42
C SER A 1034 -4.51 11.93 -62.68
N ASN A 1035 -5.66 12.16 -63.30
CA ASN A 1035 -6.98 11.70 -62.83
C ASN A 1035 -7.50 10.58 -63.77
N LYS A 1036 -8.82 10.39 -63.88
CA LYS A 1036 -9.46 9.39 -64.77
C LYS A 1036 -10.52 10.02 -65.69
N PHE A 1037 -10.30 11.25 -66.17
CA PHE A 1037 -11.24 11.91 -67.09
C PHE A 1037 -11.33 11.15 -68.44
N PRO A 1038 -12.50 10.61 -68.84
CA PRO A 1038 -12.68 9.84 -70.07
C PRO A 1038 -13.03 10.72 -71.29
N ALA A 1039 -13.23 12.02 -71.06
CA ALA A 1039 -13.54 13.03 -72.06
C ALA A 1039 -13.12 14.40 -71.52
N PHE A 1040 -12.91 15.38 -72.39
CA PHE A 1040 -12.58 16.74 -71.96
C PHE A 1040 -13.85 17.48 -71.48
N PRO A 1041 -13.86 18.06 -70.27
CA PRO A 1041 -14.99 18.83 -69.75
C PRO A 1041 -15.09 20.22 -70.42
N SER A 1042 -15.94 20.34 -71.45
CA SER A 1042 -16.08 21.56 -72.27
C SER A 1042 -16.42 22.82 -71.47
N TYR A 1043 -17.22 22.68 -70.39
CA TYR A 1043 -17.63 23.79 -69.51
C TYR A 1043 -16.45 24.48 -68.79
N LEU A 1044 -15.26 23.86 -68.69
CA LEU A 1044 -14.07 24.56 -68.18
C LEU A 1044 -13.62 25.71 -69.10
N LEU A 1045 -13.99 25.67 -70.40
CA LEU A 1045 -13.67 26.72 -71.37
C LEU A 1045 -14.63 27.92 -71.29
N GLU A 1046 -15.75 27.77 -70.58
CA GLU A 1046 -16.73 28.83 -70.32
C GLU A 1046 -16.37 29.65 -69.05
N MET A 1047 -15.35 29.23 -68.30
CA MET A 1047 -14.90 29.92 -67.08
C MET A 1047 -14.25 31.28 -67.40
N ASN A 1048 -14.81 32.36 -66.85
CA ASN A 1048 -14.45 33.75 -67.18
C ASN A 1048 -12.99 34.15 -66.89
N CYS A 1049 -12.32 33.48 -65.95
CA CYS A 1049 -11.01 33.89 -65.42
C CYS A 1049 -9.88 32.90 -65.67
N ILE A 1050 -10.16 31.71 -66.21
CA ILE A 1050 -9.15 30.63 -66.29
C ILE A 1050 -8.02 31.03 -67.26
N ALA A 1051 -6.78 30.99 -66.75
CA ALA A 1051 -5.57 31.36 -67.49
C ALA A 1051 -4.66 30.15 -67.74
N ASN A 1052 -4.58 29.25 -66.75
CA ASN A 1052 -3.78 28.05 -66.76
C ASN A 1052 -4.67 26.83 -66.48
N LEU A 1053 -4.67 25.86 -67.39
CA LEU A 1053 -5.36 24.58 -67.22
C LEU A 1053 -4.41 23.42 -67.53
N ASP A 1054 -4.16 22.57 -66.53
CA ASP A 1054 -3.53 21.27 -66.71
C ASP A 1054 -4.58 20.17 -66.58
N ILE A 1055 -4.68 19.31 -67.59
CA ILE A 1055 -5.50 18.10 -67.58
C ILE A 1055 -4.72 16.91 -68.18
N SER A 1056 -3.39 16.96 -68.05
CA SER A 1056 -2.50 15.91 -68.58
C SER A 1056 -2.63 14.57 -67.86
N ARG A 1057 -2.23 13.49 -68.53
CA ARG A 1057 -2.28 12.11 -68.01
C ARG A 1057 -3.71 11.67 -67.62
N ASN A 1058 -4.68 11.96 -68.47
CA ASN A 1058 -6.05 11.44 -68.41
C ASN A 1058 -6.35 10.61 -69.67
N ASP A 1059 -7.57 10.09 -69.81
CA ASP A 1059 -7.98 9.19 -70.91
C ASP A 1059 -8.95 9.87 -71.89
N ILE A 1060 -8.69 11.15 -72.21
CA ILE A 1060 -9.55 12.02 -73.05
C ILE A 1060 -9.63 11.58 -74.53
N GLY A 1061 -8.64 10.84 -75.02
CA GLY A 1061 -8.53 10.42 -76.43
C GLY A 1061 -9.49 9.32 -76.86
N PRO A 1062 -9.66 9.09 -78.18
CA PRO A 1062 -8.75 9.53 -79.24
C PRO A 1062 -9.02 10.94 -79.77
N SER A 1063 -10.27 11.42 -79.75
CA SER A 1063 -10.69 12.65 -80.42
C SER A 1063 -11.28 13.67 -79.45
N LEU A 1064 -10.60 14.81 -79.30
CA LEU A 1064 -11.11 15.97 -78.58
C LEU A 1064 -12.05 16.77 -79.50
N ALA A 1065 -13.35 16.78 -79.20
CA ALA A 1065 -14.34 17.63 -79.87
C ALA A 1065 -14.46 18.98 -79.13
N LEU A 1066 -14.51 20.08 -79.88
CA LEU A 1066 -14.70 21.44 -79.36
C LEU A 1066 -15.81 22.13 -80.15
N ASP A 1067 -16.70 22.84 -79.45
CA ASP A 1067 -17.76 23.63 -80.07
C ASP A 1067 -17.18 24.96 -80.63
N PRO A 1068 -17.34 25.27 -81.93
CA PRO A 1068 -16.82 26.51 -82.53
C PRO A 1068 -17.43 27.81 -81.98
N SER A 1069 -18.53 27.74 -81.22
CA SER A 1069 -19.17 28.89 -80.57
C SER A 1069 -18.51 29.28 -79.23
N VAL A 1070 -17.89 28.33 -78.53
CA VAL A 1070 -17.22 28.54 -77.24
C VAL A 1070 -15.90 29.27 -77.45
N LYS A 1071 -15.58 30.22 -76.57
CA LYS A 1071 -14.34 30.99 -76.58
C LYS A 1071 -13.82 31.19 -75.17
N CYS A 1072 -12.55 30.84 -74.94
CA CYS A 1072 -11.85 31.09 -73.69
C CYS A 1072 -10.79 32.18 -73.88
N PRO A 1073 -11.16 33.48 -73.79
CA PRO A 1073 -10.28 34.61 -74.15
C PRO A 1073 -9.21 34.93 -73.10
N THR A 1074 -9.14 34.17 -72.01
CA THR A 1074 -8.19 34.33 -70.89
C THR A 1074 -7.08 33.27 -70.88
N MET A 1075 -7.31 32.12 -71.50
CA MET A 1075 -6.38 30.99 -71.46
C MET A 1075 -5.04 31.29 -72.14
N LYS A 1076 -3.96 31.14 -71.37
CA LYS A 1076 -2.56 31.35 -71.79
C LYS A 1076 -1.78 30.04 -71.86
N GLN A 1077 -2.09 29.08 -70.99
CA GLN A 1077 -1.37 27.81 -70.88
C GLN A 1077 -2.36 26.65 -70.81
N LEU A 1078 -2.16 25.66 -71.69
CA LEU A 1078 -2.99 24.45 -71.76
C LEU A 1078 -2.09 23.22 -71.92
N ASN A 1079 -2.14 22.33 -70.93
CA ASN A 1079 -1.44 21.05 -70.96
C ASN A 1079 -2.43 19.90 -71.17
N LEU A 1080 -2.30 19.27 -72.34
CA LEU A 1080 -3.05 18.10 -72.81
C LEU A 1080 -2.08 16.92 -73.06
N SER A 1081 -0.90 16.90 -72.43
CA SER A 1081 0.04 15.77 -72.57
C SER A 1081 -0.52 14.45 -72.03
N TYR A 1082 -0.08 13.33 -72.59
CA TYR A 1082 -0.44 11.98 -72.16
C TYR A 1082 -1.95 11.69 -72.12
N ASN A 1083 -2.73 12.26 -73.05
CA ASN A 1083 -4.19 12.13 -73.14
C ASN A 1083 -4.68 11.17 -74.24
N GLN A 1084 -3.81 10.32 -74.76
CA GLN A 1084 -4.09 9.37 -75.86
C GLN A 1084 -4.61 10.00 -77.18
N LEU A 1085 -4.55 11.33 -77.36
CA LEU A 1085 -5.12 12.04 -78.51
C LEU A 1085 -4.49 11.58 -79.84
N SER A 1086 -5.31 11.34 -80.88
CA SER A 1086 -4.84 10.91 -82.21
C SER A 1086 -4.70 12.06 -83.22
N CYS A 1087 -5.31 13.21 -82.95
CA CYS A 1087 -5.24 14.42 -83.77
C CYS A 1087 -5.33 15.69 -82.91
N ILE A 1088 -5.02 16.85 -83.51
CA ILE A 1088 -5.36 18.17 -82.97
C ILE A 1088 -6.78 18.51 -83.49
N PRO A 1089 -7.69 19.07 -82.66
CA PRO A 1089 -9.06 19.35 -83.10
C PRO A 1089 -9.15 20.35 -84.25
N GLU A 1090 -10.13 20.15 -85.13
CA GLU A 1090 -10.60 21.23 -85.99
C GLU A 1090 -11.14 22.38 -85.14
N PHE A 1091 -10.98 23.62 -85.61
CA PHE A 1091 -11.37 24.85 -84.90
C PHE A 1091 -10.67 25.14 -83.55
N PHE A 1092 -9.66 24.36 -83.13
CA PHE A 1092 -8.90 24.60 -81.89
C PHE A 1092 -8.41 26.05 -81.74
N ALA A 1093 -7.94 26.66 -82.84
CA ALA A 1093 -7.47 28.04 -82.87
C ALA A 1093 -8.56 29.11 -82.60
N ASN A 1094 -9.83 28.78 -82.85
CA ASN A 1094 -10.95 29.70 -82.67
C ASN A 1094 -11.36 29.82 -81.19
N VAL A 1095 -11.15 28.75 -80.42
CA VAL A 1095 -11.59 28.61 -79.02
C VAL A 1095 -10.57 29.24 -78.07
N VAL A 1096 -9.27 29.08 -78.34
CA VAL A 1096 -8.16 29.54 -77.47
C VAL A 1096 -7.21 30.51 -78.19
N GLU A 1097 -7.75 31.57 -78.82
CA GLU A 1097 -6.99 32.50 -79.69
C GLU A 1097 -5.75 33.13 -79.02
N LYS A 1098 -5.76 33.35 -77.69
CA LYS A 1098 -4.65 33.96 -76.93
C LYS A 1098 -3.65 32.97 -76.31
N LEU A 1099 -3.72 31.68 -76.66
CA LEU A 1099 -2.88 30.66 -76.05
C LEU A 1099 -1.39 30.91 -76.33
N GLU A 1100 -0.60 31.10 -75.26
CA GLU A 1100 0.85 31.32 -75.34
C GLU A 1100 1.64 30.01 -75.30
N GLN A 1101 1.13 28.97 -74.64
CA GLN A 1101 1.79 27.68 -74.48
C GLN A 1101 0.83 26.50 -74.68
N LEU A 1102 1.20 25.58 -75.57
CA LEU A 1102 0.46 24.36 -75.86
C LEU A 1102 1.37 23.13 -75.69
N ILE A 1103 0.96 22.22 -74.78
CA ILE A 1103 1.70 20.99 -74.49
C ILE A 1103 0.82 19.78 -74.83
N LEU A 1104 1.26 18.98 -75.79
CA LEU A 1104 0.59 17.78 -76.31
C LEU A 1104 1.56 16.57 -76.32
N GLU A 1105 2.59 16.60 -75.47
CA GLU A 1105 3.60 15.54 -75.38
C GLU A 1105 2.98 14.17 -74.98
N GLY A 1106 3.48 13.05 -75.50
CA GLY A 1106 3.06 11.72 -75.05
C GLY A 1106 1.67 11.27 -75.53
N ASN A 1107 1.13 11.91 -76.57
CA ASN A 1107 -0.12 11.53 -77.21
C ASN A 1107 0.12 10.53 -78.36
N LYS A 1108 -0.93 10.17 -79.10
CA LYS A 1108 -0.91 9.20 -80.21
C LYS A 1108 -0.94 9.87 -81.59
N ILE A 1109 -0.69 11.18 -81.67
CA ILE A 1109 -0.87 12.00 -82.88
C ILE A 1109 0.03 11.48 -84.00
N SER A 1110 -0.56 11.10 -85.14
CA SER A 1110 0.14 10.46 -86.26
C SER A 1110 0.24 11.33 -87.52
N GLY A 1111 -0.79 12.14 -87.79
CA GLY A 1111 -0.86 13.03 -88.94
C GLY A 1111 -1.31 14.44 -88.55
N ILE A 1112 -0.69 15.45 -89.16
CA ILE A 1112 -0.99 16.87 -88.94
C ILE A 1112 -1.25 17.50 -90.31
N CYS A 1113 -2.54 17.55 -90.67
CA CYS A 1113 -3.00 17.92 -92.02
C CYS A 1113 -3.39 19.40 -92.14
N SER A 1114 -3.81 20.04 -91.04
CA SER A 1114 -4.34 21.41 -90.99
C SER A 1114 -3.34 22.40 -90.36
N PRO A 1115 -3.37 23.70 -90.73
CA PRO A 1115 -2.57 24.75 -90.05
C PRO A 1115 -3.05 25.00 -88.62
N LEU A 1116 -2.11 25.24 -87.68
CA LEU A 1116 -2.43 25.38 -86.25
C LEU A 1116 -3.14 26.69 -85.88
N GLY A 1117 -3.01 27.75 -86.69
CA GLY A 1117 -3.75 29.02 -86.54
C GLY A 1117 -3.43 29.93 -85.33
N LEU A 1118 -2.75 29.42 -84.29
CA LEU A 1118 -2.50 30.14 -83.03
C LEU A 1118 -1.43 31.23 -83.17
N LYS A 1119 -1.88 32.50 -83.25
CA LYS A 1119 -1.02 33.68 -83.49
C LYS A 1119 -0.12 34.04 -82.30
N GLU A 1120 -0.63 33.90 -81.08
CA GLU A 1120 0.06 34.27 -79.83
C GLU A 1120 0.97 33.19 -79.25
N LEU A 1121 1.02 32.02 -79.89
CA LEU A 1121 1.74 30.84 -79.39
C LEU A 1121 3.26 31.07 -79.37
N LYS A 1122 3.86 30.96 -78.19
CA LYS A 1122 5.32 31.10 -77.94
C LYS A 1122 5.98 29.73 -77.78
N VAL A 1123 5.28 28.77 -77.17
CA VAL A 1123 5.80 27.42 -76.87
C VAL A 1123 4.85 26.35 -77.41
N LEU A 1124 5.39 25.45 -78.25
CA LEU A 1124 4.67 24.30 -78.78
C LEU A 1124 5.46 23.01 -78.51
N ASN A 1125 4.84 22.05 -77.81
CA ASN A 1125 5.44 20.74 -77.54
C ASN A 1125 4.57 19.59 -78.06
N LEU A 1126 5.04 18.92 -79.11
CA LEU A 1126 4.47 17.74 -79.76
C LEU A 1126 5.36 16.49 -79.58
N SER A 1127 6.23 16.48 -78.56
CA SER A 1127 7.19 15.38 -78.37
C SER A 1127 6.51 14.06 -78.02
N LYS A 1128 7.18 12.90 -78.18
CA LYS A 1128 6.63 11.56 -77.86
C LYS A 1128 5.26 11.32 -78.51
N ASN A 1129 5.18 11.52 -79.82
CA ASN A 1129 3.99 11.24 -80.63
C ASN A 1129 4.39 10.33 -81.81
N ASN A 1130 3.44 10.02 -82.71
CA ASN A 1130 3.65 9.15 -83.87
C ASN A 1130 3.83 9.95 -85.18
N ILE A 1131 4.21 11.23 -85.11
CA ILE A 1131 4.15 12.14 -86.26
C ILE A 1131 5.23 11.75 -87.28
N CYS A 1132 4.80 11.34 -88.48
CA CYS A 1132 5.70 11.02 -89.60
C CYS A 1132 6.06 12.25 -90.45
N SER A 1133 5.13 13.21 -90.59
CA SER A 1133 5.28 14.43 -91.37
C SER A 1133 4.33 15.53 -90.89
N PHE A 1134 4.59 16.77 -91.32
CA PHE A 1134 3.72 17.93 -91.16
C PHE A 1134 3.29 18.43 -92.55
N SER A 1135 2.13 19.08 -92.63
CA SER A 1135 1.81 19.93 -93.79
C SER A 1135 2.76 21.14 -93.86
N GLU A 1136 3.11 21.58 -95.07
CA GLU A 1136 4.14 22.62 -95.29
C GLU A 1136 3.81 23.95 -94.57
N ASN A 1137 2.51 24.26 -94.48
CA ASN A 1137 1.95 25.46 -93.88
C ASN A 1137 1.58 25.30 -92.38
N PHE A 1138 1.87 24.16 -91.74
CA PHE A 1138 1.41 23.86 -90.37
C PHE A 1138 1.63 24.99 -89.35
N LEU A 1139 2.84 25.58 -89.37
CA LEU A 1139 3.26 26.64 -88.46
C LEU A 1139 3.18 28.06 -89.07
N GLU A 1140 2.67 28.22 -90.30
CA GLU A 1140 2.73 29.49 -91.04
C GLU A 1140 2.07 30.66 -90.29
N ALA A 1141 0.90 30.42 -89.69
CA ALA A 1141 0.19 31.42 -88.89
C ALA A 1141 0.84 31.71 -87.51
N CYS A 1142 1.73 30.85 -87.04
CA CYS A 1142 2.23 30.85 -85.65
C CYS A 1142 3.46 31.74 -85.49
N THR A 1143 3.31 33.02 -85.86
CA THR A 1143 4.42 33.98 -86.02
C THR A 1143 5.24 34.25 -84.75
N LYS A 1144 4.71 33.94 -83.55
CA LYS A 1144 5.35 34.20 -82.26
C LYS A 1144 6.08 33.00 -81.62
N ILE A 1145 6.16 31.83 -82.27
CA ILE A 1145 6.80 30.65 -81.67
C ILE A 1145 8.30 30.90 -81.44
N GLU A 1146 8.72 30.90 -80.18
CA GLU A 1146 10.12 30.95 -79.76
C GLU A 1146 10.70 29.54 -79.51
N VAL A 1147 9.86 28.60 -79.06
CA VAL A 1147 10.27 27.24 -78.67
C VAL A 1147 9.36 26.21 -79.35
N PHE A 1148 9.97 25.34 -80.17
CA PHE A 1148 9.27 24.20 -80.78
C PHE A 1148 9.96 22.88 -80.42
N SER A 1149 9.20 21.91 -79.93
CA SER A 1149 9.68 20.57 -79.59
C SER A 1149 8.82 19.49 -80.23
N ALA A 1150 9.45 18.62 -81.02
CA ALA A 1150 8.86 17.41 -81.59
C ALA A 1150 9.83 16.21 -81.47
N ARG A 1151 10.58 16.16 -80.36
CA ARG A 1151 11.46 15.04 -79.99
C ARG A 1151 10.67 13.73 -79.89
N MET A 1152 11.27 12.57 -80.17
CA MET A 1152 10.61 11.25 -80.07
C MET A 1152 9.36 11.19 -80.98
N ASN A 1153 9.58 11.33 -82.28
CA ASN A 1153 8.58 11.18 -83.33
C ASN A 1153 9.19 10.37 -84.50
N LEU A 1154 8.52 10.29 -85.65
CA LEU A 1154 8.95 9.54 -86.83
C LEU A 1154 9.40 10.46 -87.98
N LEU A 1155 9.75 11.71 -87.67
CA LEU A 1155 9.99 12.78 -88.65
C LEU A 1155 11.24 12.55 -89.49
N VAL A 1156 11.09 12.68 -90.81
CA VAL A 1156 12.19 12.72 -91.80
C VAL A 1156 12.45 14.15 -92.30
N ALA A 1157 11.44 15.03 -92.23
CA ALA A 1157 11.48 16.42 -92.68
C ALA A 1157 10.75 17.34 -91.67
N VAL A 1158 10.96 18.66 -91.81
CA VAL A 1158 10.25 19.71 -91.06
C VAL A 1158 9.54 20.66 -92.05
N PRO A 1159 8.42 21.29 -91.66
CA PRO A 1159 7.69 22.24 -92.51
C PRO A 1159 8.44 23.58 -92.59
N CYS A 1160 7.81 24.59 -93.19
CA CYS A 1160 8.32 25.96 -93.11
C CYS A 1160 8.34 26.42 -91.63
N LEU A 1161 9.50 26.84 -91.13
CA LEU A 1161 9.70 27.21 -89.73
C LEU A 1161 9.67 28.74 -89.52
N PRO A 1162 8.84 29.25 -88.59
CA PRO A 1162 8.83 30.68 -88.25
C PRO A 1162 10.20 31.24 -87.85
N CYS A 1163 10.55 32.41 -88.39
CA CYS A 1163 11.84 33.06 -88.14
C CYS A 1163 12.08 33.49 -86.68
N SER A 1164 11.03 33.49 -85.86
CA SER A 1164 11.02 33.75 -84.42
C SER A 1164 11.62 32.63 -83.56
N ILE A 1165 11.75 31.40 -84.09
CA ILE A 1165 12.23 30.25 -83.32
C ILE A 1165 13.66 30.47 -82.80
N THR A 1166 13.81 30.39 -81.49
CA THR A 1166 15.09 30.47 -80.77
C THR A 1166 15.54 29.13 -80.19
N SER A 1167 14.62 28.20 -79.91
CA SER A 1167 14.94 26.83 -79.48
C SER A 1167 14.14 25.79 -80.27
N LEU A 1168 14.85 24.81 -80.84
CA LEU A 1168 14.27 23.75 -81.67
C LEU A 1168 14.76 22.38 -81.17
N LYS A 1169 13.83 21.52 -80.75
CA LYS A 1169 14.12 20.19 -80.18
C LYS A 1169 13.50 19.08 -81.04
N LEU A 1170 14.35 18.33 -81.72
CA LEU A 1170 14.02 17.34 -82.74
C LEU A 1170 14.80 16.03 -82.56
N SER A 1171 15.35 15.77 -81.37
CA SER A 1171 16.06 14.52 -81.06
C SER A 1171 15.16 13.29 -81.11
N GLN A 1172 15.73 12.11 -81.37
CA GLN A 1172 14.97 10.85 -81.51
C GLN A 1172 13.90 10.95 -82.60
N ASN A 1173 14.37 11.15 -83.84
CA ASN A 1173 13.60 11.19 -85.08
C ASN A 1173 14.38 10.44 -86.17
N LYS A 1174 14.04 10.63 -87.45
CA LYS A 1174 14.62 9.94 -88.62
C LYS A 1174 15.31 10.91 -89.60
N PHE A 1175 15.90 12.00 -89.09
CA PHE A 1175 16.63 12.96 -89.93
C PHE A 1175 17.97 12.38 -90.39
N THR A 1176 18.20 12.29 -91.70
CA THR A 1176 19.46 11.82 -92.33
C THR A 1176 20.42 12.96 -92.71
N CYS A 1177 19.92 14.19 -92.72
CA CYS A 1177 20.66 15.44 -92.88
C CYS A 1177 20.00 16.54 -92.03
N ILE A 1178 20.63 17.73 -91.92
CA ILE A 1178 19.99 18.89 -91.29
C ILE A 1178 19.12 19.62 -92.33
N PRO A 1179 17.78 19.72 -92.15
CA PRO A 1179 16.91 20.37 -93.13
C PRO A 1179 17.24 21.85 -93.35
N GLU A 1180 17.16 22.31 -94.60
CA GLU A 1180 17.53 23.68 -94.97
C GLU A 1180 16.68 24.76 -94.28
N ALA A 1181 15.42 24.43 -93.96
CA ALA A 1181 14.54 25.30 -93.17
C ALA A 1181 15.15 25.70 -91.81
N ILE A 1182 15.92 24.81 -91.18
CA ILE A 1182 16.62 25.08 -89.91
C ILE A 1182 17.83 26.00 -90.15
N LEU A 1183 18.61 25.75 -91.21
CA LEU A 1183 19.78 26.57 -91.58
C LEU A 1183 19.41 28.03 -91.88
N ARG A 1184 18.20 28.25 -92.42
CA ARG A 1184 17.64 29.57 -92.77
C ARG A 1184 17.11 30.38 -91.56
N LEU A 1185 17.05 29.83 -90.34
CA LEU A 1185 16.55 30.55 -89.16
C LEU A 1185 17.55 31.64 -88.68
N PRO A 1186 17.13 32.91 -88.51
CA PRO A 1186 18.03 34.02 -88.15
C PRO A 1186 18.27 34.17 -86.63
N HIS A 1187 17.37 33.65 -85.80
CA HIS A 1187 17.38 33.87 -84.35
C HIS A 1187 17.63 32.61 -83.50
N LEU A 1188 17.86 31.46 -84.14
CA LEU A 1188 18.08 30.17 -83.50
C LEU A 1188 19.28 30.21 -82.54
N ARG A 1189 19.05 29.85 -81.27
CA ARG A 1189 20.03 29.82 -80.17
C ARG A 1189 20.37 28.41 -79.71
N SER A 1190 19.39 27.50 -79.69
CA SER A 1190 19.57 26.11 -79.25
C SER A 1190 18.92 25.16 -80.26
N LEU A 1191 19.67 24.17 -80.73
CA LEU A 1191 19.21 23.13 -81.63
C LEU A 1191 19.61 21.76 -81.09
N ASP A 1192 18.62 20.90 -80.86
CA ASP A 1192 18.82 19.50 -80.51
C ASP A 1192 18.31 18.59 -81.63
N LEU A 1193 19.24 17.86 -82.24
CA LEU A 1193 19.03 16.82 -83.25
C LEU A 1193 19.73 15.52 -82.83
N SER A 1194 20.00 15.33 -81.54
CA SER A 1194 20.64 14.09 -81.05
C SER A 1194 19.79 12.84 -81.27
N SER A 1195 20.41 11.65 -81.35
CA SER A 1195 19.74 10.40 -81.69
C SER A 1195 18.93 10.49 -83.00
N ASN A 1196 19.62 10.79 -84.09
CA ASN A 1196 19.09 10.80 -85.46
C ASN A 1196 20.08 10.06 -86.38
N GLU A 1197 19.85 10.07 -87.69
CA GLU A 1197 20.67 9.37 -88.68
C GLU A 1197 21.61 10.31 -89.44
N ILE A 1198 21.88 11.51 -88.93
CA ILE A 1198 22.54 12.61 -89.66
C ILE A 1198 23.97 12.22 -90.06
N HIS A 1199 24.26 12.16 -91.36
CA HIS A 1199 25.57 11.79 -91.89
C HIS A 1199 26.58 12.94 -91.99
N THR A 1200 26.09 14.17 -92.11
CA THR A 1200 26.92 15.38 -92.35
C THR A 1200 26.40 16.57 -91.55
N LEU A 1201 27.33 17.34 -90.98
CA LEU A 1201 27.05 18.62 -90.33
C LEU A 1201 27.52 19.76 -91.24
N PRO A 1202 26.61 20.59 -91.79
CA PRO A 1202 26.98 21.79 -92.54
C PRO A 1202 27.87 22.72 -91.71
N GLY A 1203 28.96 23.19 -92.30
CA GLY A 1203 29.94 24.05 -91.64
C GLY A 1203 29.38 25.44 -91.28
N PRO A 1204 30.10 26.24 -90.46
CA PRO A 1204 29.59 27.50 -89.91
C PRO A 1204 29.05 28.49 -90.96
N VAL A 1205 29.63 28.50 -92.17
CA VAL A 1205 29.21 29.33 -93.32
C VAL A 1205 27.76 29.08 -93.79
N ASN A 1206 27.20 27.89 -93.56
CA ASN A 1206 25.86 27.52 -94.02
C ASN A 1206 24.72 28.01 -93.10
N TRP A 1207 25.03 28.51 -91.89
CA TRP A 1207 24.04 28.87 -90.89
C TRP A 1207 23.72 30.37 -90.92
N LYS A 1208 22.43 30.72 -91.06
CA LYS A 1208 21.99 32.13 -91.04
C LYS A 1208 22.00 32.75 -89.64
N SER A 1209 21.82 31.94 -88.59
CA SER A 1209 21.87 32.43 -87.21
C SER A 1209 23.29 32.71 -86.74
N LEU A 1210 23.54 33.96 -86.37
CA LEU A 1210 24.74 34.40 -85.65
C LEU A 1210 24.58 34.28 -84.12
N ASN A 1211 23.51 33.63 -83.65
CA ASN A 1211 23.11 33.57 -82.23
C ASN A 1211 23.10 32.16 -81.63
N LEU A 1212 23.52 31.14 -82.40
CA LEU A 1212 23.67 29.76 -81.92
C LEU A 1212 24.59 29.72 -80.70
N ARG A 1213 24.08 29.13 -79.61
CA ARG A 1213 24.76 28.85 -78.34
C ARG A 1213 24.90 27.36 -78.07
N GLU A 1214 23.92 26.56 -78.48
CA GLU A 1214 23.90 25.12 -78.23
C GLU A 1214 23.55 24.37 -79.51
N LEU A 1215 24.38 23.38 -79.85
CA LEU A 1215 24.15 22.46 -80.95
C LEU A 1215 24.41 21.03 -80.46
N LEU A 1216 23.34 20.25 -80.32
CA LEU A 1216 23.37 18.90 -79.77
C LEU A 1216 23.09 17.89 -80.88
N LEU A 1217 24.10 17.09 -81.21
CA LEU A 1217 24.11 16.15 -82.34
C LEU A 1217 24.67 14.78 -81.94
N ASN A 1218 24.68 14.45 -80.64
CA ASN A 1218 25.12 13.14 -80.14
C ASN A 1218 24.30 11.99 -80.77
N TYR A 1219 24.84 10.77 -80.82
CA TYR A 1219 24.16 9.61 -81.40
C TYR A 1219 23.66 9.89 -82.83
N ASN A 1220 24.59 10.25 -83.72
CA ASN A 1220 24.33 10.46 -85.15
C ASN A 1220 25.43 9.77 -85.97
N GLN A 1221 25.41 9.92 -87.30
CA GLN A 1221 26.35 9.28 -88.22
C GLN A 1221 27.43 10.24 -88.75
N ILE A 1222 27.65 11.39 -88.09
CA ILE A 1222 28.52 12.46 -88.58
C ILE A 1222 29.98 11.98 -88.62
N SER A 1223 30.62 12.10 -89.78
CA SER A 1223 31.96 11.56 -90.02
C SER A 1223 33.08 12.61 -90.17
N ILE A 1224 32.72 13.84 -90.55
CA ILE A 1224 33.64 14.96 -90.74
C ILE A 1224 33.04 16.19 -90.04
N LEU A 1225 33.88 16.95 -89.33
CA LEU A 1225 33.56 18.28 -88.80
C LEU A 1225 34.36 19.34 -89.56
N ASP A 1226 33.71 20.15 -90.38
CA ASP A 1226 34.35 21.21 -91.15
C ASP A 1226 34.19 22.58 -90.47
N LEU A 1227 35.31 23.24 -90.19
CA LEU A 1227 35.39 24.57 -89.59
C LEU A 1227 36.23 25.54 -90.46
N SER A 1228 36.48 25.20 -91.73
CA SER A 1228 37.42 25.92 -92.60
C SER A 1228 36.94 27.31 -93.05
N GLU A 1229 35.63 27.52 -93.17
CA GLU A 1229 35.03 28.79 -93.59
C GLU A 1229 34.12 29.43 -92.54
N LYS A 1230 34.22 30.77 -92.42
CA LYS A 1230 33.41 31.65 -91.56
C LYS A 1230 33.14 31.12 -90.15
N ALA A 1231 34.12 30.51 -89.48
CA ALA A 1231 34.01 30.01 -88.12
C ALA A 1231 33.50 31.04 -87.09
N SER A 1232 33.62 32.34 -87.37
CA SER A 1232 33.03 33.44 -86.59
C SER A 1232 31.49 33.43 -86.54
N ALA A 1233 30.79 32.74 -87.43
CA ALA A 1233 29.34 32.54 -87.34
C ALA A 1233 28.94 31.77 -86.07
N TRP A 1234 29.78 30.84 -85.61
CA TRP A 1234 29.62 30.12 -84.35
C TRP A 1234 30.36 30.80 -83.18
N SER A 1235 30.71 32.09 -83.27
CA SER A 1235 31.40 32.83 -82.19
C SER A 1235 30.59 32.98 -80.89
N ARG A 1236 29.29 32.70 -80.93
CA ARG A 1236 28.39 32.64 -79.76
C ARG A 1236 28.11 31.21 -79.27
N LEU A 1237 28.68 30.19 -79.91
CA LEU A 1237 28.46 28.78 -79.58
C LEU A 1237 29.19 28.44 -78.28
N GLU A 1238 28.44 28.01 -77.27
CA GLU A 1238 28.91 27.70 -75.91
C GLU A 1238 29.01 26.16 -75.72
N LYS A 1239 28.13 25.40 -76.37
CA LYS A 1239 28.08 23.93 -76.34
C LYS A 1239 27.96 23.34 -77.75
N LEU A 1240 28.88 22.42 -78.08
CA LEU A 1240 28.79 21.56 -79.27
C LEU A 1240 28.94 20.11 -78.82
N HIS A 1241 27.87 19.33 -78.88
CA HIS A 1241 27.87 17.95 -78.38
C HIS A 1241 27.76 16.98 -79.57
N LEU A 1242 28.78 16.14 -79.73
CA LEU A 1242 29.00 15.24 -80.86
C LEU A 1242 29.41 13.82 -80.41
N SER A 1243 29.12 13.41 -79.17
CA SER A 1243 29.46 12.05 -78.71
C SER A 1243 28.69 10.98 -79.49
N HIS A 1244 29.25 9.77 -79.57
CA HIS A 1244 28.66 8.64 -80.32
C HIS A 1244 28.31 9.02 -81.76
N ASN A 1245 29.32 9.55 -82.46
CA ASN A 1245 29.32 9.86 -83.89
C ASN A 1245 30.53 9.21 -84.56
N LYS A 1246 30.44 8.98 -85.87
CA LYS A 1246 31.47 8.31 -86.69
C LYS A 1246 32.65 9.23 -87.07
N LEU A 1247 32.97 10.22 -86.24
CA LEU A 1247 33.94 11.28 -86.52
C LEU A 1247 35.35 10.73 -86.74
N LYS A 1248 35.92 11.04 -87.91
CA LYS A 1248 37.29 10.68 -88.32
C LYS A 1248 38.20 11.88 -88.55
N GLU A 1249 37.65 13.01 -88.98
CA GLU A 1249 38.41 14.19 -89.38
C GLU A 1249 37.77 15.49 -88.86
N VAL A 1250 38.61 16.43 -88.40
CA VAL A 1250 38.21 17.79 -88.01
C VAL A 1250 39.02 18.80 -88.79
N LYS A 1251 38.43 19.40 -89.83
CA LYS A 1251 39.14 20.32 -90.75
C LYS A 1251 39.23 21.71 -90.14
N LYS A 1252 40.46 22.20 -89.97
CA LYS A 1252 40.78 23.54 -89.43
C LYS A 1252 41.88 24.21 -90.26
N THR A 1253 41.54 25.32 -90.92
CA THR A 1253 42.50 26.22 -91.56
C THR A 1253 43.13 27.14 -90.51
N LEU A 1254 44.43 27.01 -90.30
CA LEU A 1254 45.13 27.61 -89.16
C LEU A 1254 45.57 29.06 -89.45
N ASN A 1255 44.59 29.93 -89.72
CA ASN A 1255 44.81 31.36 -89.99
C ASN A 1255 45.34 32.07 -88.73
N LYS A 1256 46.67 32.18 -88.65
CA LYS A 1256 47.35 33.22 -87.87
C LYS A 1256 46.79 34.60 -88.31
N TYR A 1257 46.80 35.55 -87.38
CA TYR A 1257 46.24 36.91 -87.51
C TYR A 1257 44.70 37.02 -87.45
N THR A 1258 44.13 36.90 -86.24
CA THR A 1258 43.30 37.98 -85.68
C THR A 1258 43.14 37.88 -84.15
N ASN A 1259 42.78 39.00 -83.52
CA ASN A 1259 42.86 39.33 -82.09
C ASN A 1259 42.40 38.28 -81.06
N LYS A 1260 43.15 38.22 -79.94
CA LYS A 1260 42.70 37.68 -78.64
C LYS A 1260 41.52 38.51 -78.08
N LYS A 1261 40.26 38.25 -78.50
CA LYS A 1261 39.08 38.76 -77.76
C LYS A 1261 37.80 37.93 -77.81
N TYR A 1262 37.89 36.63 -78.08
CA TYR A 1262 36.76 35.68 -78.00
C TYR A 1262 37.02 34.59 -76.95
N GLY A 1263 37.12 35.03 -75.68
CA GLY A 1263 37.34 34.19 -74.51
C GLY A 1263 36.06 33.63 -73.88
N LYS A 1264 35.25 32.91 -74.66
CA LYS A 1264 34.28 31.94 -74.11
C LYS A 1264 34.71 30.54 -74.55
N HIS A 1265 34.88 29.63 -73.60
CA HIS A 1265 35.28 28.27 -73.90
C HIS A 1265 34.11 27.53 -74.57
N LEU A 1266 34.17 27.36 -75.90
CA LEU A 1266 33.32 26.43 -76.64
C LEU A 1266 33.56 25.02 -76.07
N LYS A 1267 32.61 24.50 -75.29
CA LYS A 1267 32.68 23.16 -74.71
C LYS A 1267 32.26 22.14 -75.75
N ILE A 1268 33.21 21.70 -76.56
CA ILE A 1268 33.05 20.55 -77.45
C ILE A 1268 33.05 19.28 -76.58
N HIS A 1269 31.91 18.60 -76.48
CA HIS A 1269 31.82 17.29 -75.84
C HIS A 1269 31.80 16.21 -76.93
N TRP A 1270 32.88 15.44 -76.99
CA TRP A 1270 33.04 14.31 -77.90
C TRP A 1270 33.72 13.15 -77.16
N VAL A 1271 33.05 12.01 -77.19
CA VAL A 1271 33.53 10.68 -76.81
C VAL A 1271 32.97 9.75 -77.90
N GLN A 1272 33.73 8.76 -78.35
CA GLN A 1272 33.27 7.80 -79.36
C GLN A 1272 32.20 6.86 -78.78
#